data_AF-A0A8X8XNX2-F1
#
_entry.id   AF-A0A8X8XNX2-F1
#
_cell.length_a   1.000
_cell.length_b   1.000
_cell.length_c   1.000
_cell.angle_alpha   90.00
_cell.angle_beta   90.00
_cell.angle_gamma   90.00
#
_symmetry.space_group_name_H-M   'P 1'
#
loop_
_entity.id
_entity.type
_entity.pdbx_description
1 polymer ?
#
loop_
_entity_poly.entity_id
_entity_poly.type
_entity_poly.pdbx_seq_one_letter_code
_entity_poly.pdbx_strand_id
1 'polypeptide(L)'
;MKYKDPKQPVEVRVRDLMSRMTLAEKIGQMTQIEREVSSADVIHKYLIGSIVSGGGSVPWPRATAEDWIDMVNVFQKGALSTRLGIPLIYGIDAIHGNNNAYKATIFPHNVGLGVTRQGSGAAQEDRRCNGSRSQSNGDSLHLRALYSCEDPRWGRCYESYSEDHEIVQMMTEIIPGLQGEVPQNYPNNFPFVLPRGKVAGCSKHFVGDGGTAYGINENDTVIEWNELEDIHMPAYLDSIRKGVATIMISYSSLNGIRMHANYDLITGYLKNTLKFEGFVISDMRGIDRLTDPPHSNYTYSVQTSILAGLDMIMVPTAYEEFITDLTLLVNANVIPMSRINDAVRRILRVKFIMGLFENPLADLSFAHYLGSQEHRELAREAVRKSLVLLKNGKDGDGPLVPLPTRSERILVAGSHADDIGNQCGGWTIDWEGHSGNITVGTTILTAVRNSVNPETKVVYNENPEAEYLKSNNFSYAIVVIGEPPYVESSGDSTTLTLDKSAYATITNVCGVVRCVVVLVTGRPVVIEPYIGEIDALVAAWLPGTEGQGVADVLFGEYGFTGRLARTWFRTADQLPMNVGDAIYDPLFPFGYGLMTSEPSVTINLILVCVPNPPFGGIRLILLDWACGLRPKASQRVAIAFFIVTWMSKMRVFLVFLCLWAVVAEAEILKYKDPKQPLNARIKDLMRRMTLEEKIGQMTQIESKVASPDVMKNYFIGSVLSGPGSVPVAKASASDWVNMVNGFQKGAVSTRLGIPMIHGIDAVHGHSNVYKATIFPHNVGLGVTRDPQLIKRIGAATALEVRATGIRYTFAPCIAVCRDPRWGRCFESYSEDHKIVQSMTEIIPGLQGDLPANSRKGIPFVAGKTKIAACAKHFVGDGGTTRGIDENNTVIDSKGLFGIHMPAYYDSIRRGVATVMISYSSWNGIKMHTNKFLITGFLKNRLKFRGFVISDWEGIDRITSPPHANYTYSVQAGVLAGIDMVMVPKNYTEFINTLTLLVKSNVIPMSRIDDAVRRILRVKFVMGLFEDPLADLSLAKHLGSQACLSLSFLFEHRELAREAVRKSLVLLKNGKDPKKPFLPLLKKSRKILVAGTHADNLGFQCGGWTIEWQGFRGNNITAGTTILAAIKKAVDPSTQVVFSENPGSSFVKGEEFSHAIVVVGELPYADKAGDSTNLTIAEPGPSTIRSVCGSTKCVVVVVSGRPVVMEPYVRRIDALVAAWLPGTEGEGVADVLFGDYGFSGKLARSWFKSVDQLPMNVGDEHYDPLFAFGFGLTTQSRHV
;
A
#
# COMPACT_ATOMS: atom_id res chain seq x y z
N MET A 1 4.04 -20.06 28.27
CA MET A 1 4.74 -20.62 27.07
C MET A 1 4.89 -19.48 26.09
N LYS A 2 6.04 -19.37 25.42
CA LYS A 2 6.37 -18.19 24.61
C LYS A 2 5.35 -17.97 23.47
N TYR A 3 4.72 -19.03 22.95
CA TYR A 3 3.66 -18.86 21.96
C TYR A 3 2.28 -18.50 22.53
N LYS A 4 1.98 -18.69 23.82
CA LYS A 4 0.63 -18.43 24.38
C LYS A 4 0.38 -16.99 24.77
N ASP A 5 1.32 -16.38 25.49
CA ASP A 5 1.73 -14.97 25.36
C ASP A 5 0.96 -14.23 24.20
N PRO A 6 -0.03 -13.32 24.45
CA PRO A 6 -0.86 -12.63 23.39
C PRO A 6 -0.67 -11.10 22.95
N LYS A 7 0.16 -10.75 21.92
CA LYS A 7 0.13 -9.53 21.01
C LYS A 7 0.97 -9.45 19.68
N GLN A 8 2.07 -10.21 19.45
CA GLN A 8 3.30 -9.85 18.69
C GLN A 8 3.71 -10.71 17.39
N PRO A 9 4.75 -11.64 17.32
CA PRO A 9 5.36 -12.10 16.03
C PRO A 9 5.11 -13.52 15.38
N VAL A 10 5.91 -13.95 14.34
CA VAL A 10 5.99 -15.31 13.64
C VAL A 10 7.30 -16.26 13.33
N GLU A 11 8.62 -16.09 13.69
CA GLU A 11 9.70 -17.01 14.32
C GLU A 11 10.95 -16.54 15.37
N VAL A 12 11.15 -15.79 16.60
CA VAL A 12 10.60 -15.05 17.97
C VAL A 12 9.07 -14.46 18.56
N ARG A 13 7.64 -14.86 18.62
CA ARG A 13 6.51 -16.08 18.69
C ARG A 13 6.36 -17.58 18.09
N VAL A 14 6.16 -17.91 16.78
CA VAL A 14 5.78 -19.27 16.23
C VAL A 14 6.70 -20.43 16.64
N ARG A 15 8.02 -20.24 16.65
CA ARG A 15 8.96 -21.37 16.76
C ARG A 15 8.84 -22.12 18.09
N ASP A 16 8.39 -21.46 19.16
CA ASP A 16 8.07 -22.10 20.45
C ASP A 16 6.79 -22.94 20.41
N LEU A 17 5.87 -22.67 19.47
CA LEU A 17 4.77 -23.58 19.20
C LEU A 17 5.32 -24.80 18.44
N MET A 18 5.98 -24.60 17.30
CA MET A 18 6.51 -25.68 16.45
C MET A 18 7.56 -26.59 17.10
N SER A 19 8.34 -26.09 18.06
CA SER A 19 9.33 -26.89 18.81
C SER A 19 8.69 -27.69 19.95
N ARG A 20 7.50 -27.28 20.41
CA ARG A 20 6.66 -28.07 21.33
C ARG A 20 5.76 -29.05 20.60
N MET A 21 5.41 -28.78 19.35
CA MET A 21 4.52 -29.62 18.54
C MET A 21 5.17 -30.94 18.13
N THR A 22 4.43 -32.02 18.41
CA THR A 22 4.57 -33.35 17.82
C THR A 22 4.31 -33.33 16.31
N LEU A 23 4.61 -34.45 15.62
CA LEU A 23 4.23 -34.63 14.22
C LEU A 23 2.70 -34.60 14.02
N ALA A 24 1.93 -35.21 14.93
CA ALA A 24 0.47 -35.19 14.88
C ALA A 24 -0.10 -33.78 15.00
N GLU A 25 0.39 -32.95 15.94
CA GLU A 25 -0.02 -31.55 16.04
C GLU A 25 0.37 -30.77 14.78
N LYS A 26 1.51 -31.08 14.15
CA LYS A 26 1.94 -30.43 12.90
C LYS A 26 1.01 -30.77 11.74
N ILE A 27 0.70 -32.04 11.56
CA ILE A 27 -0.16 -32.53 10.47
C ILE A 27 -1.62 -32.09 10.68
N GLY A 28 -2.11 -32.11 11.93
CA GLY A 28 -3.40 -31.51 12.29
C GLY A 28 -3.49 -30.05 11.86
N GLN A 29 -2.44 -29.25 12.08
CA GLN A 29 -2.40 -27.86 11.59
C GLN A 29 -2.40 -27.72 10.06
N MET A 30 -1.88 -28.70 9.32
CA MET A 30 -1.96 -28.75 7.85
C MET A 30 -3.34 -29.19 7.33
N THR A 31 -4.26 -29.55 8.22
CA THR A 31 -5.59 -30.08 7.87
C THR A 31 -6.67 -29.00 8.06
N GLN A 32 -7.43 -28.73 7.00
CA GLN A 32 -8.69 -28.00 7.04
C GLN A 32 -9.85 -28.95 6.73
N ILE A 33 -10.93 -28.86 7.52
CA ILE A 33 -12.12 -29.73 7.43
C ILE A 33 -13.40 -28.89 7.30
N GLU A 34 -14.51 -29.53 6.95
CA GLU A 34 -15.83 -28.88 6.86
C GLU A 34 -16.48 -28.72 8.25
N ARG A 35 -17.29 -27.66 8.46
CA ARG A 35 -18.03 -27.40 9.69
C ARG A 35 -19.10 -28.46 10.02
N GLU A 36 -19.56 -29.25 9.06
CA GLU A 36 -20.53 -30.33 9.27
C GLU A 36 -19.90 -31.57 9.91
N VAL A 37 -18.68 -31.94 9.50
CA VAL A 37 -17.90 -33.03 10.11
C VAL A 37 -17.12 -32.57 11.36
N SER A 38 -17.23 -31.29 11.71
CA SER A 38 -16.55 -30.69 12.87
C SER A 38 -17.34 -30.84 14.16
N SER A 39 -16.66 -31.21 15.24
CA SER A 39 -17.13 -31.06 16.61
C SER A 39 -15.96 -30.66 17.51
N ALA A 40 -16.25 -30.11 18.70
CA ALA A 40 -15.21 -29.75 19.67
C ALA A 40 -14.25 -30.94 19.97
N ASP A 41 -14.78 -32.17 19.99
CA ASP A 41 -14.02 -33.40 20.22
C ASP A 41 -13.20 -33.83 19.01
N VAL A 42 -13.73 -33.73 17.78
CA VAL A 42 -12.97 -33.98 16.54
C VAL A 42 -11.79 -33.01 16.43
N ILE A 43 -12.06 -31.73 16.67
CA ILE A 43 -11.05 -30.67 16.66
C ILE A 43 -9.97 -30.93 17.72
N HIS A 44 -10.36 -31.38 18.93
CA HIS A 44 -9.41 -31.73 19.98
C HIS A 44 -8.56 -32.96 19.61
N LYS A 45 -9.21 -34.05 19.16
CA LYS A 45 -8.60 -35.35 18.87
C LYS A 45 -7.61 -35.30 17.72
N TYR A 46 -7.97 -34.61 16.63
CA TYR A 46 -7.16 -34.52 15.41
C TYR A 46 -6.36 -33.21 15.31
N LEU A 47 -6.42 -32.35 16.34
CA LEU A 47 -5.55 -31.19 16.53
C LEU A 47 -5.61 -30.19 15.35
N ILE A 48 -6.84 -30.02 14.85
CA ILE A 48 -7.17 -29.48 13.52
C ILE A 48 -6.67 -28.04 13.29
N GLY A 49 -6.29 -27.75 12.05
CA GLY A 49 -5.74 -26.47 11.60
C GLY A 49 -6.82 -25.46 11.24
N SER A 50 -7.86 -25.87 10.54
CA SER A 50 -8.91 -24.94 10.13
C SER A 50 -10.24 -25.65 9.92
N ILE A 51 -11.32 -24.89 10.03
CA ILE A 51 -12.63 -25.25 9.50
C ILE A 51 -12.91 -24.34 8.30
N VAL A 52 -13.68 -24.83 7.35
CA VAL A 52 -14.33 -24.05 6.30
C VAL A 52 -15.84 -24.27 6.35
N SER A 53 -16.61 -23.23 6.06
CA SER A 53 -17.97 -23.34 5.53
C SER A 53 -17.88 -23.35 4.00
N GLY A 54 -18.31 -24.44 3.36
CA GLY A 54 -18.67 -24.39 1.94
C GLY A 54 -19.84 -23.43 1.68
N GLY A 55 -20.17 -23.20 0.40
CA GLY A 55 -21.39 -22.46 0.05
C GLY A 55 -22.63 -23.16 0.60
N GLY A 56 -23.57 -22.43 1.23
CA GLY A 56 -24.72 -23.02 1.93
C GLY A 56 -24.43 -23.72 3.26
N SER A 57 -23.16 -23.89 3.65
CA SER A 57 -22.77 -24.53 4.91
C SER A 57 -22.90 -23.56 6.09
N VAL A 58 -24.16 -23.36 6.53
CA VAL A 58 -24.57 -22.41 7.57
C VAL A 58 -24.84 -23.12 8.92
N PRO A 59 -24.95 -22.43 10.07
CA PRO A 59 -25.35 -23.07 11.33
C PRO A 59 -26.74 -23.71 11.24
N TRP A 60 -27.69 -22.92 10.74
CA TRP A 60 -29.07 -23.29 10.39
C TRP A 60 -29.66 -22.25 9.42
N PRO A 61 -30.75 -22.56 8.68
CA PRO A 61 -31.37 -21.60 7.79
C PRO A 61 -31.74 -20.30 8.50
N ARG A 62 -31.36 -19.16 7.89
CA ARG A 62 -31.59 -17.80 8.42
C ARG A 62 -30.94 -17.50 9.78
N ALA A 63 -29.91 -18.25 10.16
CA ALA A 63 -29.05 -17.98 11.32
C ALA A 63 -28.63 -16.50 11.41
N THR A 64 -28.72 -15.91 12.59
CA THR A 64 -28.28 -14.54 12.86
C THR A 64 -26.76 -14.47 13.00
N ALA A 65 -26.22 -13.25 13.03
CA ALA A 65 -24.81 -13.01 13.35
C ALA A 65 -24.39 -13.67 14.68
N GLU A 66 -25.24 -13.60 15.71
CA GLU A 66 -25.02 -14.24 17.00
C GLU A 66 -24.97 -15.77 16.89
N ASP A 67 -25.87 -16.38 16.12
CA ASP A 67 -25.93 -17.83 15.88
C ASP A 67 -24.63 -18.35 15.22
N TRP A 68 -24.15 -17.63 14.20
CA TRP A 68 -22.86 -17.89 13.55
C TRP A 68 -21.68 -17.75 14.52
N ILE A 69 -21.63 -16.64 15.27
CA ILE A 69 -20.59 -16.35 16.26
C ILE A 69 -20.53 -17.45 17.33
N ASP A 70 -21.68 -17.93 17.83
CA ASP A 70 -21.71 -18.99 18.84
C ASP A 70 -21.30 -20.36 18.27
N MET A 71 -21.65 -20.69 17.03
CA MET A 71 -21.14 -21.88 16.33
C MET A 71 -19.60 -21.86 16.23
N VAL A 72 -19.02 -20.77 15.71
CA VAL A 72 -17.56 -20.63 15.62
C VAL A 72 -16.92 -20.69 17.01
N ASN A 73 -17.54 -20.08 18.01
CA ASN A 73 -17.09 -20.13 19.40
C ASN A 73 -17.10 -21.55 20.00
N VAL A 74 -18.02 -22.44 19.61
CA VAL A 74 -18.01 -23.85 20.04
C VAL A 74 -16.81 -24.59 19.46
N PHE A 75 -16.60 -24.52 18.14
CA PHE A 75 -15.44 -25.13 17.48
C PHE A 75 -14.13 -24.63 18.08
N GLN A 76 -14.04 -23.32 18.31
CA GLN A 76 -12.85 -22.69 18.86
C GLN A 76 -12.56 -23.11 20.30
N LYS A 77 -13.58 -23.32 21.14
CA LYS A 77 -13.39 -23.88 22.51
C LYS A 77 -12.77 -25.28 22.44
N GLY A 78 -13.17 -26.11 21.47
CA GLY A 78 -12.53 -27.40 21.18
C GLY A 78 -11.04 -27.23 20.87
N ALA A 79 -10.72 -26.34 19.92
CA ALA A 79 -9.34 -26.04 19.51
C ALA A 79 -8.44 -25.54 20.67
N LEU A 80 -8.97 -24.61 21.47
CA LEU A 80 -8.30 -24.03 22.64
C LEU A 80 -8.10 -25.04 23.80
N SER A 81 -8.93 -26.09 23.88
CA SER A 81 -8.83 -27.13 24.91
C SER A 81 -7.70 -28.14 24.66
N THR A 82 -7.12 -28.17 23.45
CA THR A 82 -5.97 -29.02 23.12
C THR A 82 -4.75 -28.71 24.01
N ARG A 83 -3.81 -29.66 24.12
CA ARG A 83 -2.55 -29.52 24.89
C ARG A 83 -1.82 -28.19 24.64
N LEU A 84 -1.82 -27.74 23.38
CA LEU A 84 -1.22 -26.46 22.98
C LEU A 84 -2.25 -25.33 22.81
N GLY A 85 -3.55 -25.63 22.82
CA GLY A 85 -4.64 -24.65 22.66
C GLY A 85 -4.50 -23.84 21.39
N ILE A 86 -4.31 -24.52 20.24
CA ILE A 86 -4.14 -23.88 18.94
C ILE A 86 -5.52 -23.59 18.35
N PRO A 87 -5.94 -22.32 18.20
CA PRO A 87 -7.21 -21.94 17.62
C PRO A 87 -7.25 -22.22 16.11
N LEU A 88 -8.44 -22.51 15.60
CA LEU A 88 -8.78 -22.71 14.20
C LEU A 88 -8.88 -21.38 13.44
N ILE A 89 -8.45 -21.38 12.18
CA ILE A 89 -9.01 -20.48 11.18
C ILE A 89 -10.38 -21.02 10.79
N TYR A 90 -11.38 -20.15 10.75
CA TYR A 90 -12.66 -20.40 10.10
C TYR A 90 -12.70 -19.68 8.75
N GLY A 91 -12.77 -20.43 7.65
CA GLY A 91 -12.85 -19.92 6.28
C GLY A 91 -14.26 -19.93 5.71
N ILE A 92 -14.55 -19.00 4.79
CA ILE A 92 -15.83 -18.92 4.07
C ILE A 92 -15.66 -18.15 2.74
N ASP A 93 -16.44 -18.50 1.73
CA ASP A 93 -16.45 -17.86 0.39
C ASP A 93 -17.25 -16.54 0.36
N ALA A 94 -16.91 -15.61 1.26
CA ALA A 94 -17.46 -14.27 1.32
C ALA A 94 -16.98 -13.37 0.15
N ILE A 95 -17.27 -13.77 -1.09
CA ILE A 95 -16.67 -13.28 -2.33
C ILE A 95 -17.24 -11.94 -2.83
N HIS A 96 -18.42 -11.52 -2.39
CA HIS A 96 -19.08 -10.24 -2.74
C HIS A 96 -19.85 -9.62 -1.54
N GLY A 97 -19.31 -9.79 -0.34
CA GLY A 97 -20.02 -9.59 0.94
C GLY A 97 -19.98 -10.88 1.76
N ASN A 98 -20.52 -10.85 2.98
CA ASN A 98 -20.62 -12.05 3.83
C ASN A 98 -21.86 -12.87 3.43
N ASN A 99 -21.79 -13.40 2.23
CA ASN A 99 -22.89 -13.80 1.35
C ASN A 99 -23.66 -15.08 1.75
N ASN A 100 -23.01 -16.06 2.37
CA ASN A 100 -23.66 -17.21 2.99
C ASN A 100 -24.58 -16.81 4.17
N ALA A 101 -24.47 -15.58 4.71
CA ALA A 101 -25.22 -15.16 5.88
C ALA A 101 -26.47 -14.34 5.57
N TYR A 102 -27.59 -14.75 6.17
CA TYR A 102 -28.87 -14.10 6.00
C TYR A 102 -28.86 -12.65 6.50
N LYS A 103 -29.46 -11.75 5.70
CA LYS A 103 -29.45 -10.28 5.87
C LYS A 103 -28.12 -9.57 5.63
N ALA A 104 -27.04 -10.25 5.19
CA ALA A 104 -25.83 -9.55 4.79
C ALA A 104 -26.10 -8.49 3.71
N THR A 105 -25.25 -7.46 3.65
CA THR A 105 -25.18 -6.59 2.47
C THR A 105 -24.42 -7.37 1.39
N ILE A 106 -25.06 -7.54 0.23
CA ILE A 106 -24.45 -8.15 -0.95
C ILE A 106 -24.09 -7.04 -1.91
N PHE A 107 -22.83 -7.03 -2.34
CA PHE A 107 -22.26 -6.05 -3.27
C PHE A 107 -22.37 -6.57 -4.71
N PRO A 108 -22.18 -5.69 -5.72
CA PRO A 108 -21.96 -6.16 -7.07
C PRO A 108 -20.83 -7.18 -7.13
N HIS A 109 -21.00 -8.27 -7.89
CA HIS A 109 -19.90 -9.18 -8.17
C HIS A 109 -18.76 -8.48 -8.92
N ASN A 110 -17.57 -9.07 -8.87
CA ASN A 110 -16.31 -8.45 -9.26
C ASN A 110 -16.31 -7.87 -10.69
N VAL A 111 -16.98 -8.50 -11.65
CA VAL A 111 -17.13 -7.97 -13.02
C VAL A 111 -17.74 -6.56 -13.04
N GLY A 112 -18.74 -6.31 -12.21
CA GLY A 112 -19.36 -4.99 -12.05
C GLY A 112 -18.47 -4.01 -11.29
N LEU A 113 -17.65 -4.48 -10.35
CA LEU A 113 -16.67 -3.63 -9.66
C LEU A 113 -15.52 -3.20 -10.61
N GLY A 114 -15.08 -4.08 -11.51
CA GLY A 114 -14.10 -3.78 -12.57
C GLY A 114 -14.58 -2.71 -13.55
N VAL A 115 -15.87 -2.70 -13.85
CA VAL A 115 -16.53 -1.72 -14.73
C VAL A 115 -16.41 -0.28 -14.23
N THR A 116 -16.33 -0.07 -12.91
CA THR A 116 -16.16 1.26 -12.31
C THR A 116 -14.85 1.95 -12.73
N ARG A 117 -13.81 1.18 -13.10
CA ARG A 117 -12.41 1.62 -13.28
C ARG A 117 -11.80 2.35 -12.08
N GLN A 118 -12.43 2.29 -10.90
CA GLN A 118 -11.99 3.00 -9.70
C GLN A 118 -11.37 2.01 -8.70
N GLY A 119 -10.16 1.51 -8.96
CA GLY A 119 -9.46 0.66 -7.97
C GLY A 119 -9.26 1.36 -6.62
N SER A 120 -9.11 2.69 -6.60
CA SER A 120 -9.11 3.49 -5.37
C SER A 120 -10.47 4.04 -4.94
N GLY A 121 -11.56 3.73 -5.65
CA GLY A 121 -12.93 4.15 -5.36
C GLY A 121 -13.81 2.97 -4.96
N ALA A 122 -14.06 2.01 -5.85
CA ALA A 122 -14.77 0.76 -5.55
C ALA A 122 -14.14 -0.04 -4.41
N ALA A 123 -12.81 0.01 -4.23
CA ALA A 123 -12.17 -0.56 -3.04
C ALA A 123 -12.06 0.42 -1.86
N GLN A 124 -12.18 1.75 -2.03
CA GLN A 124 -12.50 2.65 -0.90
C GLN A 124 -13.93 2.45 -0.41
N GLU A 125 -14.83 2.04 -1.29
CA GLU A 125 -16.16 1.59 -0.97
C GLU A 125 -16.07 0.29 -0.16
N ASP A 126 -15.48 -0.80 -0.66
CA ASP A 126 -15.36 -2.03 0.14
C ASP A 126 -14.52 -1.86 1.45
N ARG A 127 -13.52 -0.96 1.47
CA ARG A 127 -12.79 -0.57 2.68
C ARG A 127 -13.70 0.00 3.79
N ARG A 128 -14.82 0.66 3.45
CA ARG A 128 -15.80 1.15 4.43
C ARG A 128 -16.75 0.04 4.90
N CYS A 129 -17.00 -0.99 4.09
CA CYS A 129 -17.96 -2.06 4.40
C CYS A 129 -17.30 -3.32 4.97
N ASN A 130 -16.94 -4.29 4.12
CA ASN A 130 -16.23 -5.49 4.58
C ASN A 130 -14.92 -5.09 5.27
N GLY A 131 -14.32 -3.97 4.85
CA GLY A 131 -13.14 -3.40 5.48
C GLY A 131 -13.34 -2.66 6.80
N SER A 132 -14.55 -2.36 7.28
CA SER A 132 -14.67 -1.81 8.65
C SER A 132 -14.99 -2.89 9.68
N ARG A 133 -15.86 -3.87 9.36
CA ARG A 133 -16.30 -4.94 10.30
C ARG A 133 -16.72 -6.26 9.62
N SER A 134 -15.81 -6.97 8.93
CA SER A 134 -16.15 -8.25 8.28
C SER A 134 -16.53 -9.40 9.23
N GLN A 135 -16.02 -9.40 10.47
CA GLN A 135 -16.18 -10.47 11.47
C GLN A 135 -17.61 -10.62 12.05
N SER A 136 -18.65 -10.19 11.36
CA SER A 136 -20.04 -10.20 11.88
C SER A 136 -20.56 -11.61 12.19
N ASN A 137 -20.01 -12.64 11.55
CA ASN A 137 -20.40 -14.04 11.71
C ASN A 137 -19.30 -14.89 12.36
N GLY A 138 -18.26 -14.26 12.92
CA GLY A 138 -17.12 -14.94 13.55
C GLY A 138 -16.15 -15.64 12.60
N ASP A 139 -16.44 -15.61 11.31
CA ASP A 139 -15.57 -15.99 10.22
C ASP A 139 -14.27 -15.16 10.19
N SER A 140 -13.22 -15.77 9.63
CA SER A 140 -11.85 -15.30 9.84
C SER A 140 -10.98 -15.36 8.59
N LEU A 141 -11.37 -16.09 7.55
CA LEU A 141 -10.71 -16.16 6.24
C LEU A 141 -11.77 -15.99 5.15
N HIS A 142 -11.72 -14.87 4.42
CA HIS A 142 -12.51 -14.61 3.23
C HIS A 142 -11.71 -15.00 1.99
N LEU A 143 -12.38 -15.65 1.05
CA LEU A 143 -11.83 -16.00 -0.25
C LEU A 143 -12.17 -14.92 -1.29
N ARG A 144 -11.23 -14.55 -2.18
CA ARG A 144 -11.45 -13.59 -3.30
C ARG A 144 -10.70 -14.03 -4.55
N ALA A 145 -11.42 -14.11 -5.66
CA ALA A 145 -10.84 -14.26 -6.99
C ALA A 145 -9.93 -13.07 -7.35
N LEU A 146 -8.76 -13.34 -7.96
CA LEU A 146 -7.83 -12.33 -8.50
C LEU A 146 -7.29 -12.72 -9.90
N TYR A 147 -8.09 -13.44 -10.67
CA TYR A 147 -7.75 -13.83 -12.03
C TYR A 147 -8.31 -12.86 -13.06
N SER A 148 -7.53 -12.69 -14.14
CA SER A 148 -8.07 -12.28 -15.43
C SER A 148 -8.80 -13.50 -16.03
N CYS A 149 -10.06 -13.31 -16.39
CA CYS A 149 -10.85 -14.33 -17.11
C CYS A 149 -10.71 -14.06 -18.61
N GLU A 150 -10.27 -15.05 -19.39
CA GLU A 150 -10.04 -14.92 -20.83
C GLU A 150 -11.16 -15.56 -21.67
N ASP A 151 -12.13 -16.21 -21.03
CA ASP A 151 -13.28 -16.82 -21.71
C ASP A 151 -14.56 -16.73 -20.85
N PRO A 152 -15.59 -15.96 -21.25
CA PRO A 152 -16.83 -15.83 -20.48
C PRO A 152 -17.68 -17.09 -20.47
N ARG A 153 -17.35 -18.15 -21.23
CA ARG A 153 -17.99 -19.47 -21.11
C ARG A 153 -17.82 -20.07 -19.71
N TRP A 154 -16.75 -19.70 -19.01
CA TRP A 154 -16.45 -20.18 -17.66
C TRP A 154 -17.46 -19.71 -16.61
N GLY A 155 -17.97 -20.67 -15.85
CA GLY A 155 -18.95 -20.49 -14.79
C GLY A 155 -18.48 -19.73 -13.56
N ARG A 156 -17.23 -19.23 -13.54
CA ARG A 156 -16.74 -18.29 -12.52
C ARG A 156 -16.37 -16.91 -13.06
N CYS A 157 -16.58 -16.61 -14.34
CA CYS A 157 -16.07 -15.37 -14.94
C CYS A 157 -16.62 -14.07 -14.29
N TYR A 158 -17.75 -14.14 -13.58
CA TYR A 158 -18.31 -13.02 -12.79
C TYR A 158 -17.50 -12.70 -11.51
N GLU A 159 -16.76 -13.67 -10.98
CA GLU A 159 -15.78 -13.46 -9.91
C GLU A 159 -14.50 -12.78 -10.44
N SER A 160 -14.28 -12.72 -11.76
CA SER A 160 -13.20 -11.92 -12.34
C SER A 160 -13.60 -10.45 -12.43
N TYR A 161 -12.65 -9.54 -12.20
CA TYR A 161 -12.87 -8.11 -12.42
C TYR A 161 -12.86 -7.73 -13.91
N SER A 162 -12.15 -8.48 -14.75
CA SER A 162 -11.75 -8.02 -16.08
C SER A 162 -11.10 -9.14 -16.92
N GLU A 163 -11.02 -8.94 -18.24
CA GLU A 163 -10.04 -9.61 -19.12
C GLU A 163 -8.73 -8.81 -19.27
N ASP A 164 -8.74 -7.54 -18.85
CA ASP A 164 -7.55 -6.71 -18.75
C ASP A 164 -6.93 -6.84 -17.35
N HIS A 165 -5.75 -7.48 -17.31
CA HIS A 165 -4.96 -7.71 -16.10
C HIS A 165 -4.53 -6.43 -15.36
N GLU A 166 -4.45 -5.26 -16.03
CA GLU A 166 -4.15 -4.00 -15.33
C GLU A 166 -5.31 -3.62 -14.40
N ILE A 167 -6.56 -3.88 -14.82
CA ILE A 167 -7.75 -3.68 -13.97
C ILE A 167 -7.80 -4.70 -12.85
N VAL A 168 -7.49 -5.97 -13.12
CA VAL A 168 -7.41 -7.01 -12.06
C VAL A 168 -6.34 -6.64 -11.03
N GLN A 169 -5.16 -6.17 -11.47
CA GLN A 169 -4.13 -5.62 -10.58
C GLN A 169 -4.62 -4.38 -9.83
N MET A 170 -5.36 -3.47 -10.47
CA MET A 170 -5.91 -2.27 -9.84
C MET A 170 -6.91 -2.62 -8.72
N MET A 171 -7.77 -3.63 -8.95
CA MET A 171 -8.80 -4.06 -8.00
C MET A 171 -8.26 -4.90 -6.83
N THR A 172 -6.97 -5.28 -6.83
CA THR A 172 -6.32 -5.88 -5.65
C THR A 172 -6.34 -5.00 -4.40
N GLU A 173 -6.74 -3.72 -4.48
CA GLU A 173 -7.10 -2.88 -3.33
C GLU A 173 -8.21 -3.49 -2.43
N ILE A 174 -8.94 -4.50 -2.90
CA ILE A 174 -9.85 -5.29 -2.06
C ILE A 174 -9.13 -6.09 -0.95
N ILE A 175 -7.84 -6.38 -1.14
CA ILE A 175 -6.98 -7.07 -0.17
C ILE A 175 -6.76 -6.19 1.09
N PRO A 176 -6.29 -4.93 1.01
CA PRO A 176 -6.29 -4.02 2.16
C PRO A 176 -7.70 -3.60 2.60
N GLY A 177 -8.71 -3.75 1.73
CA GLY A 177 -10.12 -3.83 2.13
C GLY A 177 -10.35 -4.88 3.22
N LEU A 178 -10.37 -6.16 2.87
CA LEU A 178 -10.64 -7.29 3.77
C LEU A 178 -9.69 -7.39 4.98
N GLN A 179 -8.40 -7.15 4.76
CA GLN A 179 -7.35 -7.48 5.72
C GLN A 179 -6.95 -6.29 6.59
N GLY A 180 -7.35 -5.08 6.20
CA GLY A 180 -6.79 -3.83 6.71
C GLY A 180 -5.72 -3.30 5.78
N GLU A 181 -5.63 -1.97 5.69
CA GLU A 181 -4.53 -1.34 4.99
C GLU A 181 -3.24 -1.88 5.57
N VAL A 182 -2.59 -2.63 4.69
CA VAL A 182 -1.21 -3.00 4.74
C VAL A 182 -0.44 -1.71 5.15
N PRO A 183 0.10 -1.65 6.40
CA PRO A 183 0.59 -0.44 7.07
C PRO A 183 1.67 0.46 6.42
N GLN A 184 2.73 0.76 7.18
CA GLN A 184 3.97 1.34 6.66
C GLN A 184 5.21 1.09 7.59
N ASN A 185 6.19 0.12 7.58
CA ASN A 185 6.73 -1.16 6.96
C ASN A 185 6.38 -2.62 7.53
N TYR A 186 6.12 -3.68 6.71
CA TYR A 186 5.69 -5.06 7.12
C TYR A 186 5.52 -6.03 5.90
N PRO A 187 6.05 -7.26 5.77
CA PRO A 187 6.80 -7.82 4.58
C PRO A 187 6.09 -7.99 3.22
N ASN A 188 6.68 -7.53 2.08
CA ASN A 188 6.18 -7.62 0.66
C ASN A 188 5.75 -9.00 0.21
N ASN A 189 6.02 -9.99 1.04
CA ASN A 189 5.80 -11.38 0.77
C ASN A 189 5.09 -12.11 1.95
N PHE A 190 4.92 -11.51 3.13
CA PHE A 190 4.21 -12.12 4.28
C PHE A 190 2.70 -11.85 4.23
N PRO A 191 1.90 -12.64 4.96
CA PRO A 191 0.48 -12.35 5.18
C PRO A 191 0.33 -11.19 6.17
N PHE A 192 -0.65 -10.30 6.01
CA PHE A 192 -1.01 -9.26 6.97
C PHE A 192 -2.51 -9.27 7.24
N VAL A 193 -2.94 -9.20 8.49
CA VAL A 193 -4.36 -9.00 8.87
C VAL A 193 -4.39 -8.15 10.13
N LEU A 194 -5.33 -7.21 10.28
CA LEU A 194 -5.54 -6.56 11.58
C LEU A 194 -6.20 -7.55 12.57
N PRO A 195 -5.68 -7.72 13.80
CA PRO A 195 -6.17 -8.69 14.80
C PRO A 195 -7.66 -8.70 15.22
N ARG A 196 -8.50 -7.78 14.72
CA ARG A 196 -9.93 -7.64 15.08
C ARG A 196 -10.64 -6.74 14.05
N GLY A 197 -11.89 -7.06 13.71
CA GLY A 197 -12.71 -6.33 12.72
C GLY A 197 -12.28 -6.52 11.26
N LYS A 198 -11.30 -7.39 11.01
CA LYS A 198 -10.78 -7.78 9.69
C LYS A 198 -10.62 -9.29 9.62
N VAL A 199 -10.39 -9.80 8.42
CA VAL A 199 -10.31 -11.23 8.10
C VAL A 199 -9.06 -11.48 7.27
N ALA A 200 -8.52 -12.69 7.31
CA ALA A 200 -7.55 -13.15 6.32
C ALA A 200 -8.18 -13.09 4.94
N GLY A 201 -7.45 -12.57 3.95
CA GLY A 201 -7.88 -12.58 2.56
C GLY A 201 -7.08 -13.63 1.78
N CYS A 202 -7.76 -14.38 0.93
CA CYS A 202 -7.14 -15.27 -0.03
C CYS A 202 -7.12 -14.64 -1.42
N SER A 203 -5.99 -14.72 -2.12
CA SER A 203 -5.94 -14.55 -3.57
C SER A 203 -6.12 -15.93 -4.19
N LYS A 204 -7.19 -16.14 -4.95
CA LYS A 204 -7.49 -17.42 -5.61
C LYS A 204 -7.79 -17.28 -7.11
N HIS A 205 -7.57 -18.31 -7.94
CA HIS A 205 -6.90 -19.58 -7.63
C HIS A 205 -5.55 -19.64 -8.37
N PHE A 206 -4.44 -19.74 -7.63
CA PHE A 206 -3.09 -19.67 -8.19
C PHE A 206 -2.79 -20.97 -8.98
N VAL A 207 -2.59 -20.91 -10.30
CA VAL A 207 -2.65 -19.72 -11.17
C VAL A 207 -2.91 -20.10 -12.63
N GLY A 208 -3.50 -19.19 -13.39
CA GLY A 208 -3.94 -19.43 -14.77
C GLY A 208 -5.35 -20.02 -14.87
N ASP A 209 -6.08 -20.12 -13.76
CA ASP A 209 -7.46 -20.60 -13.66
C ASP A 209 -8.42 -19.91 -14.66
N GLY A 210 -8.31 -18.59 -14.81
CA GLY A 210 -9.10 -17.84 -15.79
C GLY A 210 -8.65 -17.95 -17.25
N GLY A 211 -7.54 -18.65 -17.55
CA GLY A 211 -7.06 -18.96 -18.90
C GLY A 211 -7.33 -20.41 -19.33
N THR A 212 -8.19 -21.13 -18.61
CA THR A 212 -8.50 -22.55 -18.86
C THR A 212 -9.12 -22.77 -20.25
N ALA A 213 -8.71 -23.84 -20.95
CA ALA A 213 -9.10 -24.06 -22.33
C ALA A 213 -10.62 -24.17 -22.50
N TYR A 214 -11.17 -23.36 -23.42
CA TYR A 214 -12.61 -23.15 -23.70
C TYR A 214 -13.43 -22.61 -22.52
N GLY A 215 -12.78 -22.07 -21.49
CA GLY A 215 -13.43 -21.65 -20.25
C GLY A 215 -13.98 -22.82 -19.44
N ILE A 216 -13.49 -24.04 -19.63
CA ILE A 216 -13.94 -25.20 -18.86
C ILE A 216 -13.28 -25.15 -17.48
N ASN A 217 -14.08 -25.14 -16.42
CA ASN A 217 -13.61 -25.12 -15.05
C ASN A 217 -12.65 -26.29 -14.76
N GLU A 218 -11.59 -26.04 -14.00
CA GLU A 218 -10.57 -27.04 -13.63
C GLU A 218 -9.75 -27.66 -14.78
N ASN A 219 -9.89 -27.18 -16.02
CA ASN A 219 -9.21 -27.73 -17.18
C ASN A 219 -7.71 -27.37 -17.22
N ASP A 220 -7.01 -27.68 -18.31
CA ASP A 220 -5.64 -27.21 -18.54
C ASP A 220 -5.61 -25.79 -19.11
N THR A 221 -4.65 -25.00 -18.65
CA THR A 221 -4.31 -23.66 -19.15
C THR A 221 -3.02 -23.78 -19.96
N VAL A 222 -3.13 -23.68 -21.28
CA VAL A 222 -2.01 -23.86 -22.22
C VAL A 222 -1.47 -22.50 -22.60
N ILE A 223 -0.29 -22.13 -22.09
CA ILE A 223 0.19 -20.74 -22.10
C ILE A 223 1.73 -20.66 -21.97
N GLU A 224 2.34 -19.67 -22.64
CA GLU A 224 3.78 -19.42 -22.56
C GLU A 224 4.18 -18.62 -21.31
N TRP A 225 5.43 -18.78 -20.83
CA TRP A 225 5.87 -18.16 -19.56
C TRP A 225 5.68 -16.64 -19.52
N ASN A 226 5.98 -15.94 -20.62
CA ASN A 226 5.88 -14.48 -20.67
C ASN A 226 4.42 -14.01 -20.52
N GLU A 227 3.51 -14.67 -21.22
CA GLU A 227 2.07 -14.39 -21.21
C GLU A 227 1.46 -14.72 -19.84
N LEU A 228 1.92 -15.81 -19.22
CA LEU A 228 1.62 -16.14 -17.83
C LEU A 228 2.12 -15.07 -16.83
N GLU A 229 3.35 -14.55 -17.00
CA GLU A 229 3.94 -13.50 -16.15
C GLU A 229 3.31 -12.11 -16.38
N ASP A 230 2.87 -11.81 -17.61
CA ASP A 230 2.28 -10.54 -18.00
C ASP A 230 0.74 -10.48 -17.82
N ILE A 231 -0.01 -11.58 -17.94
CA ILE A 231 -1.49 -11.61 -17.77
C ILE A 231 -1.92 -12.13 -16.39
N HIS A 232 -1.49 -13.33 -15.99
CA HIS A 232 -2.04 -13.97 -14.79
C HIS A 232 -1.23 -13.72 -13.50
N MET A 233 0.08 -13.42 -13.56
CA MET A 233 0.85 -13.05 -12.35
C MET A 233 0.61 -11.64 -11.78
N PRO A 234 0.30 -10.56 -12.53
CA PRO A 234 0.33 -9.18 -12.00
C PRO A 234 -0.55 -8.94 -10.76
N ALA A 235 -1.73 -9.56 -10.69
CA ALA A 235 -2.62 -9.44 -9.54
C ALA A 235 -2.13 -10.24 -8.31
N TYR A 236 -1.52 -11.41 -8.51
CA TYR A 236 -0.84 -12.14 -7.43
C TYR A 236 0.37 -11.38 -6.93
N LEU A 237 1.21 -10.88 -7.85
CA LEU A 237 2.34 -10.01 -7.55
C LEU A 237 1.92 -8.84 -6.67
N ASP A 238 0.85 -8.12 -6.99
CA ASP A 238 0.44 -6.95 -6.21
C ASP A 238 -0.37 -7.28 -4.94
N SER A 239 -1.21 -8.32 -4.93
CA SER A 239 -1.88 -8.81 -3.70
C SER A 239 -0.88 -9.33 -2.65
N ILE A 240 0.21 -9.97 -3.11
CA ILE A 240 1.39 -10.30 -2.32
C ILE A 240 2.00 -9.01 -1.73
N ARG A 241 2.11 -7.90 -2.49
CA ARG A 241 2.48 -6.56 -1.97
C ARG A 241 1.43 -5.86 -1.10
N LYS A 242 0.18 -6.33 -1.09
CA LYS A 242 -0.98 -5.62 -0.52
C LYS A 242 -1.66 -6.24 0.68
N GLY A 243 -1.36 -7.50 1.00
CA GLY A 243 -1.84 -8.09 2.25
C GLY A 243 -1.90 -9.61 2.27
N VAL A 244 -2.05 -10.23 1.10
CA VAL A 244 -2.70 -11.54 0.99
C VAL A 244 -2.26 -12.56 2.05
N ALA A 245 -3.23 -13.04 2.83
CA ALA A 245 -2.96 -13.92 3.96
C ALA A 245 -2.67 -15.35 3.49
N THR A 246 -3.43 -15.82 2.51
CA THR A 246 -3.34 -17.16 1.95
C THR A 246 -3.38 -17.10 0.44
N ILE A 247 -2.82 -18.10 -0.23
CA ILE A 247 -2.99 -18.25 -1.67
C ILE A 247 -3.53 -19.65 -1.91
N MET A 248 -4.71 -19.73 -2.50
CA MET A 248 -5.36 -21.00 -2.82
C MET A 248 -4.90 -21.45 -4.18
N ILE A 249 -4.54 -22.73 -4.30
CA ILE A 249 -4.07 -23.34 -5.55
C ILE A 249 -5.26 -23.79 -6.39
N SER A 250 -5.24 -23.40 -7.68
CA SER A 250 -6.25 -23.79 -8.67
C SER A 250 -6.30 -25.30 -8.87
N TYR A 251 -7.50 -25.85 -9.10
CA TYR A 251 -7.67 -27.20 -9.63
C TYR A 251 -7.05 -27.38 -11.02
N SER A 252 -6.94 -26.28 -11.79
CA SER A 252 -6.46 -26.31 -13.18
C SER A 252 -5.09 -26.93 -13.32
N SER A 253 -4.82 -27.47 -14.51
CA SER A 253 -3.45 -27.71 -14.94
C SER A 253 -2.87 -26.46 -15.59
N LEU A 254 -1.54 -26.40 -15.63
CA LEU A 254 -0.82 -25.44 -16.47
C LEU A 254 0.14 -26.23 -17.36
N ASN A 255 -0.04 -26.16 -18.68
CA ASN A 255 0.70 -26.95 -19.66
C ASN A 255 0.78 -28.46 -19.29
N GLY A 256 -0.36 -29.03 -18.89
CA GLY A 256 -0.51 -30.43 -18.47
C GLY A 256 -0.10 -30.73 -17.03
N ILE A 257 0.49 -29.78 -16.29
CA ILE A 257 0.90 -29.97 -14.89
C ILE A 257 -0.18 -29.42 -13.95
N ARG A 258 -0.94 -30.31 -13.30
CA ARG A 258 -1.90 -29.95 -12.23
C ARG A 258 -1.27 -28.99 -11.24
N MET A 259 -1.90 -27.85 -10.98
CA MET A 259 -1.31 -26.80 -10.14
C MET A 259 -1.05 -27.28 -8.70
N HIS A 260 -1.89 -28.13 -8.12
CA HIS A 260 -1.64 -28.79 -6.82
C HIS A 260 -0.36 -29.66 -6.78
N ALA A 261 0.22 -30.03 -7.93
CA ALA A 261 1.49 -30.76 -8.04
C ALA A 261 2.67 -29.89 -8.52
N ASN A 262 2.44 -28.62 -8.86
CA ASN A 262 3.42 -27.79 -9.55
C ASN A 262 4.48 -27.20 -8.60
N TYR A 263 5.55 -27.96 -8.34
CA TYR A 263 6.67 -27.54 -7.49
C TYR A 263 7.32 -26.23 -7.95
N ASP A 264 7.51 -26.06 -9.26
CA ASP A 264 8.26 -24.92 -9.79
C ASP A 264 7.47 -23.61 -9.69
N LEU A 265 6.14 -23.64 -9.76
CA LEU A 265 5.32 -22.47 -9.48
C LEU A 265 5.05 -22.26 -7.98
N ILE A 266 4.70 -23.30 -7.23
CA ILE A 266 4.37 -23.15 -5.80
C ILE A 266 5.63 -22.91 -4.96
N THR A 267 6.61 -23.80 -5.06
CA THR A 267 7.86 -23.67 -4.30
C THR A 267 8.87 -22.80 -5.03
N GLY A 268 9.15 -23.05 -6.32
CA GLY A 268 10.17 -22.32 -7.09
C GLY A 268 9.86 -20.83 -7.30
N TYR A 269 8.67 -20.49 -7.78
CA TYR A 269 8.27 -19.13 -8.09
C TYR A 269 7.64 -18.45 -6.86
N LEU A 270 6.45 -18.85 -6.44
CA LEU A 270 5.69 -18.19 -5.39
C LEU A 270 6.46 -18.11 -4.06
N LYS A 271 6.96 -19.23 -3.55
CA LYS A 271 7.65 -19.26 -2.24
C LYS A 271 9.14 -18.91 -2.27
N ASN A 272 9.86 -19.21 -3.36
CA ASN A 272 11.31 -18.99 -3.44
C ASN A 272 11.71 -17.77 -4.27
N THR A 273 10.92 -17.34 -5.26
CA THR A 273 11.21 -16.16 -6.08
C THR A 273 10.42 -14.93 -5.61
N LEU A 274 9.09 -15.02 -5.51
CA LEU A 274 8.24 -13.97 -4.93
C LEU A 274 8.34 -13.94 -3.39
N LYS A 275 9.02 -14.92 -2.79
CA LYS A 275 9.25 -15.05 -1.34
C LYS A 275 7.97 -15.12 -0.51
N PHE A 276 6.83 -15.53 -1.09
CA PHE A 276 5.57 -15.62 -0.36
C PHE A 276 5.76 -16.46 0.92
N GLU A 277 5.27 -15.93 2.03
CA GLU A 277 5.40 -16.43 3.39
C GLU A 277 4.03 -16.61 4.06
N GLY A 278 2.91 -16.29 3.39
CA GLY A 278 1.60 -16.80 3.80
C GLY A 278 1.52 -18.32 3.60
N PHE A 279 0.40 -18.93 3.99
CA PHE A 279 0.20 -20.35 3.69
C PHE A 279 -0.50 -20.53 2.35
N VAL A 280 0.02 -21.48 1.58
CA VAL A 280 -0.56 -21.97 0.34
C VAL A 280 -1.60 -23.04 0.71
N ILE A 281 -2.86 -22.81 0.37
CA ILE A 281 -3.97 -23.72 0.65
C ILE A 281 -4.36 -24.48 -0.62
N SER A 282 -4.80 -25.73 -0.52
CA SER A 282 -5.52 -26.36 -1.63
C SER A 282 -6.90 -25.72 -1.77
N ASP A 283 -7.43 -25.66 -3.00
CA ASP A 283 -8.89 -25.63 -3.17
C ASP A 283 -9.53 -26.97 -2.68
N MET A 284 -10.85 -27.01 -2.55
CA MET A 284 -11.62 -28.05 -1.86
C MET A 284 -11.48 -29.43 -2.52
N ARG A 285 -10.88 -30.40 -1.81
CA ARG A 285 -10.53 -31.72 -2.40
C ARG A 285 -9.62 -31.62 -3.63
N GLY A 286 -8.86 -30.53 -3.77
CA GLY A 286 -8.04 -30.33 -4.97
C GLY A 286 -6.86 -31.29 -5.09
N ILE A 287 -6.39 -31.88 -3.97
CA ILE A 287 -5.35 -32.91 -4.03
C ILE A 287 -5.91 -34.26 -4.49
N ASP A 288 -7.18 -34.58 -4.24
CA ASP A 288 -7.85 -35.77 -4.78
C ASP A 288 -7.71 -35.82 -6.30
N ARG A 289 -7.89 -34.65 -6.93
CA ARG A 289 -7.90 -34.40 -8.39
C ARG A 289 -6.49 -34.40 -9.04
N LEU A 290 -5.45 -34.74 -8.26
CA LEU A 290 -4.13 -35.15 -8.77
C LEU A 290 -4.11 -36.58 -9.33
N THR A 291 -5.19 -37.33 -9.15
CA THR A 291 -5.34 -38.70 -9.64
C THR A 291 -6.62 -38.83 -10.48
N ASP A 292 -6.64 -39.79 -11.40
CA ASP A 292 -7.79 -40.09 -12.24
C ASP A 292 -8.13 -41.59 -12.12
N PRO A 293 -9.32 -41.97 -11.59
CA PRO A 293 -10.34 -41.08 -11.03
C PRO A 293 -9.84 -40.38 -9.75
N PRO A 294 -10.43 -39.24 -9.36
CA PRO A 294 -10.03 -38.51 -8.15
C PRO A 294 -10.03 -39.38 -6.89
N HIS A 295 -9.05 -39.15 -6.02
CA HIS A 295 -8.80 -39.91 -4.78
C HIS A 295 -8.29 -41.36 -4.98
N SER A 296 -8.06 -41.85 -6.22
CA SER A 296 -7.67 -43.25 -6.48
C SER A 296 -6.27 -43.65 -5.97
N ASN A 297 -5.38 -42.68 -5.72
CA ASN A 297 -4.13 -42.91 -5.00
C ASN A 297 -3.84 -41.70 -4.10
N TYR A 298 -4.58 -41.62 -2.99
CA TYR A 298 -4.52 -40.47 -2.10
C TYR A 298 -3.14 -40.30 -1.44
N THR A 299 -2.40 -41.37 -1.17
CA THR A 299 -1.01 -41.29 -0.68
C THR A 299 -0.08 -40.58 -1.68
N TYR A 300 -0.24 -40.84 -2.98
CA TYR A 300 0.45 -40.08 -4.02
C TYR A 300 0.00 -38.62 -4.07
N SER A 301 -1.30 -38.33 -3.92
CA SER A 301 -1.82 -36.96 -3.84
C SER A 301 -1.22 -36.18 -2.67
N VAL A 302 -1.15 -36.80 -1.48
CA VAL A 302 -0.55 -36.22 -0.28
C VAL A 302 0.96 -36.02 -0.46
N GLN A 303 1.67 -37.03 -0.96
CA GLN A 303 3.11 -36.92 -1.26
C GLN A 303 3.39 -35.76 -2.23
N THR A 304 2.69 -35.75 -3.36
CA THR A 304 2.96 -34.83 -4.47
C THR A 304 2.60 -33.40 -4.11
N SER A 305 1.42 -33.17 -3.51
CA SER A 305 0.98 -31.81 -3.13
C SER A 305 1.83 -31.21 -2.02
N ILE A 306 2.16 -31.98 -0.99
CA ILE A 306 3.00 -31.50 0.11
C ILE A 306 4.44 -31.31 -0.35
N LEU A 307 5.01 -32.13 -1.24
CA LEU A 307 6.33 -31.88 -1.82
C LEU A 307 6.33 -30.66 -2.76
N ALA A 308 5.34 -30.53 -3.66
CA ALA A 308 5.15 -29.38 -4.54
C ALA A 308 5.11 -28.06 -3.77
N GLY A 309 4.49 -28.08 -2.60
CA GLY A 309 4.68 -27.07 -1.57
C GLY A 309 3.40 -26.56 -0.94
N LEU A 310 2.28 -27.28 -1.01
CA LEU A 310 1.07 -26.88 -0.29
C LEU A 310 1.31 -26.96 1.22
N ASP A 311 0.68 -26.03 1.95
CA ASP A 311 0.87 -25.86 3.39
C ASP A 311 -0.34 -26.37 4.17
N MET A 312 -1.55 -25.99 3.74
CA MET A 312 -2.81 -26.46 4.29
C MET A 312 -3.61 -27.15 3.19
N ILE A 313 -4.21 -28.30 3.48
CA ILE A 313 -5.10 -28.99 2.57
C ILE A 313 -6.54 -28.83 3.07
N MET A 314 -7.42 -28.37 2.20
CA MET A 314 -8.87 -28.38 2.38
C MET A 314 -9.39 -29.78 2.01
N VAL A 315 -9.44 -30.65 3.01
CA VAL A 315 -9.70 -32.10 2.87
C VAL A 315 -11.20 -32.43 2.75
N PRO A 316 -12.08 -31.43 2.84
CA PRO A 316 -13.16 -31.27 3.85
C PRO A 316 -13.49 -32.44 4.78
N THR A 317 -13.55 -33.69 4.30
CA THR A 317 -14.13 -34.84 5.02
C THR A 317 -13.15 -36.00 5.25
N ALA A 318 -12.24 -36.31 4.32
CA ALA A 318 -11.30 -37.43 4.40
C ALA A 318 -10.08 -37.18 5.34
N TYR A 319 -10.30 -36.48 6.46
CA TYR A 319 -9.22 -35.92 7.27
C TYR A 319 -8.39 -36.98 8.01
N GLU A 320 -8.98 -38.12 8.39
CA GLU A 320 -8.26 -39.19 9.08
C GLU A 320 -7.25 -39.89 8.16
N GLU A 321 -7.63 -40.09 6.89
CA GLU A 321 -6.77 -40.66 5.85
C GLU A 321 -5.63 -39.70 5.51
N PHE A 322 -5.94 -38.41 5.31
CA PHE A 322 -4.93 -37.37 5.09
C PHE A 322 -3.89 -37.30 6.21
N ILE A 323 -4.34 -37.31 7.47
CA ILE A 323 -3.47 -37.26 8.64
C ILE A 323 -2.61 -38.53 8.73
N THR A 324 -3.17 -39.69 8.38
CA THR A 324 -2.46 -40.98 8.38
C THR A 324 -1.36 -41.03 7.33
N ASP A 325 -1.69 -40.75 6.07
CA ASP A 325 -0.74 -40.82 4.95
C ASP A 325 0.38 -39.80 5.09
N LEU A 326 0.06 -38.57 5.50
CA LEU A 326 1.07 -37.55 5.75
C LEU A 326 1.99 -37.95 6.92
N THR A 327 1.49 -38.69 7.91
CA THR A 327 2.30 -39.23 9.02
C THR A 327 3.23 -40.34 8.53
N LEU A 328 2.72 -41.26 7.70
CA LEU A 328 3.51 -42.36 7.11
C LEU A 328 4.63 -41.83 6.22
N LEU A 329 4.32 -40.91 5.30
CA LEU A 329 5.28 -40.30 4.36
C LEU A 329 6.41 -39.53 5.07
N VAL A 330 6.12 -38.92 6.23
CA VAL A 330 7.13 -38.21 7.02
C VAL A 330 7.98 -39.16 7.87
N ASN A 331 7.38 -40.19 8.46
CA ASN A 331 8.12 -41.22 9.21
C ASN A 331 9.02 -42.06 8.29
N ALA A 332 8.62 -42.30 7.04
CA ALA A 332 9.44 -42.90 5.99
C ALA A 332 10.49 -41.92 5.40
N ASN A 333 10.52 -40.66 5.85
CA ASN A 333 11.38 -39.58 5.34
C ASN A 333 11.25 -39.32 3.82
N VAL A 334 10.08 -39.66 3.24
CA VAL A 334 9.72 -39.34 1.84
C VAL A 334 9.31 -37.88 1.73
N ILE A 335 8.49 -37.39 2.66
CA ILE A 335 8.34 -35.96 2.93
C ILE A 335 9.31 -35.60 4.06
N PRO A 336 10.33 -34.76 3.83
CA PRO A 336 11.25 -34.40 4.89
C PRO A 336 10.55 -33.54 5.94
N MET A 337 10.87 -33.73 7.22
CA MET A 337 10.32 -32.94 8.33
C MET A 337 10.49 -31.41 8.14
N SER A 338 11.47 -30.97 7.34
CA SER A 338 11.65 -29.56 6.93
C SER A 338 10.49 -29.01 6.09
N ARG A 339 9.85 -29.83 5.23
CA ARG A 339 8.71 -29.46 4.38
C ARG A 339 7.44 -29.26 5.21
N ILE A 340 7.16 -30.19 6.13
CA ILE A 340 6.10 -30.07 7.15
C ILE A 340 6.35 -28.84 8.04
N ASN A 341 7.60 -28.62 8.45
CA ASN A 341 7.94 -27.44 9.23
C ASN A 341 7.71 -26.14 8.42
N ASP A 342 8.03 -26.06 7.12
CA ASP A 342 7.67 -24.88 6.31
C ASP A 342 6.15 -24.66 6.25
N ALA A 343 5.37 -25.72 6.06
CA ALA A 343 3.91 -25.67 6.05
C ALA A 343 3.32 -25.11 7.34
N VAL A 344 3.60 -25.77 8.46
CA VAL A 344 3.05 -25.40 9.76
C VAL A 344 3.52 -24.02 10.20
N ARG A 345 4.76 -23.64 9.90
CA ARG A 345 5.29 -22.29 10.13
C ARG A 345 4.43 -21.22 9.48
N ARG A 346 3.98 -21.45 8.24
CA ARG A 346 3.15 -20.51 7.46
C ARG A 346 1.70 -20.46 7.94
N ILE A 347 1.12 -21.61 8.29
CA ILE A 347 -0.25 -21.71 8.83
C ILE A 347 -0.35 -20.98 10.16
N LEU A 348 0.51 -21.37 11.11
CA LEU A 348 0.59 -20.74 12.41
C LEU A 348 0.91 -19.26 12.27
N ARG A 349 1.76 -18.87 11.31
CA ARG A 349 2.03 -17.47 11.00
C ARG A 349 0.74 -16.69 10.71
N VAL A 350 -0.11 -17.15 9.79
CA VAL A 350 -1.36 -16.44 9.46
C VAL A 350 -2.26 -16.34 10.70
N LYS A 351 -2.44 -17.44 11.44
CA LYS A 351 -3.21 -17.48 12.69
C LYS A 351 -2.76 -16.46 13.73
N PHE A 352 -1.46 -16.39 13.97
CA PHE A 352 -0.90 -15.45 14.93
C PHE A 352 -0.99 -14.02 14.42
N ILE A 353 -0.84 -13.78 13.11
CA ILE A 353 -0.94 -12.44 12.51
C ILE A 353 -2.34 -11.85 12.60
N MET A 354 -3.36 -12.64 12.29
CA MET A 354 -4.77 -12.24 12.41
C MET A 354 -5.27 -12.22 13.87
N GLY A 355 -4.37 -12.31 14.85
CA GLY A 355 -4.71 -12.22 16.28
C GLY A 355 -5.52 -13.41 16.81
N LEU A 356 -5.51 -14.54 16.12
CA LEU A 356 -6.44 -15.64 16.36
C LEU A 356 -6.19 -16.36 17.69
N PHE A 357 -5.03 -16.21 18.30
CA PHE A 357 -4.74 -16.72 19.65
C PHE A 357 -5.06 -15.69 20.74
N GLU A 358 -5.38 -14.45 20.36
CA GLU A 358 -5.67 -13.31 21.24
C GLU A 358 -7.18 -13.10 21.32
N ASN A 359 -7.81 -13.09 20.15
CA ASN A 359 -9.25 -13.08 19.92
C ASN A 359 -9.64 -14.38 19.19
N PRO A 360 -9.44 -15.57 19.81
CA PRO A 360 -9.89 -16.83 19.20
C PRO A 360 -11.40 -16.86 19.08
N LEU A 361 -12.09 -16.38 20.12
CA LEU A 361 -13.53 -16.31 20.16
C LEU A 361 -14.02 -15.11 19.34
N ALA A 362 -15.02 -15.36 18.51
CA ALA A 362 -15.74 -14.39 17.73
C ALA A 362 -16.54 -13.42 18.61
N ASP A 363 -16.69 -12.19 18.12
CA ASP A 363 -17.03 -11.03 18.91
C ASP A 363 -18.41 -10.46 18.54
N LEU A 364 -19.40 -10.71 19.41
CA LEU A 364 -20.79 -10.26 19.29
C LEU A 364 -20.94 -8.75 19.06
N SER A 365 -19.93 -7.92 19.37
CA SER A 365 -19.98 -6.49 19.05
C SER A 365 -19.89 -6.18 17.54
N PHE A 366 -19.58 -7.17 16.69
CA PHE A 366 -19.67 -7.05 15.23
C PHE A 366 -21.00 -7.48 14.62
N ALA A 367 -21.91 -8.09 15.38
CA ALA A 367 -23.16 -8.65 14.85
C ALA A 367 -24.03 -7.60 14.13
N HIS A 368 -24.13 -6.39 14.69
CA HIS A 368 -24.94 -5.29 14.15
C HIS A 368 -24.44 -4.67 12.84
N TYR A 369 -23.35 -5.17 12.25
CA TYR A 369 -22.86 -4.74 10.93
C TYR A 369 -23.31 -5.66 9.79
N LEU A 370 -23.90 -6.82 10.11
CA LEU A 370 -24.53 -7.70 9.14
C LEU A 370 -25.75 -6.99 8.52
N GLY A 371 -25.56 -6.41 7.33
CA GLY A 371 -26.62 -5.70 6.62
C GLY A 371 -26.86 -4.25 7.06
N SER A 372 -25.88 -3.57 7.66
CA SER A 372 -26.07 -2.20 8.17
C SER A 372 -26.40 -1.18 7.07
N GLN A 373 -27.15 -0.14 7.43
CA GLN A 373 -27.62 0.87 6.46
C GLN A 373 -26.47 1.59 5.76
N GLU A 374 -25.39 1.92 6.47
CA GLU A 374 -24.20 2.55 5.88
C GLU A 374 -23.49 1.63 4.88
N HIS A 375 -23.62 0.30 5.05
CA HIS A 375 -23.10 -0.66 4.09
C HIS A 375 -24.01 -0.77 2.86
N ARG A 376 -25.33 -0.67 3.03
CA ARG A 376 -26.32 -0.70 1.95
C ARG A 376 -26.28 0.57 1.08
N GLU A 377 -26.12 1.74 1.69
CA GLU A 377 -25.90 2.99 0.94
C GLU A 377 -24.66 2.94 0.05
N LEU A 378 -23.66 2.16 0.44
CA LEU A 378 -22.41 2.02 -0.30
C LEU A 378 -22.43 0.90 -1.33
N ALA A 379 -23.16 -0.19 -1.08
CA ALA A 379 -23.51 -1.15 -2.12
C ALA A 379 -24.40 -0.47 -3.20
N ARG A 380 -25.36 0.41 -2.82
CA ARG A 380 -26.09 1.30 -3.75
C ARG A 380 -25.14 2.18 -4.57
N GLU A 381 -24.09 2.75 -3.96
CA GLU A 381 -23.06 3.50 -4.68
C GLU A 381 -22.23 2.63 -5.64
N ALA A 382 -21.82 1.43 -5.22
CA ALA A 382 -21.10 0.50 -6.08
C ALA A 382 -21.97 0.00 -7.26
N VAL A 383 -23.26 -0.26 -7.01
CA VAL A 383 -24.26 -0.60 -8.02
C VAL A 383 -24.32 0.51 -9.07
N ARG A 384 -24.69 1.76 -8.72
CA ARG A 384 -24.84 2.83 -9.74
C ARG A 384 -23.59 3.06 -10.61
N LYS A 385 -22.39 2.78 -10.08
CA LYS A 385 -21.10 2.87 -10.81
C LYS A 385 -20.78 1.64 -11.66
N SER A 386 -21.35 0.47 -11.37
CA SER A 386 -21.15 -0.77 -12.16
C SER A 386 -22.04 -0.83 -13.41
N LEU A 387 -23.06 0.02 -13.52
CA LEU A 387 -24.03 -0.05 -14.61
C LEU A 387 -23.45 0.51 -15.90
N VAL A 388 -23.52 -0.27 -16.98
CA VAL A 388 -23.12 0.17 -18.33
C VAL A 388 -24.36 0.37 -19.18
N LEU A 389 -24.60 1.61 -19.60
CA LEU A 389 -25.62 1.92 -20.61
C LEU A 389 -25.07 1.54 -21.99
N LEU A 390 -25.60 0.46 -22.58
CA LEU A 390 -25.16 -0.08 -23.86
C LEU A 390 -25.92 0.54 -25.05
N LYS A 391 -27.21 0.85 -24.85
CA LYS A 391 -28.10 1.50 -25.83
C LYS A 391 -29.01 2.50 -25.11
N ASN A 392 -29.38 3.61 -25.76
CA ASN A 392 -30.33 4.58 -25.23
C ASN A 392 -31.04 5.36 -26.36
N GLY A 393 -32.00 4.70 -27.00
CA GLY A 393 -32.73 5.18 -28.19
C GLY A 393 -32.65 4.17 -29.34
N LYS A 394 -33.73 4.06 -30.12
CA LYS A 394 -33.76 3.40 -31.44
C LYS A 394 -33.34 4.41 -32.51
N ASP A 395 -32.96 3.94 -33.70
CA ASP A 395 -32.47 4.82 -34.77
C ASP A 395 -33.55 5.83 -35.21
N GLY A 396 -33.34 7.09 -34.85
CA GLY A 396 -34.28 8.20 -35.10
C GLY A 396 -35.10 8.63 -33.86
N ASP A 397 -35.16 7.81 -32.81
CA ASP A 397 -35.83 8.15 -31.56
C ASP A 397 -34.90 8.90 -30.59
N GLY A 398 -35.48 9.80 -29.80
CA GLY A 398 -34.78 10.44 -28.69
C GLY A 398 -34.46 9.45 -27.55
N PRO A 399 -33.44 9.76 -26.71
CA PRO A 399 -33.05 8.92 -25.59
C PRO A 399 -34.24 8.66 -24.66
N LEU A 400 -34.31 7.44 -24.11
CA LEU A 400 -35.34 7.03 -23.17
C LEU A 400 -34.92 7.31 -21.71
N VAL A 401 -33.62 7.18 -21.43
CA VAL A 401 -33.01 7.35 -20.10
C VAL A 401 -32.28 8.70 -20.06
N PRO A 402 -32.46 9.55 -19.03
CA PRO A 402 -33.24 9.32 -17.81
C PRO A 402 -34.76 9.34 -18.01
N LEU A 403 -35.43 8.39 -17.35
CA LEU A 403 -36.88 8.21 -17.34
C LEU A 403 -37.55 9.32 -16.52
N PRO A 404 -38.75 9.79 -16.91
CA PRO A 404 -39.47 10.81 -16.13
C PRO A 404 -40.09 10.20 -14.86
N THR A 405 -39.69 10.73 -13.70
CA THR A 405 -40.14 10.28 -12.36
C THR A 405 -41.62 10.51 -12.09
N ARG A 406 -42.30 11.41 -12.80
CA ARG A 406 -43.75 11.60 -12.75
C ARG A 406 -44.38 11.09 -14.05
N SER A 407 -45.32 10.16 -13.95
CA SER A 407 -46.09 9.60 -15.08
C SER A 407 -47.43 9.10 -14.55
N GLU A 408 -48.44 8.88 -15.41
CA GLU A 408 -49.72 8.35 -14.92
C GLU A 408 -49.57 6.89 -14.45
N ARG A 409 -48.96 6.07 -15.30
CA ARG A 409 -48.77 4.63 -15.05
C ARG A 409 -47.52 4.13 -15.75
N ILE A 410 -46.76 3.28 -15.08
CA ILE A 410 -45.54 2.64 -15.61
C ILE A 410 -45.56 1.14 -15.33
N LEU A 411 -44.85 0.37 -16.16
CA LEU A 411 -44.70 -1.07 -15.99
C LEU A 411 -43.30 -1.41 -15.47
N VAL A 412 -43.25 -2.38 -14.57
CA VAL A 412 -42.06 -3.18 -14.28
C VAL A 412 -42.38 -4.64 -14.60
N ALA A 413 -41.47 -5.34 -15.28
CA ALA A 413 -41.65 -6.71 -15.76
C ALA A 413 -40.34 -7.49 -15.80
N GLY A 414 -40.42 -8.80 -16.06
CA GLY A 414 -39.31 -9.74 -16.10
C GLY A 414 -39.06 -10.45 -14.77
N SER A 415 -38.59 -11.70 -14.85
CA SER A 415 -38.39 -12.62 -13.71
C SER A 415 -37.29 -12.22 -12.72
N HIS A 416 -36.54 -11.15 -13.01
CA HIS A 416 -35.48 -10.64 -12.13
C HIS A 416 -35.87 -9.30 -11.48
N ALA A 417 -37.09 -8.81 -11.69
CA ALA A 417 -37.50 -7.48 -11.22
C ALA A 417 -37.85 -7.43 -9.72
N ASP A 418 -38.50 -8.46 -9.18
CA ASP A 418 -38.86 -8.56 -7.75
C ASP A 418 -38.20 -9.77 -7.07
N ASP A 419 -37.07 -10.23 -7.60
CA ASP A 419 -36.33 -11.40 -7.12
C ASP A 419 -34.95 -10.98 -6.58
N ILE A 420 -34.79 -11.00 -5.25
CA ILE A 420 -33.55 -10.58 -4.59
C ILE A 420 -32.43 -11.61 -4.78
N GLY A 421 -32.76 -12.90 -4.97
CA GLY A 421 -31.79 -13.96 -5.21
C GLY A 421 -31.17 -13.87 -6.60
N ASN A 422 -32.00 -13.71 -7.64
CA ASN A 422 -31.53 -13.57 -9.02
C ASN A 422 -30.65 -12.32 -9.22
N GLN A 423 -30.95 -11.19 -8.56
CA GLN A 423 -30.08 -10.00 -8.63
C GLN A 423 -28.81 -10.08 -7.76
N CYS A 424 -28.68 -11.07 -6.89
CA CYS A 424 -27.42 -11.36 -6.18
C CYS A 424 -26.55 -12.37 -6.93
N GLY A 425 -27.14 -13.44 -7.48
CA GLY A 425 -26.44 -14.48 -8.22
C GLY A 425 -25.83 -15.57 -7.33
N GLY A 426 -24.89 -16.33 -7.91
CA GLY A 426 -24.23 -17.45 -7.24
C GLY A 426 -23.38 -17.05 -6.03
N TRP A 427 -23.08 -18.00 -5.15
CA TRP A 427 -22.53 -17.77 -3.81
C TRP A 427 -23.41 -16.88 -2.91
N THR A 428 -24.74 -16.81 -3.09
CA THR A 428 -25.62 -16.05 -2.19
C THR A 428 -26.52 -16.98 -1.38
N ILE A 429 -26.36 -16.95 -0.05
CA ILE A 429 -26.92 -17.90 0.94
C ILE A 429 -26.40 -19.33 0.73
N ASP A 430 -26.70 -19.93 -0.43
CA ASP A 430 -26.25 -21.25 -0.85
C ASP A 430 -25.05 -21.19 -1.80
N TRP A 431 -24.44 -22.34 -2.10
CA TRP A 431 -23.33 -22.44 -3.06
C TRP A 431 -23.74 -21.90 -4.43
N GLU A 432 -24.65 -22.57 -5.13
CA GLU A 432 -25.14 -22.10 -6.43
C GLU A 432 -25.99 -20.83 -6.35
N GLY A 433 -26.45 -20.46 -5.13
CA GLY A 433 -27.53 -19.50 -4.91
C GLY A 433 -28.90 -20.07 -5.32
N HIS A 434 -29.98 -19.30 -5.11
CA HIS A 434 -31.31 -19.66 -5.64
C HIS A 434 -32.20 -18.42 -5.84
N SER A 435 -33.21 -18.55 -6.69
CA SER A 435 -34.24 -17.54 -6.94
C SER A 435 -35.18 -17.35 -5.75
N GLY A 436 -35.61 -16.12 -5.49
CA GLY A 436 -36.69 -15.77 -4.57
C GLY A 436 -36.23 -14.85 -3.43
N ASN A 437 -37.04 -14.76 -2.37
CA ASN A 437 -36.77 -13.93 -1.20
C ASN A 437 -35.78 -14.60 -0.21
N ILE A 438 -34.52 -14.72 -0.67
CA ILE A 438 -33.46 -15.45 0.05
C ILE A 438 -32.82 -14.64 1.17
N THR A 439 -32.73 -13.30 1.02
CA THR A 439 -32.05 -12.40 1.96
C THR A 439 -32.70 -11.01 1.97
N VAL A 440 -32.31 -10.14 2.92
CA VAL A 440 -32.84 -8.77 3.02
C VAL A 440 -32.11 -7.83 2.06
N GLY A 441 -32.86 -7.13 1.23
CA GLY A 441 -32.40 -6.10 0.30
C GLY A 441 -33.55 -5.36 -0.38
N THR A 442 -33.22 -4.50 -1.34
CA THR A 442 -34.16 -3.75 -2.18
C THR A 442 -34.17 -4.35 -3.59
N THR A 443 -35.29 -4.93 -4.00
CA THR A 443 -35.50 -5.41 -5.38
C THR A 443 -35.59 -4.23 -6.35
N ILE A 444 -35.28 -4.45 -7.63
CA ILE A 444 -35.35 -3.38 -8.64
C ILE A 444 -36.79 -2.83 -8.80
N LEU A 445 -37.82 -3.67 -8.64
CA LEU A 445 -39.22 -3.22 -8.54
C LEU A 445 -39.45 -2.28 -7.35
N THR A 446 -38.92 -2.62 -6.17
CA THR A 446 -39.05 -1.79 -4.97
C THR A 446 -38.30 -0.46 -5.12
N ALA A 447 -37.10 -0.50 -5.71
CA ALA A 447 -36.33 0.68 -6.07
C ALA A 447 -37.08 1.64 -7.00
N VAL A 448 -37.72 1.10 -8.06
CA VAL A 448 -38.55 1.89 -8.98
C VAL A 448 -39.72 2.54 -8.25
N ARG A 449 -40.38 1.84 -7.32
CA ARG A 449 -41.45 2.40 -6.48
C ARG A 449 -40.98 3.52 -5.56
N ASN A 450 -39.72 3.49 -5.11
CA ASN A 450 -39.13 4.54 -4.26
C ASN A 450 -38.75 5.81 -5.05
N SER A 451 -38.30 5.67 -6.29
CA SER A 451 -37.75 6.78 -7.09
C SER A 451 -38.79 7.59 -7.89
N VAL A 452 -39.99 7.04 -8.12
CA VAL A 452 -41.07 7.78 -8.81
C VAL A 452 -41.83 8.72 -7.87
N ASN A 453 -42.46 9.73 -8.45
CA ASN A 453 -43.39 10.61 -7.75
C ASN A 453 -44.58 9.78 -7.20
N PRO A 454 -45.05 10.00 -5.95
CA PRO A 454 -46.11 9.21 -5.31
C PRO A 454 -47.46 9.11 -6.06
N GLU A 455 -47.73 9.99 -7.03
CA GLU A 455 -48.90 9.89 -7.92
C GLU A 455 -48.75 8.81 -9.01
N THR A 456 -47.52 8.34 -9.27
CA THR A 456 -47.18 7.46 -10.40
C THR A 456 -47.56 6.02 -10.09
N LYS A 457 -48.52 5.46 -10.84
CA LYS A 457 -48.95 4.07 -10.63
C LYS A 457 -47.96 3.07 -11.22
N VAL A 458 -47.06 2.54 -10.38
CA VAL A 458 -46.17 1.42 -10.73
C VAL A 458 -46.95 0.10 -10.70
N VAL A 459 -47.06 -0.56 -11.85
CA VAL A 459 -47.64 -1.91 -11.98
C VAL A 459 -46.51 -2.92 -12.16
N TYR A 460 -46.61 -4.05 -11.46
CA TYR A 460 -45.75 -5.22 -11.68
C TYR A 460 -46.54 -6.32 -12.38
N ASN A 461 -45.97 -6.89 -13.43
CA ASN A 461 -46.39 -8.16 -14.01
C ASN A 461 -45.13 -8.82 -14.58
N GLU A 462 -44.79 -10.02 -14.11
CA GLU A 462 -43.53 -10.69 -14.43
C GLU A 462 -43.41 -11.02 -15.93
N ASN A 463 -44.43 -11.66 -16.51
CA ASN A 463 -44.44 -12.09 -17.92
C ASN A 463 -45.74 -11.63 -18.59
N PRO A 464 -45.88 -10.33 -18.89
CA PRO A 464 -47.13 -9.75 -19.39
C PRO A 464 -47.35 -10.07 -20.87
N GLU A 465 -48.55 -10.52 -21.21
CA GLU A 465 -48.97 -10.71 -22.59
C GLU A 465 -49.19 -9.38 -23.31
N ALA A 466 -48.90 -9.34 -24.62
CA ALA A 466 -48.97 -8.11 -25.43
C ALA A 466 -50.37 -7.45 -25.47
N GLU A 467 -51.46 -8.21 -25.27
CA GLU A 467 -52.83 -7.69 -25.22
C GLU A 467 -53.13 -6.98 -23.87
N TYR A 468 -52.64 -7.52 -22.76
CA TYR A 468 -52.70 -6.85 -21.45
C TYR A 468 -52.00 -5.50 -21.48
N LEU A 469 -50.84 -5.41 -22.15
CA LEU A 469 -50.06 -4.18 -22.28
C LEU A 469 -50.79 -3.10 -23.08
N LYS A 470 -51.31 -3.45 -24.27
CA LYS A 470 -52.12 -2.55 -25.11
C LYS A 470 -53.35 -2.02 -24.37
N SER A 471 -53.95 -2.86 -23.52
CA SER A 471 -55.16 -2.52 -22.76
C SER A 471 -54.92 -1.65 -21.51
N ASN A 472 -53.66 -1.42 -21.11
CA ASN A 472 -53.33 -0.76 -19.84
C ASN A 472 -52.53 0.54 -19.93
N ASN A 473 -52.16 0.98 -21.14
CA ASN A 473 -51.57 2.29 -21.46
C ASN A 473 -50.41 2.72 -20.53
N PHE A 474 -49.27 2.03 -20.63
CA PHE A 474 -48.07 2.34 -19.85
C PHE A 474 -47.21 3.41 -20.53
N SER A 475 -46.72 4.38 -19.74
CA SER A 475 -45.91 5.50 -20.25
C SER A 475 -44.51 5.04 -20.71
N TYR A 476 -43.96 4.05 -20.01
CA TYR A 476 -42.75 3.29 -20.35
C TYR A 476 -42.73 1.99 -19.53
N ALA A 477 -41.81 1.09 -19.87
CA ALA A 477 -41.58 -0.16 -19.17
C ALA A 477 -40.11 -0.33 -18.73
N ILE A 478 -39.91 -0.99 -17.59
CA ILE A 478 -38.61 -1.44 -17.09
C ILE A 478 -38.66 -2.97 -17.06
N VAL A 479 -37.86 -3.63 -17.91
CA VAL A 479 -37.80 -5.09 -18.05
C VAL A 479 -36.51 -5.58 -17.41
N VAL A 480 -36.59 -6.44 -16.40
CA VAL A 480 -35.44 -6.94 -15.65
C VAL A 480 -35.36 -8.46 -15.81
N ILE A 481 -34.30 -8.92 -16.47
CA ILE A 481 -34.10 -10.32 -16.86
C ILE A 481 -32.61 -10.67 -16.78
N GLY A 482 -32.27 -11.96 -16.75
CA GLY A 482 -30.90 -12.36 -16.46
C GLY A 482 -30.60 -13.84 -16.56
N GLU A 483 -29.41 -14.20 -16.09
CA GLU A 483 -29.01 -15.57 -15.79
C GLU A 483 -29.51 -15.93 -14.37
N PRO A 484 -30.04 -17.15 -14.13
CA PRO A 484 -30.26 -17.62 -12.77
C PRO A 484 -28.91 -17.76 -12.02
N PRO A 485 -28.91 -17.87 -10.68
CA PRO A 485 -27.70 -18.18 -9.91
C PRO A 485 -27.00 -19.49 -10.36
N TYR A 486 -25.67 -19.47 -10.42
CA TYR A 486 -24.80 -20.62 -10.77
C TYR A 486 -23.39 -20.43 -10.15
N VAL A 487 -22.62 -21.52 -10.02
CA VAL A 487 -21.21 -21.48 -9.58
C VAL A 487 -20.37 -22.56 -10.29
N GLU A 488 -19.09 -22.27 -10.56
CA GLU A 488 -18.12 -23.28 -11.01
C GLU A 488 -18.65 -24.07 -12.22
N SER A 489 -18.50 -25.39 -12.23
CA SER A 489 -18.82 -26.24 -13.39
C SER A 489 -20.33 -26.33 -13.72
N SER A 490 -21.24 -25.83 -12.88
CA SER A 490 -22.66 -25.68 -13.25
C SER A 490 -22.95 -24.37 -13.97
N GLY A 491 -22.06 -23.38 -13.85
CA GLY A 491 -22.08 -22.16 -14.64
C GLY A 491 -21.39 -22.25 -16.01
N ASP A 492 -20.60 -23.30 -16.25
CA ASP A 492 -19.90 -23.52 -17.51
C ASP A 492 -20.92 -23.67 -18.65
N SER A 493 -20.85 -22.76 -19.63
CA SER A 493 -21.85 -22.67 -20.69
C SER A 493 -21.20 -22.44 -22.05
N THR A 494 -21.45 -23.34 -22.99
CA THR A 494 -21.00 -23.22 -24.38
C THR A 494 -21.85 -22.28 -25.22
N THR A 495 -23.04 -21.87 -24.75
CA THR A 495 -23.99 -21.07 -25.53
C THR A 495 -24.17 -19.63 -25.01
N LEU A 496 -24.03 -19.40 -23.70
CA LEU A 496 -24.23 -18.10 -23.05
C LEU A 496 -25.56 -17.41 -23.41
N THR A 497 -26.62 -18.22 -23.47
CA THR A 497 -28.00 -17.82 -23.78
C THR A 497 -28.87 -17.78 -22.54
N LEU A 498 -29.73 -16.76 -22.41
CA LEU A 498 -30.74 -16.67 -21.35
C LEU A 498 -31.92 -17.62 -21.59
N ASP A 499 -32.81 -17.69 -20.60
CA ASP A 499 -34.04 -18.49 -20.67
C ASP A 499 -35.02 -17.99 -21.74
N LYS A 500 -35.79 -18.90 -22.33
CA LYS A 500 -36.71 -18.55 -23.44
C LYS A 500 -37.82 -17.58 -23.02
N SER A 501 -38.25 -17.66 -21.77
CA SER A 501 -39.22 -16.72 -21.16
C SER A 501 -38.66 -15.31 -21.05
N ALA A 502 -37.38 -15.16 -20.69
CA ALA A 502 -36.72 -13.85 -20.59
C ALA A 502 -36.75 -13.12 -21.95
N TYR A 503 -36.34 -13.80 -23.02
CA TYR A 503 -36.39 -13.25 -24.38
C TYR A 503 -37.83 -12.97 -24.84
N ALA A 504 -38.78 -13.86 -24.58
CA ALA A 504 -40.20 -13.63 -24.90
C ALA A 504 -40.78 -12.40 -24.18
N THR A 505 -40.35 -12.13 -22.95
CA THR A 505 -40.76 -10.94 -22.20
C THR A 505 -40.09 -9.66 -22.72
N ILE A 506 -38.91 -9.71 -23.35
CA ILE A 506 -38.39 -8.58 -24.15
C ILE A 506 -39.40 -8.29 -25.28
N THR A 507 -39.66 -9.25 -26.16
CA THR A 507 -40.48 -9.03 -27.36
C THR A 507 -41.91 -8.62 -27.04
N ASN A 508 -42.54 -9.25 -26.04
CA ASN A 508 -43.89 -8.88 -25.62
C ASN A 508 -43.97 -7.44 -25.09
N VAL A 509 -42.99 -6.99 -24.29
CA VAL A 509 -42.99 -5.65 -23.69
C VAL A 509 -42.47 -4.58 -24.64
N CYS A 510 -41.25 -4.75 -25.14
CA CYS A 510 -40.53 -3.78 -25.96
C CYS A 510 -41.13 -3.60 -27.37
N GLY A 511 -41.88 -4.60 -27.86
CA GLY A 511 -42.69 -4.48 -29.08
C GLY A 511 -44.01 -3.71 -28.92
N VAL A 512 -44.37 -3.29 -27.70
CA VAL A 512 -45.64 -2.58 -27.40
C VAL A 512 -45.42 -1.27 -26.64
N VAL A 513 -44.44 -1.21 -25.74
CA VAL A 513 -44.17 -0.08 -24.84
C VAL A 513 -42.67 0.24 -24.90
N ARG A 514 -42.29 1.52 -24.97
CA ARG A 514 -40.86 1.93 -24.91
C ARG A 514 -40.21 1.36 -23.65
N CYS A 515 -39.15 0.58 -23.81
CA CYS A 515 -38.61 -0.24 -22.73
C CYS A 515 -37.13 0.07 -22.42
N VAL A 516 -36.77 0.08 -21.14
CA VAL A 516 -35.38 -0.20 -20.76
C VAL A 516 -35.27 -1.66 -20.34
N VAL A 517 -34.36 -2.41 -20.98
CA VAL A 517 -33.96 -3.75 -20.54
C VAL A 517 -32.75 -3.61 -19.61
N VAL A 518 -32.89 -4.14 -18.41
CA VAL A 518 -31.84 -4.27 -17.40
C VAL A 518 -31.40 -5.74 -17.39
N LEU A 519 -30.20 -6.02 -17.88
CA LEU A 519 -29.60 -7.35 -17.89
C LEU A 519 -28.89 -7.62 -16.56
N VAL A 520 -29.34 -8.66 -15.89
CA VAL A 520 -28.80 -9.16 -14.63
C VAL A 520 -27.99 -10.44 -14.90
N THR A 521 -26.70 -10.31 -15.23
CA THR A 521 -25.89 -11.44 -15.72
C THR A 521 -24.50 -11.45 -15.09
N GLY A 522 -23.92 -12.64 -14.91
CA GLY A 522 -22.54 -12.75 -14.42
C GLY A 522 -21.50 -12.42 -15.49
N ARG A 523 -21.85 -12.52 -16.77
CA ARG A 523 -20.97 -12.23 -17.90
C ARG A 523 -21.74 -11.62 -19.08
N PRO A 524 -21.05 -11.20 -20.16
CA PRO A 524 -21.69 -10.97 -21.44
C PRO A 524 -22.48 -12.21 -21.91
N VAL A 525 -23.68 -11.99 -22.46
CA VAL A 525 -24.59 -13.03 -22.95
C VAL A 525 -25.09 -12.70 -24.36
N VAL A 526 -25.61 -13.70 -25.08
CA VAL A 526 -26.23 -13.51 -26.39
C VAL A 526 -27.46 -12.60 -26.26
N ILE A 527 -27.36 -11.38 -26.81
CA ILE A 527 -28.43 -10.37 -26.82
C ILE A 527 -28.65 -9.71 -28.19
N GLU A 528 -27.69 -9.81 -29.12
CA GLU A 528 -27.72 -9.16 -30.44
C GLU A 528 -29.05 -9.34 -31.21
N PRO A 529 -29.70 -10.53 -31.27
CA PRO A 529 -30.95 -10.70 -32.00
C PRO A 529 -32.11 -9.80 -31.53
N TYR A 530 -32.10 -9.38 -30.26
CA TYR A 530 -33.17 -8.61 -29.64
C TYR A 530 -32.84 -7.12 -29.52
N ILE A 531 -31.61 -6.69 -29.84
CA ILE A 531 -31.17 -5.29 -29.72
C ILE A 531 -32.03 -4.34 -30.55
N GLY A 532 -32.60 -4.78 -31.68
CA GLY A 532 -33.52 -3.97 -32.50
C GLY A 532 -34.80 -3.56 -31.75
N GLU A 533 -35.35 -4.46 -30.94
CA GLU A 533 -36.63 -4.27 -30.23
C GLU A 533 -36.49 -3.40 -28.99
N ILE A 534 -35.30 -3.34 -28.39
CA ILE A 534 -35.01 -2.65 -27.13
C ILE A 534 -34.78 -1.14 -27.37
N ASP A 535 -35.40 -0.24 -26.59
CA ASP A 535 -35.09 1.20 -26.66
C ASP A 535 -33.77 1.51 -25.92
N ALA A 536 -33.68 1.15 -24.64
CA ALA A 536 -32.48 1.32 -23.83
C ALA A 536 -32.03 -0.02 -23.23
N LEU A 537 -30.72 -0.27 -23.21
CA LEU A 537 -30.12 -1.51 -22.71
C LEU A 537 -29.08 -1.16 -21.65
N VAL A 538 -29.22 -1.74 -20.45
CA VAL A 538 -28.30 -1.57 -19.33
C VAL A 538 -27.76 -2.94 -18.93
N ALA A 539 -26.43 -3.09 -18.92
CA ALA A 539 -25.79 -4.19 -18.21
C ALA A 539 -25.68 -3.79 -16.72
N ALA A 540 -26.43 -4.48 -15.86
CA ALA A 540 -26.39 -4.30 -14.41
C ALA A 540 -25.48 -5.30 -13.69
N TRP A 541 -24.98 -6.31 -14.43
CA TRP A 541 -24.23 -7.45 -13.91
C TRP A 541 -25.05 -8.19 -12.86
N LEU A 542 -24.42 -8.70 -11.81
CA LEU A 542 -25.11 -9.19 -10.61
C LEU A 542 -24.96 -8.12 -9.52
N PRO A 543 -25.93 -7.19 -9.34
CA PRO A 543 -25.76 -5.98 -8.51
C PRO A 543 -25.80 -6.21 -6.99
N GLY A 544 -26.24 -7.38 -6.51
CA GLY A 544 -26.37 -7.64 -5.07
C GLY A 544 -27.67 -7.05 -4.48
N THR A 545 -27.69 -6.75 -3.18
CA THR A 545 -28.94 -6.47 -2.46
C THR A 545 -29.54 -5.08 -2.71
N GLU A 546 -28.83 -4.17 -3.37
CA GLU A 546 -29.18 -2.74 -3.38
C GLU A 546 -29.64 -2.23 -4.74
N GLY A 547 -30.72 -2.82 -5.26
CA GLY A 547 -31.34 -2.46 -6.55
C GLY A 547 -31.75 -0.98 -6.67
N GLN A 548 -31.76 -0.24 -5.57
CA GLN A 548 -31.90 1.22 -5.57
C GLN A 548 -30.86 1.90 -6.48
N GLY A 549 -29.61 1.42 -6.51
CA GLY A 549 -28.56 1.97 -7.37
C GLY A 549 -28.85 1.84 -8.88
N VAL A 550 -29.78 0.95 -9.27
CA VAL A 550 -30.27 0.84 -10.66
C VAL A 550 -31.26 1.96 -10.95
N ALA A 551 -32.21 2.21 -10.05
CA ALA A 551 -33.19 3.28 -10.19
C ALA A 551 -32.51 4.67 -10.22
N ASP A 552 -31.50 4.89 -9.38
CA ASP A 552 -30.73 6.15 -9.28
C ASP A 552 -30.31 6.73 -10.65
N VAL A 553 -29.75 5.89 -11.53
CA VAL A 553 -29.29 6.32 -12.87
C VAL A 553 -30.39 6.19 -13.93
N LEU A 554 -31.33 5.26 -13.78
CA LEU A 554 -32.48 5.15 -14.68
C LEU A 554 -33.37 6.39 -14.61
N PHE A 555 -33.49 7.03 -13.44
CA PHE A 555 -34.27 8.25 -13.23
C PHE A 555 -33.44 9.55 -13.26
N GLY A 556 -32.11 9.46 -13.44
CA GLY A 556 -31.25 10.63 -13.58
C GLY A 556 -30.97 11.39 -12.28
N GLU A 557 -31.08 10.75 -11.11
CA GLU A 557 -30.47 11.24 -9.86
C GLU A 557 -28.95 11.31 -10.02
N TYR A 558 -28.38 10.34 -10.76
CA TYR A 558 -26.96 10.28 -11.14
C TYR A 558 -26.76 9.94 -12.63
N GLY A 559 -25.59 10.28 -13.16
CA GLY A 559 -25.19 9.93 -14.53
C GLY A 559 -24.62 8.52 -14.66
N PHE A 560 -24.85 7.86 -15.81
CA PHE A 560 -24.15 6.62 -16.15
C PHE A 560 -22.66 6.89 -16.39
N THR A 561 -21.81 6.12 -15.71
CA THR A 561 -20.34 6.28 -15.75
C THR A 561 -19.57 4.97 -16.02
N GLY A 562 -20.21 3.81 -15.87
CA GLY A 562 -19.58 2.50 -16.05
C GLY A 562 -19.11 2.25 -17.48
N ARG A 563 -17.99 1.54 -17.61
CA ARG A 563 -17.41 1.10 -18.89
C ARG A 563 -17.13 -0.40 -18.87
N LEU A 564 -17.53 -1.14 -19.90
CA LEU A 564 -17.34 -2.59 -20.02
C LEU A 564 -15.92 -3.04 -19.60
N ALA A 565 -15.81 -3.85 -18.55
CA ALA A 565 -14.56 -4.51 -18.15
C ALA A 565 -14.31 -5.84 -18.89
N ARG A 566 -15.27 -6.23 -19.74
CA ARG A 566 -15.21 -7.39 -20.62
C ARG A 566 -15.69 -7.05 -22.02
N THR A 567 -15.16 -7.72 -23.01
CA THR A 567 -15.62 -7.71 -24.40
C THR A 567 -16.99 -8.38 -24.50
N TRP A 568 -17.97 -7.70 -25.10
CA TRP A 568 -19.28 -8.29 -25.38
C TRP A 568 -19.28 -8.89 -26.78
N PHE A 569 -19.37 -10.21 -26.89
CA PHE A 569 -19.41 -10.95 -28.15
C PHE A 569 -20.77 -10.84 -28.84
N ARG A 570 -20.80 -11.14 -30.15
CA ARG A 570 -22.00 -11.34 -30.97
C ARG A 570 -22.59 -12.74 -30.73
N THR A 571 -21.77 -13.76 -30.95
CA THR A 571 -22.09 -15.17 -30.78
C THR A 571 -21.01 -15.89 -29.97
N ALA A 572 -21.38 -16.96 -29.26
CA ALA A 572 -20.43 -17.73 -28.44
C ALA A 572 -19.34 -18.44 -29.27
N ASP A 573 -19.56 -18.62 -30.59
CA ASP A 573 -18.58 -19.15 -31.55
C ASP A 573 -17.34 -18.26 -31.72
N GLN A 574 -17.41 -16.98 -31.32
CA GLN A 574 -16.27 -16.06 -31.36
C GLN A 574 -15.24 -16.31 -30.25
N LEU A 575 -15.55 -17.13 -29.25
CA LEU A 575 -14.81 -17.17 -28.00
C LEU A 575 -13.67 -18.22 -28.00
N PRO A 576 -12.53 -17.96 -27.33
CA PRO A 576 -12.19 -16.72 -26.61
C PRO A 576 -11.85 -15.56 -27.56
N MET A 577 -12.17 -14.33 -27.14
CA MET A 577 -11.88 -13.08 -27.86
C MET A 577 -11.80 -11.94 -26.84
N ASN A 578 -10.61 -11.41 -26.61
CA ASN A 578 -10.31 -10.40 -25.59
C ASN A 578 -9.64 -9.16 -26.19
N VAL A 579 -9.62 -8.06 -25.43
CA VAL A 579 -9.05 -6.78 -25.89
C VAL A 579 -7.55 -6.88 -26.18
N GLY A 580 -7.20 -6.77 -27.46
CA GLY A 580 -5.81 -6.87 -27.95
C GLY A 580 -5.59 -7.99 -28.97
N ASP A 581 -6.55 -8.91 -29.12
CA ASP A 581 -6.49 -9.99 -30.10
C ASP A 581 -6.43 -9.49 -31.55
N ALA A 582 -5.77 -10.28 -32.40
CA ALA A 582 -5.61 -9.98 -33.83
C ALA A 582 -6.93 -10.04 -34.63
N ILE A 583 -7.95 -10.72 -34.10
CA ILE A 583 -9.31 -10.78 -34.65
C ILE A 583 -10.26 -10.39 -33.52
N TYR A 584 -10.79 -9.16 -33.59
CA TYR A 584 -11.58 -8.56 -32.52
C TYR A 584 -12.81 -7.87 -33.11
N ASP A 585 -13.93 -8.61 -33.23
CA ASP A 585 -15.23 -8.12 -33.70
C ASP A 585 -16.32 -8.26 -32.62
N PRO A 586 -16.34 -7.38 -31.62
CA PRO A 586 -17.35 -7.42 -30.57
C PRO A 586 -18.66 -6.73 -30.97
N LEU A 587 -19.74 -7.17 -30.33
CA LEU A 587 -21.01 -6.46 -30.28
C LEU A 587 -20.86 -5.11 -29.56
N PHE A 588 -20.19 -5.13 -28.41
CA PHE A 588 -19.76 -3.94 -27.66
C PHE A 588 -18.31 -4.13 -27.19
N PRO A 589 -17.36 -3.28 -27.62
CA PRO A 589 -15.95 -3.46 -27.29
C PRO A 589 -15.66 -3.17 -25.81
N PHE A 590 -14.56 -3.74 -25.31
CA PHE A 590 -14.01 -3.41 -24.01
C PHE A 590 -13.85 -1.89 -23.84
N GLY A 591 -14.23 -1.38 -22.66
CA GLY A 591 -14.21 0.06 -22.34
C GLY A 591 -15.37 0.88 -22.92
N TYR A 592 -16.29 0.26 -23.67
CA TYR A 592 -17.54 0.89 -24.15
C TYR A 592 -18.51 1.17 -23.00
N GLY A 593 -19.34 2.19 -23.17
CA GLY A 593 -20.38 2.61 -22.23
C GLY A 593 -20.85 4.02 -22.57
N LEU A 594 -22.16 4.18 -22.76
CA LEU A 594 -22.78 5.49 -22.96
C LEU A 594 -22.88 6.23 -21.62
N MET A 595 -22.68 7.54 -21.66
CA MET A 595 -22.71 8.41 -20.48
C MET A 595 -23.92 9.33 -20.51
N THR A 596 -24.49 9.61 -19.34
CA THR A 596 -25.53 10.64 -19.14
C THR A 596 -25.01 11.71 -18.17
N SER A 597 -25.42 12.96 -18.37
CA SER A 597 -24.99 14.10 -17.54
C SER A 597 -25.89 14.30 -16.33
N GLU A 598 -25.29 14.65 -15.18
CA GLU A 598 -26.03 15.12 -14.00
C GLU A 598 -26.78 16.44 -14.30
N PRO A 599 -27.97 16.68 -13.72
CA PRO A 599 -28.75 17.89 -13.99
C PRO A 599 -28.06 19.17 -13.47
N SER A 600 -27.95 20.20 -14.33
CA SER A 600 -27.33 21.48 -13.97
C SER A 600 -28.22 22.32 -13.05
N VAL A 601 -27.93 22.32 -11.74
CA VAL A 601 -28.62 23.12 -10.72
C VAL A 601 -28.49 24.62 -11.03
N THR A 602 -29.58 25.23 -11.49
CA THR A 602 -29.64 26.66 -11.86
C THR A 602 -30.14 27.48 -10.67
N ILE A 603 -29.23 28.17 -9.97
CA ILE A 603 -29.57 28.97 -8.78
C ILE A 603 -30.04 30.36 -9.22
N ASN A 604 -31.37 30.57 -9.23
CA ASN A 604 -31.97 31.90 -9.41
C ASN A 604 -31.89 32.73 -8.12
N LEU A 605 -30.97 33.69 -8.09
CA LEU A 605 -30.86 34.69 -7.01
C LEU A 605 -31.89 35.81 -7.20
N ILE A 606 -32.93 35.82 -6.35
CA ILE A 606 -33.86 36.96 -6.25
C ILE A 606 -33.25 38.00 -5.30
N LEU A 607 -32.98 39.19 -5.83
CA LEU A 607 -32.41 40.30 -5.06
C LEU A 607 -33.53 41.19 -4.48
N VAL A 608 -33.45 41.52 -3.19
CA VAL A 608 -34.35 42.48 -2.53
C VAL A 608 -33.54 43.71 -2.10
N CYS A 609 -33.94 44.90 -2.54
CA CYS A 609 -33.22 46.15 -2.28
C CYS A 609 -33.91 47.01 -1.21
N VAL A 610 -33.11 47.50 -0.25
CA VAL A 610 -33.45 48.58 0.71
C VAL A 610 -32.21 49.49 0.82
N PRO A 611 -32.31 50.83 0.91
CA PRO A 611 -31.26 51.71 0.37
C PRO A 611 -30.24 52.32 1.38
N ASN A 612 -29.04 52.60 0.84
CA ASN A 612 -28.03 53.59 1.29
C ASN A 612 -28.56 55.05 1.12
N PRO A 613 -27.85 56.17 1.49
CA PRO A 613 -26.42 56.42 1.77
C PRO A 613 -26.24 57.29 3.05
N PRO A 614 -25.29 58.27 3.24
CA PRO A 614 -24.04 58.68 2.56
C PRO A 614 -22.82 58.85 3.53
N PHE A 615 -21.59 59.29 3.18
CA PHE A 615 -20.89 59.75 1.94
C PHE A 615 -19.50 59.04 1.87
N GLY A 616 -18.77 58.95 0.74
CA GLY A 616 -19.04 59.33 -0.67
C GLY A 616 -17.78 59.22 -1.57
N GLY A 617 -17.96 59.23 -2.91
CA GLY A 617 -16.88 59.28 -3.94
C GLY A 617 -16.65 57.95 -4.71
N ILE A 618 -17.12 57.66 -5.95
CA ILE A 618 -17.11 58.35 -7.27
C ILE A 618 -15.69 58.33 -7.92
N ARG A 619 -15.40 57.83 -9.14
CA ARG A 619 -16.08 57.21 -10.34
C ARG A 619 -15.03 56.28 -11.04
N LEU A 620 -15.09 55.61 -12.22
CA LEU A 620 -15.93 55.35 -13.44
C LEU A 620 -15.33 54.01 -14.04
N ILE A 621 -15.95 52.97 -14.65
CA ILE A 621 -17.17 52.68 -15.44
C ILE A 621 -16.92 52.59 -16.98
N LEU A 622 -17.58 51.61 -17.66
CA LEU A 622 -17.53 51.21 -19.11
C LEU A 622 -16.28 50.39 -19.56
N LEU A 623 -16.31 49.37 -20.45
CA LEU A 623 -17.11 49.02 -21.67
C LEU A 623 -16.64 49.80 -22.94
N ASP A 624 -16.68 49.28 -24.19
CA ASP A 624 -17.39 48.09 -24.71
C ASP A 624 -16.81 47.47 -26.03
N TRP A 625 -17.33 46.29 -26.41
CA TRP A 625 -17.62 45.70 -27.74
C TRP A 625 -16.69 45.77 -29.00
N ALA A 626 -16.41 44.57 -29.55
CA ALA A 626 -16.85 44.06 -30.90
C ALA A 626 -15.89 43.86 -32.13
N CYS A 627 -16.16 42.74 -32.82
CA CYS A 627 -15.97 42.37 -34.25
C CYS A 627 -14.56 42.20 -34.89
N GLY A 628 -14.43 41.18 -35.76
CA GLY A 628 -13.28 40.96 -36.68
C GLY A 628 -13.27 39.58 -37.37
N LEU A 629 -13.33 39.53 -38.71
CA LEU A 629 -13.54 38.30 -39.52
C LEU A 629 -12.26 37.51 -39.90
N ARG A 630 -12.46 36.21 -40.21
CA ARG A 630 -11.58 35.32 -41.04
C ARG A 630 -11.36 35.91 -42.47
N PRO A 631 -10.36 35.52 -43.32
CA PRO A 631 -10.14 34.10 -43.70
C PRO A 631 -8.80 33.62 -44.39
N LYS A 632 -8.82 32.33 -44.80
CA LYS A 632 -8.15 31.67 -45.96
C LYS A 632 -6.70 31.14 -45.84
N ALA A 633 -6.36 30.24 -46.79
CA ALA A 633 -5.19 29.35 -46.87
C ALA A 633 -4.88 28.94 -48.35
N SER A 634 -4.01 27.94 -48.57
CA SER A 634 -3.48 27.37 -49.85
C SER A 634 -2.12 27.98 -50.32
N GLN A 635 -1.23 27.35 -51.12
CA GLN A 635 -1.31 26.06 -51.87
C GLN A 635 0.09 25.45 -52.25
N ARG A 636 0.27 24.12 -52.04
CA ARG A 636 0.98 23.04 -52.82
C ARG A 636 2.36 23.19 -53.56
N VAL A 637 2.91 21.99 -53.90
CA VAL A 637 3.92 21.61 -54.95
C VAL A 637 5.42 21.57 -54.52
N ALA A 638 6.32 20.71 -55.06
CA ALA A 638 6.45 19.22 -55.03
C ALA A 638 7.79 18.74 -55.71
N ILE A 639 8.12 17.43 -55.66
CA ILE A 639 9.10 16.68 -56.52
C ILE A 639 10.63 16.90 -56.19
N ALA A 640 11.56 16.06 -56.69
CA ALA A 640 12.06 14.80 -56.10
C ALA A 640 13.30 14.21 -56.87
N PHE A 641 13.92 13.15 -56.30
CA PHE A 641 14.71 12.06 -56.96
C PHE A 641 16.21 12.21 -57.41
N PHE A 642 16.84 11.02 -57.52
CA PHE A 642 18.16 10.60 -58.09
C PHE A 642 19.50 10.83 -57.32
N ILE A 643 20.62 10.12 -57.59
CA ILE A 643 20.94 8.65 -57.44
C ILE A 643 22.42 8.30 -57.84
N VAL A 644 23.09 7.42 -57.06
CA VAL A 644 24.16 6.44 -57.43
C VAL A 644 25.59 6.86 -57.90
N THR A 645 26.57 6.71 -56.97
CA THR A 645 27.96 6.13 -57.15
C THR A 645 28.99 6.82 -58.11
N TRP A 646 30.30 6.46 -58.21
CA TRP A 646 31.21 5.55 -57.47
C TRP A 646 32.68 6.02 -57.61
N MET A 647 33.55 5.79 -56.61
CA MET A 647 35.02 5.61 -56.74
C MET A 647 35.90 6.69 -57.43
N SER A 648 37.25 6.70 -57.35
CA SER A 648 38.21 6.42 -56.25
C SER A 648 39.64 6.82 -56.66
N LYS A 649 40.48 7.31 -55.73
CA LYS A 649 41.96 7.42 -55.82
C LYS A 649 42.51 8.47 -56.84
N MET A 650 43.73 9.03 -56.71
CA MET A 650 44.70 9.08 -55.61
C MET A 650 45.71 10.25 -55.75
N ARG A 651 46.12 10.84 -54.61
CA ARG A 651 47.50 11.30 -54.30
C ARG A 651 48.27 12.18 -55.32
N VAL A 652 47.93 13.48 -55.34
CA VAL A 652 48.96 14.56 -55.29
C VAL A 652 48.69 15.51 -54.10
N PHE A 653 47.47 15.51 -53.56
CA PHE A 653 46.96 16.34 -52.46
C PHE A 653 47.61 16.13 -51.06
N LEU A 654 48.80 15.52 -50.99
CA LEU A 654 49.34 14.90 -49.76
C LEU A 654 50.52 15.66 -49.13
N VAL A 655 50.93 16.82 -49.67
CA VAL A 655 52.03 17.63 -49.11
C VAL A 655 51.52 18.98 -48.58
N PHE A 656 50.65 19.67 -49.31
CA PHE A 656 50.11 20.97 -48.88
C PHE A 656 49.10 20.90 -47.71
N LEU A 657 48.53 19.73 -47.44
CA LEU A 657 47.62 19.52 -46.29
C LEU A 657 48.34 19.57 -44.93
N CYS A 658 49.66 19.34 -44.90
CA CYS A 658 50.43 19.22 -43.65
C CYS A 658 50.69 20.55 -42.93
N LEU A 659 50.45 21.71 -43.57
CA LEU A 659 50.65 23.04 -42.99
C LEU A 659 49.36 23.81 -42.67
N TRP A 660 48.19 23.22 -42.95
CA TRP A 660 46.89 23.70 -42.42
C TRP A 660 46.38 22.87 -41.23
N ALA A 661 47.14 21.86 -40.80
CA ALA A 661 46.84 21.00 -39.65
C ALA A 661 47.29 21.58 -38.28
N VAL A 662 47.70 22.86 -38.24
CA VAL A 662 48.15 23.56 -37.00
C VAL A 662 47.38 24.86 -36.77
N VAL A 663 46.08 24.85 -37.09
CA VAL A 663 45.11 25.72 -36.41
C VAL A 663 44.55 24.91 -35.25
N ALA A 664 44.60 25.44 -34.04
CA ALA A 664 44.19 24.70 -32.86
C ALA A 664 42.68 24.41 -32.87
N GLU A 665 42.30 23.13 -32.99
CA GLU A 665 40.98 22.69 -32.56
C GLU A 665 40.86 22.95 -31.05
N ALA A 666 40.15 24.02 -30.69
CA ALA A 666 39.76 24.28 -29.31
C ALA A 666 38.86 23.12 -28.86
N GLU A 667 39.43 22.15 -28.12
CA GLU A 667 38.84 20.81 -27.99
C GLU A 667 37.44 20.89 -27.36
N ILE A 668 36.41 20.65 -28.18
CA ILE A 668 35.01 20.86 -27.78
C ILE A 668 34.70 19.92 -26.62
N LEU A 669 34.56 20.49 -25.41
CA LEU A 669 34.33 19.78 -24.16
C LEU A 669 32.91 19.21 -24.12
N LYS A 670 32.67 18.11 -24.82
CA LYS A 670 31.33 17.50 -25.02
C LYS A 670 30.59 17.23 -23.71
N TYR A 671 31.31 17.00 -22.61
CA TYR A 671 30.67 16.85 -21.30
C TYR A 671 30.02 18.13 -20.76
N LYS A 672 30.45 19.32 -21.17
CA LYS A 672 29.84 20.62 -20.78
C LYS A 672 28.62 21.00 -21.61
N ASP A 673 28.41 20.41 -22.79
CA ASP A 673 27.23 20.67 -23.62
C ASP A 673 26.03 19.82 -23.15
N PRO A 674 24.94 20.44 -22.63
CA PRO A 674 23.76 19.70 -22.17
C PRO A 674 22.96 19.04 -23.29
N LYS A 675 23.18 19.40 -24.56
CA LYS A 675 22.52 18.78 -25.72
C LYS A 675 23.12 17.42 -26.07
N GLN A 676 24.32 17.08 -25.57
CA GLN A 676 24.94 15.79 -25.81
C GLN A 676 24.24 14.67 -25.01
N PRO A 677 24.06 13.47 -25.60
CA PRO A 677 23.52 12.32 -24.87
C PRO A 677 24.29 12.01 -23.60
N LEU A 678 23.58 11.72 -22.50
CA LEU A 678 24.13 11.44 -21.16
C LEU A 678 25.37 10.53 -21.16
N ASN A 679 25.33 9.40 -21.88
CA ASN A 679 26.45 8.47 -21.95
C ASN A 679 27.66 9.03 -22.75
N ALA A 680 27.44 9.92 -23.71
CA ALA A 680 28.52 10.61 -24.43
C ALA A 680 29.22 11.63 -23.52
N ARG A 681 28.46 12.39 -22.72
CA ARG A 681 28.99 13.34 -21.73
C ARG A 681 29.84 12.63 -20.68
N ILE A 682 29.36 11.52 -20.12
CA ILE A 682 30.12 10.71 -19.16
C ILE A 682 31.38 10.11 -19.82
N LYS A 683 31.28 9.58 -21.06
CA LYS A 683 32.43 9.00 -21.78
C LYS A 683 33.52 10.04 -22.07
N ASP A 684 33.14 11.25 -22.49
CA ASP A 684 34.11 12.32 -22.74
C ASP A 684 34.77 12.80 -21.44
N LEU A 685 34.01 13.00 -20.36
CA LEU A 685 34.57 13.43 -19.08
C LEU A 685 35.53 12.39 -18.48
N MET A 686 35.15 11.11 -18.38
CA MET A 686 36.02 10.07 -17.81
C MET A 686 37.32 9.84 -18.61
N ARG A 687 37.32 10.14 -19.92
CA ARG A 687 38.51 10.10 -20.78
C ARG A 687 39.49 11.23 -20.45
N ARG A 688 38.99 12.37 -19.96
CA ARG A 688 39.79 13.53 -19.57
C ARG A 688 40.36 13.45 -18.16
N MET A 689 39.75 12.65 -17.28
CA MET A 689 40.09 12.61 -15.85
C MET A 689 41.37 11.84 -15.54
N THR A 690 42.24 12.40 -14.70
CA THR A 690 43.38 11.68 -14.10
C THR A 690 42.91 10.66 -13.06
N LEU A 691 43.82 9.84 -12.51
CA LEU A 691 43.51 8.94 -11.42
C LEU A 691 43.11 9.72 -10.15
N GLU A 692 43.82 10.81 -9.87
CA GLU A 692 43.60 11.69 -8.72
C GLU A 692 42.24 12.39 -8.81
N GLU A 693 41.84 12.88 -9.99
CA GLU A 693 40.49 13.42 -10.23
C GLU A 693 39.39 12.34 -10.11
N LYS A 694 39.67 11.10 -10.55
CA LYS A 694 38.74 9.96 -10.41
C LYS A 694 38.54 9.55 -8.95
N ILE A 695 39.64 9.44 -8.20
CA ILE A 695 39.63 9.15 -6.76
C ILE A 695 38.95 10.28 -5.98
N GLY A 696 39.26 11.55 -6.31
CA GLY A 696 38.57 12.72 -5.75
C GLY A 696 37.05 12.62 -5.92
N GLN A 697 36.55 12.22 -7.09
CA GLN A 697 35.12 11.99 -7.30
C GLN A 697 34.52 10.86 -6.45
N MET A 698 35.32 9.87 -6.04
CA MET A 698 34.92 8.80 -5.11
C MET A 698 34.98 9.23 -3.64
N THR A 699 35.49 10.42 -3.32
CA THR A 699 35.61 10.94 -1.95
C THR A 699 34.44 11.86 -1.59
N GLN A 700 33.79 11.59 -0.45
CA GLN A 700 32.90 12.52 0.25
C GLN A 700 33.54 12.95 1.58
N ILE A 701 33.52 14.26 1.87
CA ILE A 701 34.10 14.85 3.09
C ILE A 701 33.07 15.66 3.87
N GLU A 702 33.34 15.90 5.15
CA GLU A 702 32.49 16.70 6.02
C GLU A 702 32.71 18.22 5.84
N SER A 703 31.64 19.00 5.93
CA SER A 703 31.65 20.45 5.72
C SER A 703 32.62 21.25 6.61
N LYS A 704 32.97 20.78 7.83
CA LYS A 704 33.99 21.44 8.68
C LYS A 704 35.44 21.20 8.26
N VAL A 705 35.70 20.18 7.43
CA VAL A 705 37.03 19.95 6.81
C VAL A 705 37.06 20.37 5.34
N ALA A 706 35.93 20.79 4.78
CA ALA A 706 35.83 21.34 3.45
C ALA A 706 36.23 22.84 3.43
N SER A 707 36.91 23.24 2.37
CA SER A 707 37.15 24.64 2.01
C SER A 707 37.24 24.75 0.49
N PRO A 708 37.14 25.95 -0.11
CA PRO A 708 37.29 26.10 -1.57
C PRO A 708 38.60 25.49 -2.08
N ASP A 709 39.70 25.63 -1.31
CA ASP A 709 41.01 25.06 -1.65
C ASP A 709 41.07 23.54 -1.46
N VAL A 710 40.45 22.98 -0.43
CA VAL A 710 40.36 21.51 -0.26
C VAL A 710 39.58 20.88 -1.41
N MET A 711 38.44 21.47 -1.77
CA MET A 711 37.61 21.01 -2.89
C MET A 711 38.36 21.07 -4.22
N LYS A 712 39.18 22.10 -4.42
CA LYS A 712 39.99 22.34 -5.62
C LYS A 712 41.21 21.40 -5.70
N ASN A 713 41.98 21.29 -4.62
CA ASN A 713 43.27 20.62 -4.61
C ASN A 713 43.16 19.08 -4.54
N TYR A 714 42.04 18.56 -4.00
CA TYR A 714 41.78 17.12 -3.88
C TYR A 714 40.60 16.64 -4.76
N PHE A 715 40.10 17.48 -5.67
CA PHE A 715 39.08 17.17 -6.68
C PHE A 715 37.78 16.54 -6.13
N ILE A 716 37.42 16.93 -4.91
CA ILE A 716 36.46 16.24 -4.04
C ILE A 716 35.06 16.13 -4.70
N GLY A 717 34.54 14.90 -4.74
CA GLY A 717 33.29 14.56 -5.41
C GLY A 717 32.04 15.01 -4.68
N SER A 718 32.07 15.04 -3.35
CA SER A 718 30.90 15.37 -2.54
C SER A 718 31.30 15.97 -1.20
N VAL A 719 30.43 16.82 -0.68
CA VAL A 719 30.44 17.26 0.72
C VAL A 719 29.21 16.68 1.40
N LEU A 720 29.28 16.40 2.69
CA LEU A 720 28.09 16.34 3.53
C LEU A 720 28.17 17.34 4.68
N SER A 721 27.01 17.68 5.23
CA SER A 721 26.90 18.32 6.54
C SER A 721 26.27 17.35 7.52
N GLY A 722 27.05 16.87 8.49
CA GLY A 722 26.50 16.10 9.61
C GLY A 722 25.57 16.95 10.49
N PRO A 723 24.82 16.36 11.43
CA PRO A 723 24.04 17.13 12.41
C PRO A 723 24.94 18.01 13.29
N GLY A 724 24.46 19.20 13.66
CA GLY A 724 25.32 20.22 14.29
C GLY A 724 26.49 20.70 13.40
N SER A 725 26.55 20.32 12.12
CA SER A 725 27.46 20.86 11.11
C SER A 725 26.76 21.91 10.27
N VAL A 726 26.53 23.05 10.93
CA VAL A 726 25.81 24.21 10.41
C VAL A 726 26.79 25.35 10.11
N PRO A 727 26.51 26.25 9.16
CA PRO A 727 27.41 27.38 8.84
C PRO A 727 27.70 28.29 10.04
N VAL A 728 26.64 28.60 10.81
CA VAL A 728 26.64 29.38 12.05
C VAL A 728 25.48 28.91 12.94
N ALA A 729 25.54 29.21 14.24
CA ALA A 729 24.41 28.94 15.13
C ALA A 729 23.15 29.67 14.64
N LYS A 730 22.02 28.94 14.52
CA LYS A 730 20.76 29.45 13.96
C LYS A 730 20.86 30.03 12.53
N ALA A 731 21.78 29.50 11.72
CA ALA A 731 21.97 29.84 10.31
C ALA A 731 20.66 29.96 9.52
N SER A 732 20.55 31.04 8.75
CA SER A 732 19.48 31.26 7.78
C SER A 732 19.70 30.41 6.52
N ALA A 733 18.66 30.28 5.69
CA ALA A 733 18.77 29.69 4.36
C ALA A 733 19.91 30.31 3.53
N SER A 734 20.11 31.62 3.62
CA SER A 734 21.18 32.35 2.93
C SER A 734 22.58 31.94 3.41
N ASP A 735 22.78 31.70 4.71
CA ASP A 735 24.08 31.30 5.26
C ASP A 735 24.48 29.90 4.77
N TRP A 736 23.50 28.99 4.69
CA TRP A 736 23.69 27.68 4.08
C TRP A 736 23.98 27.78 2.58
N VAL A 737 23.18 28.55 1.83
CA VAL A 737 23.40 28.78 0.39
C VAL A 737 24.79 29.36 0.14
N ASN A 738 25.26 30.28 0.99
CA ASN A 738 26.61 30.85 0.91
C ASN A 738 27.70 29.81 1.18
N MET A 739 27.55 28.97 2.22
CA MET A 739 28.48 27.88 2.52
C MET A 739 28.57 26.86 1.37
N VAL A 740 27.41 26.36 0.91
CA VAL A 740 27.32 25.41 -0.21
C VAL A 740 27.95 26.02 -1.47
N ASN A 741 27.63 27.27 -1.80
CA ASN A 741 28.23 27.97 -2.94
C ASN A 741 29.74 28.21 -2.79
N GLY A 742 30.26 28.36 -1.57
CA GLY A 742 31.70 28.43 -1.30
C GLY A 742 32.42 27.15 -1.71
N PHE A 743 31.96 26.00 -1.20
CA PHE A 743 32.50 24.68 -1.56
C PHE A 743 32.30 24.38 -3.05
N GLN A 744 31.14 24.73 -3.61
CA GLN A 744 30.82 24.55 -5.03
C GLN A 744 31.80 25.32 -5.92
N LYS A 745 32.08 26.59 -5.61
CA LYS A 745 33.06 27.44 -6.33
C LYS A 745 34.45 26.80 -6.32
N GLY A 746 34.88 26.23 -5.20
CA GLY A 746 36.11 25.43 -5.13
C GLY A 746 36.12 24.27 -6.12
N ALA A 747 35.09 23.41 -6.06
CA ALA A 747 34.97 22.25 -6.94
C ALA A 747 34.90 22.60 -8.44
N VAL A 748 34.12 23.62 -8.83
CA VAL A 748 34.04 24.04 -10.25
C VAL A 748 35.24 24.86 -10.73
N SER A 749 36.13 25.31 -9.83
CA SER A 749 37.42 25.91 -10.18
C SER A 749 38.52 24.89 -10.51
N THR A 750 38.24 23.59 -10.36
CA THR A 750 39.13 22.51 -10.81
C THR A 750 39.30 22.52 -12.33
N ARG A 751 40.38 21.91 -12.83
CA ARG A 751 40.72 21.80 -14.26
C ARG A 751 39.56 21.32 -15.15
N LEU A 752 38.74 20.39 -14.64
CA LEU A 752 37.56 19.86 -15.35
C LEU A 752 36.24 20.50 -14.88
N GLY A 753 36.25 21.32 -13.84
CA GLY A 753 35.08 22.01 -13.30
C GLY A 753 33.95 21.06 -12.89
N ILE A 754 34.28 19.89 -12.34
CA ILE A 754 33.27 18.89 -11.97
C ILE A 754 32.55 19.38 -10.71
N PRO A 755 31.21 19.59 -10.74
CA PRO A 755 30.48 20.06 -9.57
C PRO A 755 30.51 19.01 -8.47
N MET A 756 30.68 19.45 -7.21
CA MET A 756 30.43 18.57 -6.07
C MET A 756 28.91 18.41 -5.85
N ILE A 757 28.51 17.32 -5.19
CA ILE A 757 27.14 17.09 -4.74
C ILE A 757 27.10 17.21 -3.21
N HIS A 758 26.28 18.10 -2.66
CA HIS A 758 26.15 18.27 -1.20
C HIS A 758 25.03 17.38 -0.67
N GLY A 759 25.34 16.48 0.28
CA GLY A 759 24.41 15.58 0.96
C GLY A 759 24.07 16.02 2.39
N ILE A 760 22.88 15.67 2.87
CA ILE A 760 22.47 15.88 4.27
C ILE A 760 21.39 14.87 4.69
N ASP A 761 21.31 14.56 5.99
CA ASP A 761 20.24 13.75 6.58
C ASP A 761 18.94 14.56 6.77
N ALA A 762 18.33 15.00 5.66
CA ALA A 762 16.98 15.53 5.67
C ALA A 762 15.97 14.36 5.66
N VAL A 763 15.86 13.69 6.82
CA VAL A 763 15.16 12.41 6.98
C VAL A 763 13.68 12.55 7.40
N HIS A 764 13.27 13.69 7.97
CA HIS A 764 11.89 13.96 8.38
C HIS A 764 11.53 15.45 8.15
N GLY A 765 11.77 15.92 6.93
CA GLY A 765 11.97 17.34 6.64
C GLY A 765 13.44 17.71 6.70
N HIS A 766 13.76 18.99 6.63
CA HIS A 766 15.13 19.49 6.54
C HIS A 766 15.75 19.71 7.93
N SER A 767 15.81 18.63 8.70
CA SER A 767 15.78 18.67 10.17
C SER A 767 17.04 19.23 10.85
N ASN A 768 18.19 19.25 10.17
CA ASN A 768 19.41 19.92 10.65
C ASN A 768 19.33 21.47 10.60
N VAL A 769 18.25 22.06 10.07
CA VAL A 769 18.18 23.51 9.76
C VAL A 769 17.19 24.26 10.65
N TYR A 770 17.64 25.42 11.14
CA TYR A 770 16.85 26.32 11.97
C TYR A 770 15.58 26.79 11.24
N LYS A 771 14.43 26.69 11.90
CA LYS A 771 13.07 27.00 11.39
C LYS A 771 12.55 26.11 10.25
N ALA A 772 13.25 25.06 9.82
CA ALA A 772 12.69 24.09 8.87
C ALA A 772 11.36 23.49 9.37
N THR A 773 10.51 23.04 8.46
CA THR A 773 9.36 22.19 8.82
C THR A 773 9.89 20.83 9.25
N ILE A 774 9.57 20.42 10.48
CA ILE A 774 9.92 19.10 11.01
C ILE A 774 8.65 18.24 10.99
N PHE A 775 8.63 17.28 10.07
CA PHE A 775 7.56 16.28 9.97
C PHE A 775 7.70 15.25 11.10
N PRO A 776 6.65 14.45 11.37
CA PRO A 776 6.81 13.26 12.18
C PRO A 776 7.96 12.39 11.66
N HIS A 777 8.72 11.78 12.57
CA HIS A 777 9.74 10.82 12.15
C HIS A 777 9.11 9.62 11.43
N ASN A 778 9.93 8.90 10.68
CA ASN A 778 9.47 7.80 9.82
C ASN A 778 8.56 6.81 10.56
N VAL A 779 8.83 6.43 11.81
CA VAL A 779 7.95 5.56 12.61
C VAL A 779 6.51 6.10 12.79
N GLY A 780 6.36 7.41 12.93
CA GLY A 780 5.07 8.10 13.04
C GLY A 780 4.41 8.29 11.67
N LEU A 781 5.19 8.62 10.64
CA LEU A 781 4.72 8.52 9.25
C LEU A 781 4.20 7.11 8.97
N GLY A 782 4.90 6.10 9.50
CA GLY A 782 4.53 4.69 9.55
C GLY A 782 3.14 4.38 10.04
N VAL A 783 2.59 5.23 10.90
CA VAL A 783 1.26 5.07 11.46
C VAL A 783 0.15 5.55 10.53
N THR A 784 0.47 6.39 9.55
CA THR A 784 -0.51 7.00 8.63
C THR A 784 -1.06 6.03 7.59
N ARG A 785 -0.23 5.07 7.14
CA ARG A 785 -0.51 4.12 6.04
C ARG A 785 -0.79 4.80 4.69
N ASP A 786 -0.37 6.06 4.51
CA ASP A 786 -0.80 6.93 3.40
C ASP A 786 0.38 7.25 2.45
N PRO A 787 0.56 6.47 1.36
CA PRO A 787 1.66 6.69 0.41
C PRO A 787 1.64 8.07 -0.25
N GLN A 788 0.45 8.68 -0.38
CA GLN A 788 0.28 9.96 -1.07
C GLN A 788 0.55 11.15 -0.14
N LEU A 789 0.27 11.03 1.16
CA LEU A 789 0.85 11.89 2.19
C LEU A 789 2.39 11.82 2.14
N ILE A 790 2.96 10.63 2.10
CA ILE A 790 4.42 10.47 2.12
C ILE A 790 5.07 11.01 0.83
N LYS A 791 4.42 10.86 -0.32
CA LYS A 791 4.83 11.52 -1.58
C LYS A 791 4.81 13.05 -1.46
N ARG A 792 3.76 13.63 -0.85
CA ARG A 792 3.66 15.07 -0.56
C ARG A 792 4.75 15.54 0.41
N ILE A 793 5.05 14.78 1.47
CA ILE A 793 6.13 15.08 2.43
C ILE A 793 7.50 15.06 1.74
N GLY A 794 7.75 14.07 0.86
CA GLY A 794 8.95 14.06 0.04
C GLY A 794 9.06 15.29 -0.87
N ALA A 795 7.95 15.75 -1.45
CA ALA A 795 7.93 16.96 -2.28
C ALA A 795 8.20 18.24 -1.48
N ALA A 796 7.62 18.39 -0.28
CA ALA A 796 7.88 19.52 0.62
C ALA A 796 9.34 19.50 1.13
N THR A 797 9.84 18.33 1.54
CA THR A 797 11.22 18.14 1.99
C THR A 797 12.22 18.51 0.90
N ALA A 798 11.99 18.12 -0.36
CA ALA A 798 12.86 18.50 -1.47
C ALA A 798 12.94 20.02 -1.68
N LEU A 799 11.83 20.75 -1.52
CA LEU A 799 11.79 22.20 -1.61
C LEU A 799 12.57 22.87 -0.46
N GLU A 800 12.44 22.39 0.78
CA GLU A 800 13.18 22.98 1.92
C GLU A 800 14.68 22.66 1.88
N VAL A 801 15.07 21.45 1.44
CA VAL A 801 16.49 21.11 1.21
C VAL A 801 17.09 21.98 0.09
N ARG A 802 16.33 22.22 -0.99
CA ARG A 802 16.72 23.15 -2.06
C ARG A 802 16.78 24.60 -1.59
N ALA A 803 15.94 25.02 -0.65
CA ALA A 803 15.93 26.37 -0.07
C ALA A 803 17.26 26.74 0.61
N THR A 804 18.02 25.76 1.09
CA THR A 804 19.37 25.95 1.66
C THR A 804 20.49 25.60 0.68
N GLY A 805 20.17 25.41 -0.60
CA GLY A 805 21.13 25.10 -1.66
C GLY A 805 21.55 23.64 -1.78
N ILE A 806 21.12 22.78 -0.86
CA ILE A 806 21.51 21.36 -0.84
C ILE A 806 20.68 20.59 -1.88
N ARG A 807 21.24 19.51 -2.45
CA ARG A 807 20.70 18.86 -3.66
C ARG A 807 20.57 17.34 -3.57
N TYR A 808 20.93 16.77 -2.43
CA TYR A 808 20.93 15.33 -2.17
C TYR A 808 20.54 15.11 -0.71
N THR A 809 19.55 14.26 -0.45
CA THR A 809 19.22 13.80 0.91
C THR A 809 19.64 12.36 1.10
N PHE A 810 20.13 12.04 2.30
CA PHE A 810 20.30 10.67 2.77
C PHE A 810 18.95 10.09 3.25
N ALA A 811 17.92 10.18 2.39
CA ALA A 811 16.58 9.66 2.65
C ALA A 811 15.96 9.13 1.35
N PRO A 812 15.08 8.11 1.41
CA PRO A 812 14.57 7.46 2.63
C PRO A 812 15.51 6.47 3.31
N CYS A 813 15.49 6.51 4.65
CA CYS A 813 15.81 5.34 5.44
C CYS A 813 14.71 4.30 5.22
N ILE A 814 15.03 3.27 4.43
CA ILE A 814 14.17 2.12 4.12
C ILE A 814 14.56 0.91 4.97
N ALA A 815 15.12 1.19 6.14
CA ALA A 815 15.39 0.22 7.17
C ALA A 815 14.14 -0.57 7.56
N VAL A 816 14.39 -1.75 8.11
CA VAL A 816 13.36 -2.65 8.62
C VAL A 816 13.79 -3.04 10.05
N CYS A 817 13.46 -2.19 11.02
CA CYS A 817 13.87 -2.35 12.41
C CYS A 817 13.18 -3.55 13.07
N ARG A 818 13.94 -4.63 13.27
CA ARG A 818 13.55 -5.93 13.87
C ARG A 818 13.70 -5.98 15.40
N ASP A 819 14.07 -4.89 16.03
CA ASP A 819 14.18 -4.81 17.48
C ASP A 819 14.09 -3.35 17.94
N PRO A 820 13.05 -2.94 18.68
CA PRO A 820 12.92 -1.55 19.14
C PRO A 820 14.06 -1.12 20.08
N ARG A 821 14.87 -2.04 20.61
CA ARG A 821 16.10 -1.67 21.34
C ARG A 821 17.06 -0.83 20.50
N TRP A 822 17.02 -0.93 19.17
CA TRP A 822 17.87 -0.18 18.24
C TRP A 822 17.63 1.33 18.28
N GLY A 823 18.69 2.10 18.43
CA GLY A 823 18.61 3.55 18.52
C GLY A 823 18.19 4.28 17.22
N ARG A 824 18.26 3.63 16.05
CA ARG A 824 17.73 4.18 14.79
C ARG A 824 16.30 3.74 14.48
N CYS A 825 15.63 3.05 15.40
CA CYS A 825 14.36 2.39 15.10
C CYS A 825 13.22 3.37 14.72
N PHE A 826 13.37 4.66 15.02
CA PHE A 826 12.45 5.71 14.59
C PHE A 826 12.63 6.17 13.13
N GLU A 827 13.83 5.98 12.55
CA GLU A 827 14.10 6.21 11.12
C GLU A 827 13.51 5.11 10.24
N SER A 828 13.25 3.94 10.82
CA SER A 828 12.52 2.84 10.19
C SER A 828 11.03 3.11 10.32
N TYR A 829 10.26 3.21 9.21
CA TYR A 829 8.83 3.52 9.36
C TYR A 829 8.07 2.47 10.20
N SER A 830 8.57 1.24 10.32
CA SER A 830 7.99 0.13 11.11
C SER A 830 8.97 -1.04 11.19
N GLU A 831 8.47 -2.27 11.37
CA GLU A 831 9.24 -3.43 11.82
C GLU A 831 9.36 -4.65 10.90
N ASP A 832 8.73 -4.63 9.73
CA ASP A 832 9.02 -5.65 8.68
C ASP A 832 8.92 -4.96 7.26
N HIS A 833 8.54 -5.52 6.08
CA HIS A 833 8.81 -4.80 4.76
C HIS A 833 7.82 -4.38 3.58
N LYS A 834 6.60 -4.90 3.24
CA LYS A 834 5.70 -4.44 2.08
C LYS A 834 5.56 -2.92 2.06
N ILE A 835 5.66 -2.37 3.25
CA ILE A 835 5.00 -1.14 3.61
C ILE A 835 6.11 -0.07 3.90
N VAL A 836 7.39 -0.47 3.81
CA VAL A 836 8.46 0.42 3.31
C VAL A 836 8.24 0.65 1.83
N GLN A 837 7.78 -0.39 1.11
CA GLN A 837 7.68 -0.37 -0.35
C GLN A 837 6.51 0.50 -0.82
N SER A 838 5.40 0.52 -0.10
CA SER A 838 4.39 1.57 -0.26
C SER A 838 4.98 2.98 -0.03
N MET A 839 5.99 3.14 0.82
CA MET A 839 6.68 4.44 1.06
C MET A 839 7.92 4.71 0.26
N THR A 840 8.28 3.82 -0.65
CA THR A 840 9.16 4.22 -1.73
C THR A 840 8.52 5.31 -2.59
N GLU A 841 7.22 5.65 -2.42
CA GLU A 841 6.59 6.90 -2.88
C GLU A 841 7.25 8.20 -2.38
N ILE A 842 7.99 8.18 -1.26
CA ILE A 842 8.80 9.36 -0.88
C ILE A 842 9.89 9.66 -1.91
N ILE A 843 10.31 8.66 -2.72
CA ILE A 843 11.34 8.81 -3.74
C ILE A 843 10.84 9.66 -4.93
N PRO A 844 9.71 9.38 -5.61
CA PRO A 844 9.12 10.33 -6.56
C PRO A 844 8.63 11.62 -5.88
N GLY A 845 8.34 11.62 -4.58
CA GLY A 845 8.18 12.85 -3.80
C GLY A 845 9.44 13.73 -3.86
N LEU A 846 10.59 13.19 -3.43
CA LEU A 846 11.89 13.86 -3.33
C LEU A 846 12.52 14.19 -4.69
N GLN A 847 12.42 13.25 -5.65
CA GLN A 847 13.08 13.28 -6.95
C GLN A 847 12.17 13.78 -8.08
N GLY A 848 10.84 13.76 -7.91
CA GLY A 848 9.88 13.87 -9.02
C GLY A 848 9.55 12.52 -9.65
N ASP A 849 8.38 12.43 -10.26
CA ASP A 849 7.89 11.22 -10.92
C ASP A 849 8.69 10.85 -12.19
N LEU A 850 8.94 9.55 -12.37
CA LEU A 850 9.56 9.03 -13.58
C LEU A 850 8.68 9.29 -14.80
N PRO A 851 9.23 9.81 -15.91
CA PRO A 851 8.52 9.87 -17.19
C PRO A 851 8.05 8.48 -17.63
N ALA A 852 6.88 8.42 -18.27
CA ALA A 852 6.41 7.22 -18.96
C ALA A 852 7.51 6.71 -19.93
N ASN A 853 7.63 5.39 -20.05
CA ASN A 853 8.69 4.70 -20.80
C ASN A 853 10.13 4.83 -20.23
N SER A 854 10.29 5.32 -18.99
CA SER A 854 11.60 5.31 -18.31
C SER A 854 12.13 3.88 -18.08
N ARG A 855 13.36 3.62 -18.52
CA ARG A 855 13.98 2.28 -18.37
C ARG A 855 14.26 1.95 -16.90
N LYS A 856 13.62 0.88 -16.41
CA LYS A 856 13.78 0.30 -15.05
C LYS A 856 15.26 0.30 -14.59
N GLY A 857 15.52 0.87 -13.40
CA GLY A 857 16.84 0.91 -12.76
C GLY A 857 17.79 2.05 -13.16
N ILE A 858 17.36 2.99 -14.02
CA ILE A 858 18.08 4.25 -14.27
C ILE A 858 17.74 5.27 -13.15
N PRO A 859 18.72 5.99 -12.56
CA PRO A 859 18.46 7.04 -11.59
C PRO A 859 17.76 8.25 -12.24
N PHE A 860 16.91 8.96 -11.50
CA PHE A 860 16.15 10.12 -11.99
C PHE A 860 16.05 11.23 -10.94
N VAL A 861 16.09 12.50 -11.37
CA VAL A 861 15.76 13.70 -10.56
C VAL A 861 15.22 14.78 -11.51
N ALA A 862 14.04 15.34 -11.22
CA ALA A 862 13.35 16.30 -12.07
C ALA A 862 13.68 17.77 -11.71
N GLY A 863 14.55 18.39 -12.52
CA GLY A 863 14.73 19.84 -12.54
C GLY A 863 15.30 20.46 -11.24
N LYS A 864 14.96 21.73 -11.01
CA LYS A 864 15.61 22.57 -9.98
C LYS A 864 14.98 22.50 -8.57
N THR A 865 13.76 22.00 -8.46
CA THR A 865 12.99 21.92 -7.19
C THR A 865 13.06 20.55 -6.52
N LYS A 866 13.63 19.54 -7.19
CA LYS A 866 13.80 18.18 -6.67
C LYS A 866 15.25 17.88 -6.29
N ILE A 867 15.47 16.87 -5.47
CA ILE A 867 16.79 16.45 -4.98
C ILE A 867 17.02 14.97 -5.28
N ALA A 868 18.28 14.55 -5.29
CA ALA A 868 18.61 13.12 -5.29
C ALA A 868 18.15 12.48 -3.97
N ALA A 869 17.54 11.29 -4.06
CA ALA A 869 17.18 10.46 -2.91
C ALA A 869 18.16 9.29 -2.74
N CYS A 870 18.31 8.85 -1.50
CA CYS A 870 19.16 7.75 -1.08
C CYS A 870 18.33 6.66 -0.40
N ALA A 871 18.25 5.48 -1.01
CA ALA A 871 17.73 4.31 -0.32
C ALA A 871 18.79 3.79 0.67
N LYS A 872 18.58 3.95 1.99
CA LYS A 872 19.54 3.57 3.04
C LYS A 872 18.93 2.65 4.12
N HIS A 873 19.68 1.74 4.76
CA HIS A 873 21.10 1.42 4.58
C HIS A 873 21.25 -0.06 4.15
N PHE A 874 21.80 -0.26 2.94
CA PHE A 874 21.87 -1.54 2.24
C PHE A 874 22.89 -2.46 2.90
N VAL A 875 22.51 -3.60 3.47
CA VAL A 875 21.13 -4.11 3.64
C VAL A 875 21.09 -4.97 4.91
N GLY A 876 19.96 -4.96 5.61
CA GLY A 876 19.85 -5.62 6.91
C GLY A 876 20.23 -4.72 8.08
N ASP A 877 20.29 -3.40 7.89
CA ASP A 877 20.58 -2.40 8.93
C ASP A 877 19.67 -2.52 10.16
N GLY A 878 18.35 -2.61 9.97
CA GLY A 878 17.42 -2.81 11.07
C GLY A 878 17.35 -4.25 11.60
N GLY A 879 18.08 -5.21 11.01
CA GLY A 879 18.04 -6.63 11.36
C GLY A 879 19.05 -7.08 12.40
N THR A 880 19.76 -6.15 13.06
CA THR A 880 20.93 -6.47 13.87
C THR A 880 20.61 -7.26 15.13
N THR A 881 21.57 -8.10 15.56
CA THR A 881 21.42 -8.96 16.74
C THR A 881 21.14 -8.14 18.00
N ARG A 882 19.95 -8.38 18.60
CA ARG A 882 19.38 -7.64 19.75
C ARG A 882 19.13 -6.15 19.50
N GLY A 883 19.05 -5.72 18.23
CA GLY A 883 18.93 -4.31 17.87
C GLY A 883 20.16 -3.48 18.19
N ILE A 884 21.34 -4.10 18.37
CA ILE A 884 22.56 -3.33 18.61
C ILE A 884 22.97 -2.66 17.29
N ASP A 885 23.17 -1.35 17.32
CA ASP A 885 23.54 -0.60 16.12
C ASP A 885 24.88 -1.08 15.54
N GLU A 886 25.01 -0.95 14.21
CA GLU A 886 26.19 -1.37 13.42
C GLU A 886 26.58 -2.87 13.48
N ASN A 887 25.80 -3.70 14.18
CA ASN A 887 26.18 -5.06 14.55
C ASN A 887 25.89 -6.09 13.43
N ASN A 888 25.97 -7.38 13.76
CA ASN A 888 25.73 -8.47 12.83
C ASN A 888 24.24 -8.80 12.74
N THR A 889 23.70 -8.75 11.53
CA THR A 889 22.39 -9.22 11.13
C THR A 889 22.52 -10.69 10.75
N VAL A 890 22.25 -11.55 11.73
CA VAL A 890 22.34 -13.01 11.62
C VAL A 890 21.01 -13.52 11.11
N ILE A 891 20.93 -13.74 9.80
CA ILE A 891 19.70 -14.12 9.09
C ILE A 891 20.06 -14.91 7.84
N ASP A 892 19.28 -15.91 7.47
CA ASP A 892 19.56 -16.69 6.28
C ASP A 892 19.31 -15.87 4.99
N SER A 893 19.62 -16.44 3.82
CA SER A 893 19.39 -15.75 2.56
C SER A 893 17.89 -15.52 2.28
N LYS A 894 17.01 -16.44 2.72
CA LYS A 894 15.56 -16.27 2.58
C LYS A 894 15.08 -15.08 3.39
N GLY A 895 15.55 -14.92 4.63
CA GLY A 895 15.23 -13.79 5.49
C GLY A 895 15.89 -12.48 5.07
N LEU A 896 17.10 -12.45 4.49
CA LEU A 896 17.65 -11.20 3.96
C LEU A 896 16.91 -10.73 2.69
N PHE A 897 16.72 -11.63 1.71
CA PHE A 897 16.04 -11.32 0.46
C PHE A 897 14.52 -11.20 0.61
N GLY A 898 13.97 -11.83 1.65
CA GLY A 898 12.65 -11.59 2.21
C GLY A 898 12.62 -10.25 2.91
N ILE A 899 13.05 -10.17 4.17
CA ILE A 899 12.85 -9.00 5.04
C ILE A 899 13.51 -7.72 4.52
N HIS A 900 14.81 -7.69 4.30
CA HIS A 900 15.54 -6.41 4.21
C HIS A 900 15.76 -5.90 2.78
N MET A 901 15.73 -6.78 1.78
CA MET A 901 16.00 -6.40 0.38
C MET A 901 14.83 -5.73 -0.38
N PRO A 902 13.55 -6.14 -0.23
CA PRO A 902 12.54 -5.79 -1.24
C PRO A 902 12.28 -4.29 -1.42
N ALA A 903 12.43 -3.49 -0.36
CA ALA A 903 12.41 -2.02 -0.43
C ALA A 903 13.38 -1.42 -1.45
N TYR A 904 14.51 -2.07 -1.70
CA TYR A 904 15.45 -1.67 -2.75
C TYR A 904 14.92 -1.95 -4.16
N TYR A 905 14.16 -3.03 -4.40
CA TYR A 905 13.64 -3.31 -5.75
C TYR A 905 12.62 -2.24 -6.18
N ASP A 906 11.73 -1.83 -5.28
CA ASP A 906 10.74 -0.79 -5.55
C ASP A 906 11.41 0.59 -5.66
N SER A 907 12.39 0.90 -4.79
CA SER A 907 13.22 2.11 -4.92
C SER A 907 13.94 2.20 -6.27
N ILE A 908 14.47 1.09 -6.77
CA ILE A 908 15.17 1.00 -8.06
C ILE A 908 14.20 1.05 -9.24
N ARG A 909 12.98 0.50 -9.10
CA ARG A 909 11.90 0.67 -10.09
C ARG A 909 11.40 2.12 -10.15
N ARG A 910 11.40 2.84 -9.01
CA ARG A 910 11.12 4.29 -8.90
C ARG A 910 12.31 5.21 -9.21
N GLY A 911 13.42 4.65 -9.70
CA GLY A 911 14.56 5.43 -10.19
C GLY A 911 15.36 6.16 -9.12
N VAL A 912 15.48 5.60 -7.91
CA VAL A 912 16.30 6.17 -6.83
C VAL A 912 17.73 6.50 -7.30
N ALA A 913 18.23 7.68 -6.94
CA ALA A 913 19.51 8.19 -7.41
C ALA A 913 20.70 7.44 -6.80
N THR A 914 20.65 7.14 -5.50
CA THR A 914 21.75 6.51 -4.77
C THR A 914 21.27 5.41 -3.82
N VAL A 915 22.22 4.58 -3.37
CA VAL A 915 22.04 3.58 -2.32
C VAL A 915 23.21 3.69 -1.35
N MET A 916 22.95 3.85 -0.05
CA MET A 916 23.98 3.87 0.99
C MET A 916 24.16 2.48 1.61
N ILE A 917 25.39 2.07 1.89
CA ILE A 917 25.72 0.77 2.48
C ILE A 917 25.71 0.85 4.01
N SER A 918 25.06 -0.12 4.68
CA SER A 918 25.01 -0.20 6.15
C SER A 918 26.36 -0.57 6.77
N TYR A 919 26.61 -0.07 7.98
CA TYR A 919 27.68 -0.58 8.86
C TYR A 919 27.56 -2.06 9.21
N SER A 920 26.35 -2.61 9.16
CA SER A 920 26.06 -3.96 9.66
C SER A 920 26.87 -5.03 8.93
N SER A 921 26.99 -6.19 9.58
CA SER A 921 27.38 -7.43 8.89
C SER A 921 26.15 -8.22 8.50
N TRP A 922 26.20 -8.96 7.40
CA TRP A 922 25.28 -10.06 7.13
C TRP A 922 26.03 -11.38 7.37
N ASN A 923 25.57 -12.19 8.34
CA ASN A 923 26.22 -13.45 8.73
C ASN A 923 27.75 -13.34 8.94
N GLY A 924 28.19 -12.26 9.59
CA GLY A 924 29.59 -11.95 9.86
C GLY A 924 30.29 -11.14 8.76
N ILE A 925 29.83 -11.21 7.51
CA ILE A 925 30.40 -10.47 6.38
C ILE A 925 29.93 -9.01 6.45
N LYS A 926 30.84 -8.08 6.77
CA LYS A 926 30.58 -6.63 6.77
C LYS A 926 29.99 -6.19 5.44
N MET A 927 28.86 -5.49 5.47
CA MET A 927 28.14 -5.08 4.25
C MET A 927 29.01 -4.24 3.32
N HIS A 928 29.86 -3.38 3.86
CA HIS A 928 30.87 -2.62 3.11
C HIS A 928 31.85 -3.49 2.29
N THR A 929 32.12 -4.73 2.71
CA THR A 929 32.96 -5.70 1.96
C THR A 929 32.16 -6.66 1.08
N ASN A 930 30.83 -6.63 1.12
CA ASN A 930 29.99 -7.67 0.56
C ASN A 930 29.83 -7.54 -0.98
N LYS A 931 30.85 -8.00 -1.71
CA LYS A 931 30.89 -7.98 -3.18
C LYS A 931 29.71 -8.71 -3.84
N PHE A 932 29.22 -9.77 -3.20
CA PHE A 932 28.07 -10.52 -3.67
C PHE A 932 26.80 -9.67 -3.68
N LEU A 933 26.49 -8.96 -2.59
CA LEU A 933 25.31 -8.11 -2.52
C LEU A 933 25.48 -6.78 -3.28
N ILE A 934 26.61 -6.08 -3.14
CA ILE A 934 26.82 -4.77 -3.77
C ILE A 934 26.98 -4.91 -5.29
N THR A 935 27.94 -5.71 -5.76
CA THR A 935 28.21 -5.87 -7.19
C THR A 935 27.32 -6.93 -7.83
N GLY A 936 27.27 -8.15 -7.24
CA GLY A 936 26.50 -9.27 -7.80
C GLY A 936 24.99 -9.01 -7.82
N PHE A 937 24.41 -8.56 -6.71
CA PHE A 937 22.97 -8.38 -6.59
C PHE A 937 22.49 -6.99 -7.02
N LEU A 938 22.83 -5.93 -6.27
CA LEU A 938 22.34 -4.58 -6.50
C LEU A 938 22.71 -4.05 -7.90
N LYS A 939 23.99 -4.08 -8.26
CA LYS A 939 24.46 -3.55 -9.55
C LYS A 939 24.15 -4.46 -10.74
N ASN A 940 24.34 -5.78 -10.61
CA ASN A 940 24.29 -6.71 -11.73
C ASN A 940 22.96 -7.47 -11.88
N ARG A 941 22.25 -7.81 -10.80
CA ARG A 941 20.92 -8.44 -10.86
C ARG A 941 19.80 -7.40 -10.93
N LEU A 942 19.70 -6.48 -9.98
CA LEU A 942 18.70 -5.39 -9.98
C LEU A 942 18.97 -4.29 -11.02
N LYS A 943 20.09 -4.40 -11.76
CA LYS A 943 20.54 -3.47 -12.81
C LYS A 943 20.71 -2.01 -12.35
N PHE A 944 20.82 -1.74 -11.05
CA PHE A 944 20.93 -0.38 -10.50
C PHE A 944 22.03 0.43 -11.21
N ARG A 945 21.68 1.60 -11.77
CA ARG A 945 22.60 2.49 -12.51
C ARG A 945 22.98 3.78 -11.78
N GLY A 946 22.40 4.04 -10.61
CA GLY A 946 22.88 5.07 -9.68
C GLY A 946 24.24 4.70 -9.06
N PHE A 947 24.68 5.49 -8.07
CA PHE A 947 25.92 5.24 -7.34
C PHE A 947 25.67 4.70 -5.93
N VAL A 948 26.59 3.86 -5.47
CA VAL A 948 26.62 3.26 -4.14
C VAL A 948 27.53 4.09 -3.23
N ILE A 949 27.04 4.57 -2.09
CA ILE A 949 27.82 5.34 -1.12
C ILE A 949 28.05 4.53 0.17
N SER A 950 29.17 4.75 0.88
CA SER A 950 29.32 4.24 2.26
C SER A 950 28.55 5.11 3.25
N ASP A 951 28.23 4.55 4.42
CA ASP A 951 27.92 5.35 5.61
C ASP A 951 29.24 5.96 6.18
N TRP A 952 29.12 6.88 7.14
CA TRP A 952 30.19 7.68 7.76
C TRP A 952 31.29 6.80 8.40
N GLU A 953 32.53 6.84 7.89
CA GLU A 953 33.63 5.96 8.37
C GLU A 953 33.28 4.45 8.22
N GLY A 954 32.29 4.11 7.38
CA GLY A 954 31.76 2.74 7.29
C GLY A 954 32.78 1.72 6.75
N ILE A 955 33.79 2.17 5.99
CA ILE A 955 34.92 1.32 5.61
C ILE A 955 35.93 1.13 6.75
N ASP A 956 36.16 2.14 7.58
CA ASP A 956 37.01 2.04 8.77
C ASP A 956 36.47 0.95 9.71
N ARG A 957 35.15 0.89 9.84
CA ARG A 957 34.41 -0.08 10.67
C ARG A 957 34.25 -1.47 10.01
N ILE A 958 35.05 -1.77 8.98
CA ILE A 958 35.28 -3.12 8.45
C ILE A 958 36.18 -3.92 9.41
N THR A 959 37.20 -3.31 9.99
CA THR A 959 38.14 -3.99 10.90
C THR A 959 37.66 -3.96 12.35
N SER A 960 38.29 -4.76 13.21
CA SER A 960 38.06 -4.74 14.66
C SER A 960 39.42 -4.74 15.39
N PRO A 961 39.79 -3.65 16.10
CA PRO A 961 39.07 -2.38 16.19
C PRO A 961 38.93 -1.66 14.84
N PRO A 962 38.02 -0.68 14.71
CA PRO A 962 37.91 0.13 13.50
C PRO A 962 39.24 0.77 13.10
N HIS A 963 39.44 0.97 11.81
CA HIS A 963 40.63 1.59 11.21
C HIS A 963 41.97 0.82 11.38
N ALA A 964 42.01 -0.27 12.17
CA ALA A 964 43.21 -1.06 12.47
C ALA A 964 43.99 -1.60 11.26
N ASN A 965 43.35 -1.72 10.09
CA ASN A 965 44.04 -1.89 8.81
C ASN A 965 43.28 -1.12 7.71
N TYR A 966 43.47 0.20 7.68
CA TYR A 966 42.75 1.06 6.75
C TYR A 966 43.07 0.78 5.27
N THR A 967 44.28 0.28 4.95
CA THR A 967 44.61 -0.18 3.60
C THR A 967 43.72 -1.34 3.16
N TYR A 968 43.50 -2.32 4.03
CA TYR A 968 42.53 -3.39 3.79
C TYR A 968 41.09 -2.87 3.69
N SER A 969 40.68 -1.92 4.54
CA SER A 969 39.35 -1.29 4.48
C SER A 969 39.06 -0.64 3.12
N VAL A 970 40.00 0.17 2.60
CA VAL A 970 39.89 0.81 1.29
C VAL A 970 39.87 -0.23 0.17
N GLN A 971 40.76 -1.22 0.23
CA GLN A 971 40.82 -2.32 -0.72
C GLN A 971 39.49 -3.11 -0.79
N ALA A 972 39.01 -3.59 0.35
CA ALA A 972 37.83 -4.43 0.43
C ALA A 972 36.56 -3.65 0.05
N GLY A 973 36.39 -2.41 0.52
CA GLY A 973 35.23 -1.57 0.20
C GLY A 973 35.11 -1.23 -1.29
N VAL A 974 36.21 -0.80 -1.91
CA VAL A 974 36.21 -0.45 -3.34
C VAL A 974 36.09 -1.69 -4.23
N LEU A 975 36.69 -2.83 -3.87
CA LEU A 975 36.55 -4.09 -4.61
C LEU A 975 35.18 -4.76 -4.43
N ALA A 976 34.48 -4.52 -3.32
CA ALA A 976 33.10 -4.96 -3.10
C ALA A 976 32.12 -4.25 -4.04
N GLY A 977 32.37 -2.97 -4.33
CA GLY A 977 31.64 -2.21 -5.34
C GLY A 977 31.13 -0.85 -4.87
N ILE A 978 31.59 -0.33 -3.72
CA ILE A 978 31.27 1.04 -3.29
C ILE A 978 31.78 2.04 -4.33
N ASP A 979 30.99 3.06 -4.65
CA ASP A 979 31.32 4.09 -5.65
C ASP A 979 31.83 5.37 -5.02
N MET A 980 31.25 5.76 -3.89
CA MET A 980 31.64 6.94 -3.12
C MET A 980 31.82 6.56 -1.65
N VAL A 981 32.91 7.01 -1.03
CA VAL A 981 33.20 6.75 0.39
C VAL A 981 33.01 8.03 1.18
N MET A 982 32.21 7.95 2.24
CA MET A 982 32.06 8.97 3.26
C MET A 982 33.24 8.85 4.24
N VAL A 983 34.33 9.57 3.95
CA VAL A 983 35.61 9.49 4.67
C VAL A 983 35.61 10.30 5.98
N PRO A 984 34.48 10.91 6.34
CA PRO A 984 34.29 12.36 6.56
C PRO A 984 35.53 13.27 6.69
N LYS A 985 36.55 12.87 7.47
CA LYS A 985 37.63 13.74 7.95
C LYS A 985 38.99 13.47 7.29
N ASN A 986 39.53 12.24 7.36
CA ASN A 986 40.91 11.97 6.92
C ASN A 986 41.01 11.66 5.41
N TYR A 987 40.49 12.57 4.59
CA TYR A 987 40.36 12.37 3.14
C TYR A 987 41.71 12.21 2.43
N THR A 988 42.79 12.80 2.95
CA THR A 988 44.14 12.67 2.39
C THR A 988 44.65 11.23 2.50
N GLU A 989 44.43 10.57 3.63
CA GLU A 989 44.79 9.16 3.83
C GLU A 989 44.01 8.25 2.90
N PHE A 990 42.69 8.43 2.78
CA PHE A 990 41.87 7.67 1.84
C PHE A 990 42.35 7.83 0.39
N ILE A 991 42.57 9.08 -0.05
CA ILE A 991 43.02 9.39 -1.41
C ILE A 991 44.39 8.76 -1.68
N ASN A 992 45.35 8.89 -0.74
CA ASN A 992 46.68 8.31 -0.86
C ASN A 992 46.64 6.77 -0.89
N THR A 993 45.86 6.16 0.00
CA THR A 993 45.70 4.70 0.11
C THR A 993 45.06 4.12 -1.15
N LEU A 994 43.97 4.72 -1.64
CA LEU A 994 43.32 4.29 -2.88
C LEU A 994 44.23 4.51 -4.10
N THR A 995 44.99 5.60 -4.12
CA THR A 995 45.98 5.89 -5.18
C THR A 995 47.09 4.84 -5.21
N LEU A 996 47.61 4.44 -4.05
CA LEU A 996 48.61 3.37 -3.91
C LEU A 996 48.05 2.02 -4.38
N LEU A 997 46.87 1.63 -3.90
CA LEU A 997 46.22 0.36 -4.27
C LEU A 997 45.93 0.26 -5.78
N VAL A 998 45.61 1.38 -6.45
CA VAL A 998 45.43 1.40 -7.91
C VAL A 998 46.78 1.41 -8.65
N LYS A 999 47.76 2.22 -8.24
CA LYS A 999 49.09 2.26 -8.88
C LYS A 999 49.85 0.93 -8.73
N SER A 1000 49.60 0.17 -7.66
CA SER A 1000 50.09 -1.20 -7.44
C SER A 1000 49.23 -2.30 -8.08
N ASN A 1001 48.24 -1.95 -8.92
CA ASN A 1001 47.30 -2.87 -9.59
C ASN A 1001 46.44 -3.76 -8.67
N VAL A 1002 46.39 -3.51 -7.36
CA VAL A 1002 45.56 -4.24 -6.39
C VAL A 1002 44.06 -3.91 -6.58
N ILE A 1003 43.76 -2.67 -6.96
CA ILE A 1003 42.44 -2.26 -7.46
C ILE A 1003 42.56 -1.95 -8.95
N PRO A 1004 41.85 -2.66 -9.85
CA PRO A 1004 41.93 -2.39 -11.27
C PRO A 1004 41.22 -1.08 -11.64
N MET A 1005 41.78 -0.32 -12.58
CA MET A 1005 41.20 0.92 -13.11
C MET A 1005 39.75 0.78 -13.58
N SER A 1006 39.33 -0.40 -14.03
CA SER A 1006 37.95 -0.69 -14.43
C SER A 1006 36.94 -0.57 -13.27
N ARG A 1007 37.36 -0.78 -12.02
CA ARG A 1007 36.53 -0.59 -10.81
C ARG A 1007 36.36 0.90 -10.50
N ILE A 1008 37.44 1.67 -10.59
CA ILE A 1008 37.44 3.14 -10.47
C ILE A 1008 36.54 3.76 -11.53
N ASP A 1009 36.65 3.29 -12.78
CA ASP A 1009 35.81 3.75 -13.88
C ASP A 1009 34.32 3.38 -13.70
N ASP A 1010 33.96 2.22 -13.11
CA ASP A 1010 32.56 1.94 -12.73
C ASP A 1010 32.02 2.93 -11.70
N ALA A 1011 32.81 3.23 -10.66
CA ALA A 1011 32.44 4.18 -9.61
C ALA A 1011 32.19 5.57 -10.18
N VAL A 1012 33.18 6.14 -10.87
CA VAL A 1012 33.09 7.49 -11.45
C VAL A 1012 31.97 7.58 -12.49
N ARG A 1013 31.77 6.56 -13.33
CA ARG A 1013 30.67 6.50 -14.31
C ARG A 1013 29.28 6.62 -13.66
N ARG A 1014 29.12 6.12 -12.43
CA ARG A 1014 27.86 6.15 -11.67
C ARG A 1014 27.65 7.48 -10.97
N ILE A 1015 28.68 8.00 -10.31
CA ILE A 1015 28.67 9.32 -9.67
C ILE A 1015 28.35 10.40 -10.71
N LEU A 1016 29.07 10.39 -11.84
CA LEU A 1016 28.82 11.33 -12.94
C LEU A 1016 27.41 11.18 -13.53
N ARG A 1017 26.87 9.96 -13.65
CA ARG A 1017 25.50 9.75 -14.16
C ARG A 1017 24.47 10.50 -13.31
N VAL A 1018 24.52 10.36 -11.99
CA VAL A 1018 23.56 11.05 -11.10
C VAL A 1018 23.72 12.57 -11.21
N LYS A 1019 24.95 13.08 -11.20
CA LYS A 1019 25.23 14.51 -11.33
C LYS A 1019 24.72 15.11 -12.65
N PHE A 1020 24.88 14.42 -13.78
CA PHE A 1020 24.32 14.88 -15.06
C PHE A 1020 22.79 14.77 -15.10
N VAL A 1021 22.20 13.67 -14.59
CA VAL A 1021 20.75 13.47 -14.58
C VAL A 1021 20.03 14.56 -13.78
N MET A 1022 20.57 14.96 -12.63
CA MET A 1022 19.97 15.98 -11.75
C MET A 1022 20.27 17.44 -12.18
N GLY A 1023 20.82 17.66 -13.37
CA GLY A 1023 21.12 19.00 -13.90
C GLY A 1023 22.26 19.74 -13.19
N LEU A 1024 23.17 19.03 -12.50
CA LEU A 1024 24.17 19.64 -11.62
C LEU A 1024 25.34 20.30 -12.38
N PHE A 1025 25.53 19.96 -13.65
CA PHE A 1025 26.55 20.60 -14.51
C PHE A 1025 26.00 21.88 -15.17
N GLU A 1026 24.70 21.90 -15.44
CA GLU A 1026 23.95 22.99 -16.08
C GLU A 1026 23.70 24.13 -15.11
N ASP A 1027 23.38 23.75 -13.88
CA ASP A 1027 23.11 24.63 -12.76
C ASP A 1027 23.85 24.07 -11.54
N PRO A 1028 25.12 24.47 -11.31
CA PRO A 1028 25.90 23.97 -10.19
C PRO A 1028 25.63 24.72 -8.87
N LEU A 1029 25.23 26.00 -8.92
CA LEU A 1029 25.15 26.89 -7.75
C LEU A 1029 23.79 26.83 -7.05
N ALA A 1030 23.76 27.09 -5.75
CA ALA A 1030 22.54 27.17 -4.97
C ALA A 1030 21.75 28.48 -5.24
N ASP A 1031 20.43 28.36 -5.38
CA ASP A 1031 19.50 29.44 -5.72
C ASP A 1031 18.84 30.05 -4.47
N LEU A 1032 19.12 31.34 -4.22
CA LEU A 1032 18.52 32.11 -3.13
C LEU A 1032 17.02 32.37 -3.31
N SER A 1033 16.46 32.26 -4.53
CA SER A 1033 15.03 32.48 -4.77
C SER A 1033 14.14 31.45 -4.05
N LEU A 1034 14.71 30.28 -3.72
CA LEU A 1034 14.04 29.19 -3.02
C LEU A 1034 14.08 29.34 -1.49
N ALA A 1035 14.91 30.24 -0.94
CA ALA A 1035 15.08 30.44 0.51
C ALA A 1035 13.75 30.67 1.26
N LYS A 1036 12.77 31.28 0.58
CA LYS A 1036 11.40 31.54 1.07
C LYS A 1036 10.57 30.29 1.41
N HIS A 1037 10.97 29.11 0.95
CA HIS A 1037 10.23 27.86 1.20
C HIS A 1037 10.59 27.21 2.55
N LEU A 1038 11.75 27.53 3.14
CA LEU A 1038 12.18 26.99 4.43
C LEU A 1038 11.19 27.36 5.54
N GLY A 1039 10.53 26.36 6.13
CA GLY A 1039 9.58 26.54 7.23
C GLY A 1039 8.32 27.34 6.91
N SER A 1040 7.98 27.52 5.62
CA SER A 1040 7.01 28.53 5.17
C SER A 1040 5.60 28.40 5.78
N GLN A 1041 5.01 29.54 6.14
CA GLN A 1041 3.77 29.62 6.95
C GLN A 1041 2.82 30.70 6.38
N ALA A 1042 2.51 30.56 5.09
CA ALA A 1042 1.61 31.37 4.26
C ALA A 1042 2.01 32.82 3.90
N CYS A 1043 1.56 33.25 2.71
CA CYS A 1043 1.38 34.64 2.30
C CYS A 1043 0.26 34.68 1.23
N LEU A 1044 -0.59 35.71 1.23
CA LEU A 1044 -1.85 35.71 0.48
C LEU A 1044 -1.67 35.98 -1.02
N SER A 1045 -1.80 34.94 -1.87
CA SER A 1045 -2.49 35.03 -3.17
C SER A 1045 -2.69 33.67 -3.87
N LEU A 1046 -3.90 33.49 -4.41
CA LEU A 1046 -4.28 32.63 -5.55
C LEU A 1046 -3.67 31.21 -5.68
N SER A 1047 -4.45 30.22 -5.20
CA SER A 1047 -4.60 28.86 -5.76
C SER A 1047 -3.37 27.93 -5.89
N PHE A 1048 -3.50 26.72 -5.30
CA PHE A 1048 -2.61 25.55 -5.49
C PHE A 1048 -1.15 25.66 -4.99
N LEU A 1049 -0.93 26.28 -3.82
CA LEU A 1049 0.28 26.08 -3.03
C LEU A 1049 -0.04 25.22 -1.79
N PHE A 1050 0.64 24.08 -1.64
CA PHE A 1050 0.53 23.23 -0.45
C PHE A 1050 1.32 23.85 0.72
N GLU A 1051 0.65 24.09 1.83
CA GLU A 1051 1.27 24.61 3.05
C GLU A 1051 2.07 23.52 3.77
N HIS A 1052 3.39 23.69 3.89
CA HIS A 1052 4.27 22.66 4.44
C HIS A 1052 3.97 22.34 5.91
N ARG A 1053 3.70 23.35 6.74
CA ARG A 1053 3.37 23.15 8.17
C ARG A 1053 1.98 22.56 8.38
N GLU A 1054 0.97 22.94 7.60
CA GLU A 1054 -0.33 22.24 7.66
C GLU A 1054 -0.26 20.81 7.09
N LEU A 1055 0.63 20.52 6.13
CA LEU A 1055 0.94 19.15 5.70
C LEU A 1055 1.64 18.35 6.81
N ALA A 1056 2.56 18.97 7.55
CA ALA A 1056 3.18 18.35 8.72
C ALA A 1056 2.15 18.13 9.84
N ARG A 1057 1.22 19.05 10.08
CA ARG A 1057 0.07 18.90 11.00
C ARG A 1057 -0.88 17.78 10.55
N GLU A 1058 -1.16 17.65 9.24
CA GLU A 1058 -1.89 16.51 8.67
C GLU A 1058 -1.16 15.19 8.96
N ALA A 1059 0.16 15.17 8.76
CA ALA A 1059 0.99 14.01 9.07
C ALA A 1059 0.98 13.69 10.56
N VAL A 1060 1.07 14.71 11.44
CA VAL A 1060 0.93 14.56 12.89
C VAL A 1060 -0.40 13.89 13.19
N ARG A 1061 -1.56 14.49 12.88
CA ARG A 1061 -2.87 13.94 13.26
C ARG A 1061 -3.11 12.51 12.74
N LYS A 1062 -2.63 12.18 11.53
CA LYS A 1062 -2.68 10.82 10.97
C LYS A 1062 -1.69 9.84 11.63
N SER A 1063 -0.58 10.33 12.19
CA SER A 1063 0.44 9.54 12.90
C SER A 1063 0.08 9.18 14.35
N LEU A 1064 -0.98 9.73 14.91
CA LEU A 1064 -1.33 9.50 16.32
C LEU A 1064 -2.13 8.21 16.47
N VAL A 1065 -1.68 7.31 17.35
CA VAL A 1065 -2.41 6.08 17.67
C VAL A 1065 -3.10 6.22 19.02
N LEU A 1066 -4.43 6.11 19.03
CA LEU A 1066 -5.19 5.99 20.26
C LEU A 1066 -5.09 4.56 20.78
N LEU A 1067 -4.29 4.34 21.82
CA LEU A 1067 -4.02 3.04 22.44
C LEU A 1067 -5.04 2.66 23.52
N LYS A 1068 -5.73 3.64 24.12
CA LYS A 1068 -6.85 3.43 25.06
C LYS A 1068 -7.81 4.60 24.97
N ASN A 1069 -9.12 4.36 25.10
CA ASN A 1069 -10.12 5.42 25.17
C ASN A 1069 -11.27 5.09 26.14
N GLY A 1070 -11.07 5.39 27.43
CA GLY A 1070 -11.98 5.05 28.51
C GLY A 1070 -11.48 3.86 29.36
N LYS A 1071 -11.80 3.87 30.66
CA LYS A 1071 -11.67 2.69 31.54
C LYS A 1071 -12.82 1.69 31.33
N ASP A 1072 -13.99 2.20 30.95
CA ASP A 1072 -15.13 1.47 30.42
C ASP A 1072 -15.16 1.69 28.89
N PRO A 1073 -14.98 0.65 28.05
CA PRO A 1073 -15.00 0.79 26.59
C PRO A 1073 -16.31 1.36 26.03
N LYS A 1074 -17.43 1.30 26.77
CA LYS A 1074 -18.72 1.89 26.38
C LYS A 1074 -18.82 3.39 26.71
N LYS A 1075 -17.81 3.97 27.38
CA LYS A 1075 -17.76 5.37 27.78
C LYS A 1075 -16.44 6.01 27.32
N PRO A 1076 -16.32 6.37 26.03
CA PRO A 1076 -15.12 7.00 25.50
C PRO A 1076 -14.81 8.31 26.23
N PHE A 1077 -13.52 8.58 26.43
CA PHE A 1077 -13.01 9.76 27.12
C PHE A 1077 -12.58 10.86 26.15
N LEU A 1078 -12.09 10.46 24.97
CA LEU A 1078 -11.82 11.30 23.82
C LEU A 1078 -12.93 11.15 22.76
N PRO A 1079 -13.27 12.23 22.01
CA PRO A 1079 -12.66 13.55 22.11
C PRO A 1079 -13.08 14.34 23.35
N LEU A 1080 -12.16 15.13 23.90
CA LEU A 1080 -12.38 16.05 25.02
C LEU A 1080 -13.33 17.18 24.62
N LEU A 1081 -13.99 17.80 25.59
CA LEU A 1081 -14.76 19.01 25.35
C LEU A 1081 -13.82 20.22 25.31
N LYS A 1082 -13.88 21.00 24.21
CA LYS A 1082 -13.14 22.28 24.09
C LYS A 1082 -13.56 23.28 25.17
N LYS A 1083 -14.82 23.26 25.59
CA LYS A 1083 -15.35 24.06 26.70
C LYS A 1083 -15.39 23.21 27.97
N SER A 1084 -14.66 23.65 29.00
CA SER A 1084 -14.58 23.00 30.31
C SER A 1084 -14.36 24.07 31.39
N ARG A 1085 -14.71 23.81 32.66
CA ARG A 1085 -14.46 24.76 33.76
C ARG A 1085 -12.95 24.96 33.97
N LYS A 1086 -12.22 23.83 34.08
CA LYS A 1086 -10.80 23.82 34.46
C LYS A 1086 -10.15 22.49 34.08
N ILE A 1087 -9.00 22.54 33.42
CA ILE A 1087 -8.26 21.35 32.98
C ILE A 1087 -6.78 21.44 33.39
N LEU A 1088 -6.17 20.28 33.63
CA LEU A 1088 -4.74 20.16 33.92
C LEU A 1088 -4.00 19.70 32.67
N VAL A 1089 -2.85 20.31 32.38
CA VAL A 1089 -1.82 19.75 31.51
C VAL A 1089 -0.58 19.47 32.35
N ALA A 1090 0.06 18.33 32.15
CA ALA A 1090 1.19 17.88 32.95
C ALA A 1090 2.20 17.03 32.15
N GLY A 1091 3.33 16.72 32.76
CA GLY A 1091 4.39 15.89 32.19
C GLY A 1091 5.50 16.67 31.47
N THR A 1092 6.70 16.10 31.50
CA THR A 1092 7.98 16.66 30.99
C THR A 1092 8.03 16.93 29.49
N HIS A 1093 7.08 16.40 28.72
CA HIS A 1093 7.04 16.51 27.26
C HIS A 1093 5.90 17.44 26.78
N ALA A 1094 5.11 18.02 27.69
CA ALA A 1094 3.98 18.87 27.32
C ALA A 1094 4.43 20.19 26.67
N ASP A 1095 5.48 20.81 27.19
CA ASP A 1095 5.98 22.12 26.74
C ASP A 1095 7.46 22.06 26.32
N ASN A 1096 7.83 21.05 25.54
CA ASN A 1096 9.22 20.78 25.16
C ASN A 1096 9.35 20.37 23.68
N LEU A 1097 9.60 21.35 22.82
CA LEU A 1097 9.66 21.20 21.36
C LEU A 1097 10.75 20.21 20.92
N GLY A 1098 11.91 20.23 21.57
CA GLY A 1098 13.00 19.30 21.28
C GLY A 1098 12.65 17.84 21.56
N PHE A 1099 11.92 17.58 22.66
CA PHE A 1099 11.49 16.22 23.00
C PHE A 1099 10.45 15.68 22.01
N GLN A 1100 9.52 16.50 21.50
CA GLN A 1100 8.56 16.07 20.47
C GLN A 1100 9.16 15.96 19.05
N CYS A 1101 10.35 16.52 18.80
CA CYS A 1101 11.08 16.29 17.54
C CYS A 1101 12.02 15.07 17.59
N GLY A 1102 12.68 14.84 18.73
CA GLY A 1102 13.60 13.72 18.91
C GLY A 1102 14.93 13.87 18.18
N GLY A 1103 15.54 12.74 17.81
CA GLY A 1103 16.83 12.68 17.12
C GLY A 1103 16.85 13.33 15.73
N TRP A 1104 18.04 13.48 15.16
CA TRP A 1104 18.28 14.10 13.84
C TRP A 1104 17.66 15.52 13.67
N THR A 1105 17.31 16.20 14.76
CA THR A 1105 16.71 17.54 14.75
C THR A 1105 17.69 18.57 15.31
N ILE A 1106 18.22 19.44 14.45
CA ILE A 1106 19.29 20.44 14.67
C ILE A 1106 20.63 19.81 15.10
N GLU A 1107 20.62 19.08 16.20
CA GLU A 1107 21.75 18.30 16.73
C GLU A 1107 21.53 16.80 16.46
N TRP A 1108 22.62 16.02 16.46
CA TRP A 1108 22.60 14.59 16.12
C TRP A 1108 21.61 13.80 16.98
N GLN A 1109 21.75 13.96 18.28
CA GLN A 1109 20.91 13.32 19.29
C GLN A 1109 19.60 14.07 19.54
N GLY A 1110 19.32 15.18 18.83
CA GLY A 1110 18.24 16.11 19.18
C GLY A 1110 18.60 17.05 20.35
N PHE A 1111 17.63 17.82 20.84
CA PHE A 1111 17.84 18.89 21.83
C PHE A 1111 16.75 18.95 22.91
N ARG A 1112 16.95 19.77 23.95
CA ARG A 1112 15.96 20.04 25.02
C ARG A 1112 15.43 21.48 24.96
N GLY A 1113 14.13 21.66 25.20
CA GLY A 1113 13.47 22.95 25.36
C GLY A 1113 12.89 23.51 24.05
N ASN A 1114 12.53 24.80 24.06
CA ASN A 1114 11.70 25.41 23.01
C ASN A 1114 12.45 26.41 22.11
N ASN A 1115 13.63 26.90 22.53
CA ASN A 1115 14.25 28.07 21.93
C ASN A 1115 15.26 27.77 20.80
N ILE A 1116 15.34 26.51 20.33
CA ILE A 1116 16.37 26.04 19.39
C ILE A 1116 15.87 25.98 17.94
N THR A 1117 14.58 25.72 17.68
CA THR A 1117 13.93 25.83 16.37
C THR A 1117 12.51 26.43 16.48
N ALA A 1118 11.74 26.48 15.40
CA ALA A 1118 10.38 27.04 15.39
C ALA A 1118 9.30 25.97 15.17
N GLY A 1119 8.32 25.93 16.08
CA GLY A 1119 7.17 25.02 16.09
C GLY A 1119 6.29 25.26 17.31
N THR A 1120 5.18 24.52 17.40
CA THR A 1120 4.18 24.59 18.48
C THR A 1120 4.34 23.41 19.43
N THR A 1121 4.45 23.68 20.73
CA THR A 1121 4.43 22.62 21.76
C THR A 1121 3.03 22.08 21.98
N ILE A 1122 2.90 20.85 22.47
CA ILE A 1122 1.59 20.24 22.78
C ILE A 1122 0.80 21.10 23.80
N LEU A 1123 1.45 21.74 24.78
CA LEU A 1123 0.82 22.69 25.71
C LEU A 1123 0.30 23.95 25.00
N ALA A 1124 1.09 24.53 24.08
CA ALA A 1124 0.66 25.69 23.31
C ALA A 1124 -0.52 25.35 22.38
N ALA A 1125 -0.49 24.18 21.75
CA ALA A 1125 -1.58 23.65 20.93
C ALA A 1125 -2.87 23.44 21.75
N ILE A 1126 -2.79 22.85 22.95
CA ILE A 1126 -3.95 22.68 23.85
C ILE A 1126 -4.53 24.05 24.25
N LYS A 1127 -3.69 25.02 24.63
CA LYS A 1127 -4.13 26.39 24.97
C LYS A 1127 -4.80 27.10 23.79
N LYS A 1128 -4.41 26.79 22.54
CA LYS A 1128 -4.99 27.33 21.30
C LYS A 1128 -6.30 26.65 20.90
N ALA A 1129 -6.54 25.40 21.32
CA ALA A 1129 -7.67 24.59 20.87
C ALA A 1129 -8.91 24.62 21.80
N VAL A 1130 -8.76 25.04 23.06
CA VAL A 1130 -9.87 25.16 24.01
C VAL A 1130 -10.68 26.46 23.85
N ASP A 1131 -11.92 26.45 24.32
CA ASP A 1131 -12.77 27.62 24.48
C ASP A 1131 -12.12 28.63 25.45
N PRO A 1132 -12.08 29.94 25.17
CA PRO A 1132 -11.42 30.95 26.01
C PRO A 1132 -11.86 31.04 27.48
N SER A 1133 -13.04 30.51 27.83
CA SER A 1133 -13.49 30.39 29.23
C SER A 1133 -12.84 29.23 30.01
N THR A 1134 -12.09 28.35 29.33
CA THR A 1134 -11.50 27.15 29.92
C THR A 1134 -10.17 27.45 30.61
N GLN A 1135 -10.12 27.34 31.94
CA GLN A 1135 -8.86 27.52 32.67
C GLN A 1135 -7.91 26.34 32.45
N VAL A 1136 -6.84 26.56 31.68
CA VAL A 1136 -5.75 25.57 31.47
C VAL A 1136 -4.64 25.81 32.48
N VAL A 1137 -4.50 24.91 33.46
CA VAL A 1137 -3.39 24.90 34.43
C VAL A 1137 -2.28 23.98 33.92
N PHE A 1138 -1.03 24.43 33.93
CA PHE A 1138 0.14 23.58 33.64
C PHE A 1138 0.92 23.29 34.93
N SER A 1139 1.33 22.04 35.12
CA SER A 1139 2.28 21.63 36.16
C SER A 1139 3.06 20.41 35.69
N GLU A 1140 4.39 20.47 35.64
CA GLU A 1140 5.20 19.40 35.02
C GLU A 1140 5.09 18.06 35.76
N ASN A 1141 5.15 18.06 37.11
CA ASN A 1141 5.03 16.85 37.93
C ASN A 1141 4.21 17.06 39.23
N PRO A 1142 2.88 17.25 39.14
CA PRO A 1142 2.04 17.53 40.30
C PRO A 1142 1.84 16.32 41.21
N GLY A 1143 1.79 16.56 42.52
CA GLY A 1143 1.43 15.56 43.54
C GLY A 1143 -0.07 15.30 43.62
N SER A 1144 -0.45 14.09 44.07
CA SER A 1144 -1.85 13.64 44.11
C SER A 1144 -2.79 14.48 44.99
N SER A 1145 -2.26 15.21 45.99
CA SER A 1145 -3.01 16.16 46.82
C SER A 1145 -3.48 17.37 46.03
N PHE A 1146 -2.57 18.02 45.30
CA PHE A 1146 -2.86 19.15 44.40
C PHE A 1146 -3.93 18.76 43.36
N VAL A 1147 -3.76 17.61 42.69
CA VAL A 1147 -4.70 17.17 41.65
C VAL A 1147 -6.11 16.92 42.19
N LYS A 1148 -6.26 16.59 43.49
CA LYS A 1148 -7.57 16.41 44.16
C LYS A 1148 -8.16 17.74 44.66
N GLY A 1149 -7.35 18.61 45.25
CA GLY A 1149 -7.83 19.89 45.82
C GLY A 1149 -8.29 20.92 44.80
N GLU A 1150 -7.78 20.83 43.56
CA GLU A 1150 -8.01 21.82 42.50
C GLU A 1150 -9.26 21.57 41.62
N GLU A 1151 -10.00 20.46 41.85
CA GLU A 1151 -11.23 20.05 41.12
C GLU A 1151 -11.12 20.02 39.57
N PHE A 1152 -10.01 19.50 39.04
CA PHE A 1152 -9.82 19.39 37.59
C PHE A 1152 -10.86 18.48 36.92
N SER A 1153 -11.56 19.01 35.90
CA SER A 1153 -12.56 18.26 35.12
C SER A 1153 -11.93 17.11 34.31
N HIS A 1154 -10.67 17.27 33.91
CA HIS A 1154 -9.78 16.22 33.39
C HIS A 1154 -8.33 16.70 33.34
N ALA A 1155 -7.39 15.77 33.08
CA ALA A 1155 -5.98 16.04 32.85
C ALA A 1155 -5.45 15.48 31.51
N ILE A 1156 -4.45 16.15 30.94
CA ILE A 1156 -3.65 15.73 29.78
C ILE A 1156 -2.19 15.61 30.24
N VAL A 1157 -1.61 14.41 30.20
CA VAL A 1157 -0.26 14.10 30.72
C VAL A 1157 0.65 13.70 29.57
N VAL A 1158 1.67 14.49 29.26
CA VAL A 1158 2.55 14.30 28.09
C VAL A 1158 3.96 13.94 28.58
N VAL A 1159 4.39 12.71 28.30
CA VAL A 1159 5.64 12.11 28.81
C VAL A 1159 6.29 11.23 27.75
N GLY A 1160 7.55 10.80 27.92
CA GLY A 1160 8.25 10.16 26.80
C GLY A 1160 9.71 9.77 27.01
N GLU A 1161 10.33 9.42 25.89
CA GLU A 1161 11.79 9.25 25.76
C GLU A 1161 12.48 10.61 25.58
N LEU A 1162 13.69 10.75 26.11
CA LEU A 1162 14.59 11.83 25.69
C LEU A 1162 15.01 11.61 24.22
N PRO A 1163 15.35 12.66 23.47
CA PRO A 1163 15.95 12.54 22.14
C PRO A 1163 17.23 11.68 22.10
N TYR A 1164 17.39 10.91 21.02
CA TYR A 1164 18.57 10.10 20.70
C TYR A 1164 18.65 9.81 19.18
N ALA A 1165 19.83 9.39 18.70
CA ALA A 1165 20.05 8.85 17.36
C ALA A 1165 21.20 7.82 17.36
N ASP A 1166 21.20 6.90 16.39
CA ASP A 1166 22.20 5.82 16.25
C ASP A 1166 22.40 5.04 17.56
N LYS A 1167 23.54 4.37 17.71
CA LYS A 1167 23.96 3.61 18.90
C LYS A 1167 23.73 4.27 20.27
N ALA A 1168 23.68 5.61 20.36
CA ALA A 1168 23.37 6.29 21.62
C ALA A 1168 21.90 6.12 22.06
N GLY A 1169 21.02 5.78 21.13
CA GLY A 1169 19.65 5.34 21.39
C GLY A 1169 19.51 3.85 21.70
N ASP A 1170 20.58 3.04 21.63
CA ASP A 1170 20.50 1.61 21.94
C ASP A 1170 20.15 1.42 23.42
N SER A 1171 18.99 0.83 23.70
CA SER A 1171 18.46 0.70 25.06
C SER A 1171 17.97 -0.70 25.35
N THR A 1172 18.49 -1.29 26.43
CA THR A 1172 18.10 -2.62 26.90
C THR A 1172 16.84 -2.60 27.76
N ASN A 1173 16.39 -1.44 28.26
CA ASN A 1173 15.29 -1.32 29.23
C ASN A 1173 14.06 -0.55 28.73
N LEU A 1174 14.19 0.22 27.63
CA LEU A 1174 13.13 0.97 26.95
C LEU A 1174 12.08 1.61 27.88
N THR A 1175 12.52 2.15 29.02
CA THR A 1175 11.67 2.79 30.01
C THR A 1175 11.74 4.31 29.83
N ILE A 1176 10.58 4.98 29.79
CA ILE A 1176 10.49 6.45 29.68
C ILE A 1176 11.13 7.14 30.89
N ALA A 1177 11.59 8.38 30.70
CA ALA A 1177 12.28 9.14 31.74
C ALA A 1177 11.38 9.45 32.94
N GLU A 1178 11.96 9.46 34.15
CA GLU A 1178 11.37 10.12 35.33
C GLU A 1178 11.84 11.58 35.39
N PRO A 1179 10.97 12.56 35.75
CA PRO A 1179 9.56 12.38 36.08
C PRO A 1179 8.68 12.12 34.86
N GLY A 1180 7.93 11.01 34.92
CA GLY A 1180 7.01 10.57 33.89
C GLY A 1180 6.12 9.44 34.43
N PRO A 1181 6.66 8.24 34.71
CA PRO A 1181 5.96 7.19 35.45
C PRO A 1181 5.41 7.66 36.81
N SER A 1182 6.13 8.49 37.55
CA SER A 1182 5.65 9.16 38.78
C SER A 1182 4.45 10.07 38.50
N THR A 1183 4.54 10.92 37.46
CA THR A 1183 3.48 11.85 37.03
C THR A 1183 2.20 11.13 36.59
N ILE A 1184 2.32 10.03 35.82
CA ILE A 1184 1.16 9.21 35.45
C ILE A 1184 0.51 8.62 36.71
N ARG A 1185 1.30 8.12 37.66
CA ARG A 1185 0.80 7.54 38.92
C ARG A 1185 0.09 8.59 39.78
N SER A 1186 0.60 9.82 39.87
CA SER A 1186 0.01 10.87 40.71
C SER A 1186 -1.26 11.48 40.10
N VAL A 1187 -1.26 11.79 38.80
CA VAL A 1187 -2.38 12.46 38.10
C VAL A 1187 -3.53 11.50 37.85
N CYS A 1188 -3.26 10.37 37.18
CA CYS A 1188 -4.29 9.39 36.81
C CYS A 1188 -4.82 8.57 37.99
N GLY A 1189 -4.19 8.71 39.17
CA GLY A 1189 -4.71 8.23 40.46
C GLY A 1189 -5.61 9.24 41.19
N SER A 1190 -5.74 10.47 40.68
CA SER A 1190 -6.46 11.58 41.33
C SER A 1190 -7.57 12.21 40.48
N THR A 1191 -7.44 12.24 39.15
CA THR A 1191 -8.51 12.67 38.23
C THR A 1191 -8.49 11.83 36.94
N LYS A 1192 -9.49 11.98 36.07
CA LYS A 1192 -9.53 11.33 34.75
C LYS A 1192 -8.43 11.89 33.85
N CYS A 1193 -7.62 11.04 33.23
CA CYS A 1193 -6.47 11.47 32.45
C CYS A 1193 -6.40 10.88 31.03
N VAL A 1194 -5.95 11.69 30.07
CA VAL A 1194 -5.31 11.18 28.85
C VAL A 1194 -3.80 11.27 29.00
N VAL A 1195 -3.08 10.19 28.69
CA VAL A 1195 -1.62 10.18 28.59
C VAL A 1195 -1.23 10.22 27.11
N VAL A 1196 -0.33 11.13 26.74
CA VAL A 1196 0.28 11.23 25.42
C VAL A 1196 1.75 10.82 25.55
N VAL A 1197 2.15 9.76 24.86
CA VAL A 1197 3.51 9.21 24.89
C VAL A 1197 4.28 9.67 23.65
N VAL A 1198 5.35 10.41 23.89
CA VAL A 1198 6.30 10.90 22.89
C VAL A 1198 7.52 9.97 22.90
N SER A 1199 7.83 9.31 21.78
CA SER A 1199 8.88 8.28 21.73
C SER A 1199 9.24 7.90 20.29
N GLY A 1200 10.47 7.49 20.04
CA GLY A 1200 10.90 6.99 18.72
C GLY A 1200 10.41 5.56 18.42
N ARG A 1201 9.76 4.92 19.38
CA ARG A 1201 9.49 3.47 19.41
C ARG A 1201 8.54 3.15 20.56
N PRO A 1202 8.01 1.92 20.63
CA PRO A 1202 7.39 1.43 21.85
C PRO A 1202 8.29 1.52 23.09
N VAL A 1203 7.66 1.70 24.25
CA VAL A 1203 8.31 1.88 25.57
C VAL A 1203 7.52 1.19 26.69
N VAL A 1204 8.14 0.91 27.85
CA VAL A 1204 7.47 0.27 29.00
C VAL A 1204 6.25 1.10 29.43
N MET A 1205 5.04 0.58 29.20
CA MET A 1205 3.78 1.26 29.58
C MET A 1205 2.83 0.39 30.43
N GLU A 1206 2.99 -0.94 30.48
CA GLU A 1206 2.02 -1.86 31.12
C GLU A 1206 1.61 -1.44 32.55
N PRO A 1207 2.55 -1.09 33.46
CA PRO A 1207 2.21 -0.81 34.86
C PRO A 1207 1.27 0.39 35.05
N TYR A 1208 1.08 1.21 34.01
CA TYR A 1208 0.28 2.43 34.05
C TYR A 1208 -1.08 2.28 33.35
N VAL A 1209 -1.22 1.38 32.36
CA VAL A 1209 -2.42 1.29 31.47
C VAL A 1209 -3.73 1.14 32.25
N ARG A 1210 -3.73 0.46 33.40
CA ARG A 1210 -4.94 0.31 34.24
C ARG A 1210 -5.41 1.64 34.87
N ARG A 1211 -4.49 2.55 35.20
CA ARG A 1211 -4.78 3.85 35.85
C ARG A 1211 -5.21 4.93 34.87
N ILE A 1212 -4.68 4.88 33.65
CA ILE A 1212 -4.93 5.83 32.57
C ILE A 1212 -6.39 5.71 32.07
N ASP A 1213 -7.04 6.81 31.68
CA ASP A 1213 -8.37 6.74 31.02
C ASP A 1213 -8.23 6.65 29.50
N ALA A 1214 -7.46 7.53 28.87
CA ALA A 1214 -7.06 7.40 27.46
C ALA A 1214 -5.54 7.43 27.28
N LEU A 1215 -5.00 6.69 26.32
CA LEU A 1215 -3.56 6.62 26.03
C LEU A 1215 -3.36 6.87 24.54
N VAL A 1216 -2.43 7.76 24.18
CA VAL A 1216 -2.08 8.10 22.80
C VAL A 1216 -0.58 7.88 22.61
N ALA A 1217 -0.17 7.16 21.57
CA ALA A 1217 1.20 7.23 21.06
C ALA A 1217 1.26 8.38 20.05
N ALA A 1218 2.08 9.39 20.34
CA ALA A 1218 2.33 10.52 19.46
C ALA A 1218 3.62 10.38 18.64
N TRP A 1219 4.44 9.37 18.96
CA TRP A 1219 5.77 9.15 18.39
C TRP A 1219 6.69 10.35 18.62
N LEU A 1220 7.48 10.72 17.60
CA LEU A 1220 8.18 11.99 17.53
C LEU A 1220 7.44 12.82 16.46
N PRO A 1221 6.39 13.59 16.81
CA PRO A 1221 5.52 14.26 15.84
C PRO A 1221 6.18 15.46 15.12
N GLY A 1222 7.36 15.92 15.55
CA GLY A 1222 8.02 17.07 14.95
C GLY A 1222 7.47 18.40 15.45
N THR A 1223 7.44 19.43 14.59
CA THR A 1223 7.20 20.82 15.04
C THR A 1223 5.73 21.22 15.20
N GLU A 1224 4.78 20.48 14.63
CA GLU A 1224 3.38 20.94 14.51
C GLU A 1224 2.45 20.32 15.57
N GLY A 1225 2.66 20.70 16.84
CA GLY A 1225 1.90 20.19 17.98
C GLY A 1225 0.38 20.35 17.89
N GLU A 1226 -0.14 21.26 17.05
CA GLU A 1226 -1.58 21.36 16.75
C GLU A 1226 -2.20 20.05 16.27
N GLY A 1227 -1.48 19.20 15.53
CA GLY A 1227 -2.02 17.92 15.07
C GLY A 1227 -2.35 16.95 16.22
N VAL A 1228 -1.78 17.18 17.42
CA VAL A 1228 -2.13 16.46 18.66
C VAL A 1228 -3.41 17.03 19.27
N ALA A 1229 -3.59 18.34 19.28
CA ALA A 1229 -4.81 18.97 19.77
C ALA A 1229 -6.03 18.66 18.87
N ASP A 1230 -5.85 18.66 17.54
CA ASP A 1230 -6.86 18.36 16.53
C ASP A 1230 -7.68 17.09 16.85
N VAL A 1231 -7.02 16.00 17.24
CA VAL A 1231 -7.67 14.71 17.54
C VAL A 1231 -8.02 14.54 19.02
N LEU A 1232 -7.29 15.18 19.95
CA LEU A 1232 -7.65 15.18 21.37
C LEU A 1232 -8.99 15.89 21.61
N PHE A 1233 -9.27 16.98 20.89
CA PHE A 1233 -10.52 17.74 21.00
C PHE A 1233 -11.57 17.38 19.93
N GLY A 1234 -11.19 16.59 18.93
CA GLY A 1234 -12.14 15.97 17.98
C GLY A 1234 -12.50 16.83 16.77
N ASP A 1235 -11.66 17.79 16.39
CA ASP A 1235 -11.75 18.43 15.07
C ASP A 1235 -11.50 17.39 13.97
N TYR A 1236 -10.65 16.40 14.26
CA TYR A 1236 -10.40 15.23 13.41
C TYR A 1236 -10.50 13.93 14.20
N GLY A 1237 -10.79 12.84 13.50
CA GLY A 1237 -10.77 11.49 14.06
C GLY A 1237 -9.35 10.95 14.21
N PHE A 1238 -9.07 10.21 15.29
CA PHE A 1238 -7.90 9.34 15.34
C PHE A 1238 -8.04 8.26 14.25
N SER A 1239 -7.05 8.16 13.37
CA SER A 1239 -7.00 7.17 12.28
C SER A 1239 -5.79 6.25 12.35
N GLY A 1240 -4.72 6.69 13.01
CA GLY A 1240 -3.44 6.00 13.08
C GLY A 1240 -3.51 4.60 13.70
N LYS A 1241 -2.74 3.68 13.14
CA LYS A 1241 -2.57 2.30 13.59
C LYS A 1241 -1.09 2.02 13.92
N LEU A 1242 -0.76 1.23 14.94
CA LEU A 1242 0.62 0.98 15.36
C LEU A 1242 1.47 0.43 14.21
N ALA A 1243 2.57 1.12 13.91
CA ALA A 1243 3.62 0.65 13.02
C ALA A 1243 4.66 -0.22 13.75
N ARG A 1244 4.50 -0.48 15.05
CA ARG A 1244 5.44 -1.30 15.81
C ARG A 1244 4.73 -2.10 16.90
N SER A 1245 5.14 -3.33 17.13
CA SER A 1245 4.64 -4.16 18.23
C SER A 1245 5.11 -3.61 19.57
N TRP A 1246 4.16 -3.30 20.46
CA TRP A 1246 4.46 -2.58 21.70
C TRP A 1246 4.67 -3.54 22.87
N PHE A 1247 5.91 -3.82 23.27
CA PHE A 1247 6.26 -4.90 24.24
C PHE A 1247 5.63 -4.77 25.65
N LYS A 1248 5.56 -5.87 26.40
CA LYS A 1248 5.12 -5.89 27.82
C LYS A 1248 6.31 -5.64 28.74
N SER A 1249 7.37 -6.41 28.50
CA SER A 1249 8.71 -6.23 29.05
C SER A 1249 9.74 -6.34 27.93
N VAL A 1250 10.90 -5.74 28.14
CA VAL A 1250 12.06 -5.79 27.22
C VAL A 1250 12.68 -7.17 27.06
N ASP A 1251 12.38 -8.09 27.97
CA ASP A 1251 12.82 -9.50 27.92
C ASP A 1251 12.23 -10.25 26.71
N GLN A 1252 11.22 -9.66 26.07
CA GLN A 1252 10.50 -10.16 24.91
C GLN A 1252 11.16 -9.78 23.58
N LEU A 1253 12.24 -9.00 23.61
CA LEU A 1253 12.87 -8.41 22.42
C LEU A 1253 14.05 -9.28 21.91
N PRO A 1254 14.25 -9.47 20.59
CA PRO A 1254 13.55 -8.86 19.44
C PRO A 1254 12.11 -9.36 19.26
N MET A 1255 11.24 -8.50 18.74
CA MET A 1255 9.79 -8.64 18.92
C MET A 1255 8.97 -7.85 17.89
N ASN A 1256 8.63 -8.47 16.77
CA ASN A 1256 8.04 -7.77 15.62
C ASN A 1256 6.75 -8.48 15.17
N VAL A 1257 6.50 -8.50 13.86
CA VAL A 1257 5.62 -9.50 13.24
C VAL A 1257 6.40 -10.51 12.38
N GLY A 1258 7.46 -11.13 12.93
CA GLY A 1258 8.23 -12.19 12.26
C GLY A 1258 8.99 -13.18 13.16
N ASP A 1259 8.54 -13.42 14.41
CA ASP A 1259 9.25 -14.13 15.51
C ASP A 1259 8.45 -15.50 16.28
N GLU A 1260 8.75 -16.71 17.08
CA GLU A 1260 9.18 -17.29 18.60
C GLU A 1260 8.71 -16.92 20.19
N HIS A 1261 8.72 -15.73 20.92
CA HIS A 1261 7.75 -15.23 22.01
C HIS A 1261 6.71 -14.06 21.73
N TYR A 1262 5.59 -13.83 22.49
CA TYR A 1262 4.45 -12.94 22.03
C TYR A 1262 3.57 -12.07 23.02
N ASP A 1263 3.70 -12.03 24.36
CA ASP A 1263 2.81 -11.43 25.41
C ASP A 1263 2.09 -10.03 25.22
N PRO A 1264 0.93 -9.66 25.82
CA PRO A 1264 0.21 -8.36 25.60
C PRO A 1264 0.93 -7.04 25.96
N LEU A 1265 0.31 -5.89 25.66
CA LEU A 1265 0.96 -4.66 25.16
C LEU A 1265 -0.07 -3.95 24.26
N PHE A 1266 0.38 -3.47 23.11
CA PHE A 1266 -0.48 -3.09 21.98
C PHE A 1266 0.07 -3.70 20.68
N ALA A 1267 -0.77 -4.39 19.91
CA ALA A 1267 -0.33 -5.17 18.76
C ALA A 1267 0.15 -4.30 17.61
N PHE A 1268 0.98 -4.88 16.74
CA PHE A 1268 1.14 -4.33 15.40
C PHE A 1268 -0.24 -4.10 14.75
N GLY A 1269 -0.42 -2.96 14.08
CA GLY A 1269 -1.71 -2.59 13.49
C GLY A 1269 -2.77 -2.10 14.49
N PHE A 1270 -2.55 -2.21 15.80
CA PHE A 1270 -3.52 -1.76 16.81
C PHE A 1270 -3.70 -0.24 16.80
N GLY A 1271 -4.93 0.22 16.94
CA GLY A 1271 -5.23 1.65 17.09
C GLY A 1271 -6.73 1.89 17.09
N LEU A 1272 -7.23 2.47 18.18
CA LEU A 1272 -8.62 2.89 18.30
C LEU A 1272 -8.87 4.12 17.40
N THR A 1273 -10.12 4.31 16.99
CA THR A 1273 -10.54 5.43 16.16
C THR A 1273 -11.54 6.31 16.89
N THR A 1274 -11.63 7.58 16.49
CA THR A 1274 -12.72 8.49 16.88
C THR A 1274 -13.34 9.08 15.63
N GLN A 1275 -14.58 9.54 15.71
CA GLN A 1275 -15.18 10.43 14.71
C GLN A 1275 -14.87 11.89 15.08
N SER A 1276 -14.87 12.78 14.08
CA SER A 1276 -14.89 14.22 14.29
C SER A 1276 -16.21 14.65 14.93
N ARG A 1277 -16.16 15.61 15.86
CA ARG A 1277 -17.36 16.34 16.29
C ARG A 1277 -17.62 17.48 15.31
N HIS A 1278 -18.62 17.31 14.47
CA HIS A 1278 -19.24 18.47 13.82
C HIS A 1278 -19.89 19.35 14.89
N VAL A 1279 -19.59 20.65 14.83
CA VAL A 1279 -20.12 21.74 15.66
C VAL A 1279 -20.40 22.91 14.72
#